data_AF-A0A0D2G2Q6-F1
#
_entry.id   AF-A0A0D2G2Q6-F1
#
_cell.length_a   1.000
_cell.length_b   1.000
_cell.length_c   1.000
_cell.angle_alpha   90.00
_cell.angle_beta   90.00
_cell.angle_gamma   90.00
#
_symmetry.space_group_name_H-M   'P 1'
#
loop_
_entity.id
_entity.type
_entity.pdbx_description
1 polymer ?
#
loop_
_entity_poly.entity_id
_entity_poly.type
_entity_poly.pdbx_seq_one_letter_code
_entity_poly.pdbx_strand_id
1 'polypeptide(L)'
;MSLSTLHVTPSVARIEFGHLLNRAAIKCVEVLTEDLAALGELVREVQNESVAFAHTSSQVIVALATLQSSVQDLSRAYIQHANTVLTPGKHGLNPIDANLTSILTESGLLSARPADAAPAAAPEPDVDGKKKRKRTPHDPNAPKRALTPYFLYMQSARATIAKELGDSAKPKEVADEGTRRWTEMSPAEKSIWDDKYQKNLAAYRVKMAAYKAGQPVPDDETAARLVEMGKAPEHVAGLDAEAETEEEPVEEEEEEEAPAPEPTPPKSKRRKTKDVEPTPSKATPKAEAKSPEKDRKSKKSRREAAPAASTKVEKSKNAEIGDERHAKGRVTSLFNDVNVKNVFVLSLSSPFPQLPQLLMTHQHQNKVPVLISSPHLSVDPTHWWLQSLPPSRLATPVISSKEPLESLLGHELGWFHCLSRPVLIPLRSFLCPAIAPSTMIARCKRGTYVPRASFCSPRRPLLTDFFDTWKQLDKLVISQLGFLAQRRLARGVRLNHSEACALIASNLQELIRDGNHTVADLMSIGKTILGRRHVLPSVLSTLTELQVEGTFKTGTYLVTVHHPISSDDGDLEKALYGSFLPVPSKDAFPLPDESEYDNTKMPGAVVPVKEGKITLNEGRKRIQLKVVSKGDRPIQIGSHYHFIETNPQLEFDRGRAYGFRLDIPAGTSVRFEPGDTKTVTLVEIAGNKVIHGGNNLASGPVDVSRADEIVQKLQQAGFAHVPEPAGDLAHIDVASMTRAAYAGMFGPTTGDRVRLGMTDLWIKVEKDLTVYGEECKFGGGKTLREGMGQASDRKDADVLDTVVTNALIVDWSGIYKADVGIKDGIIVGIGKAGNPDVMDGVHPNMIVGNGTDVIAGEHSILTAGGIDSHIHLICPQQAYESVAAGITTYLGGGTGPSTGTNATTCTPGKWHMKQMLQAIDSIPINYGITGKGNDSSPVALREQCEAGACGLKLHEDWGTTPAAIDTCLSVCDEYDIQCLIHTDTLNESGFVESSVAAFKGRTIHTYHTEGAGGGHAPDIISVVEHANVLPSSTNPTRPFTRNTLDEHVDMLMVCHHLSKNIPEDIAFAESRIRAETIAAEDVLHDLGAISMMSSDSQAMGRCGEVILRTWNTAHKNKQQRGTLKEDEGTDADNFRVKRYLSKYTINPAIAQGMSHLVGSVEVGKVADLVLWKPSMFGTKPSLVVKGGMISSAQMGDPNASIPTVQPVIMRPMFAAHVPSRSITFVSQHSVTSGVVASYNLSKRVEPVKNCRTVGKKDMKFNDAMPRMKVDAESYRVEADGVHCTAAPAEVVPLGQTYFVY
;
A
#
# COMPACT_ATOMS: atom_id res chain seq x y z
N MET A 1 -9.12 -2.21 49.82
CA MET A 1 -9.51 -3.02 51.00
C MET A 1 -10.48 -4.11 50.55
N SER A 2 -10.59 -5.19 51.34
CA SER A 2 -11.46 -6.37 51.18
C SER A 2 -12.62 -6.28 50.17
N LEU A 3 -12.62 -7.16 49.15
CA LEU A 3 -13.80 -7.57 48.38
C LEU A 3 -14.12 -9.03 48.73
N SER A 4 -15.00 -9.26 49.70
CA SER A 4 -15.34 -10.64 50.15
C SER A 4 -16.78 -10.87 50.61
N THR A 5 -17.73 -9.94 50.37
CA THR A 5 -19.18 -10.20 50.52
C THR A 5 -20.01 -9.33 49.58
N LEU A 6 -20.53 -9.90 48.49
CA LEU A 6 -21.85 -9.61 47.88
C LEU A 6 -22.04 -10.48 46.62
N HIS A 7 -23.22 -11.08 46.45
CA HIS A 7 -23.60 -11.71 45.18
C HIS A 7 -24.09 -10.63 44.21
N VAL A 8 -23.35 -10.41 43.13
CA VAL A 8 -23.65 -9.38 42.12
C VAL A 8 -23.48 -10.00 40.72
N THR A 9 -24.42 -9.74 39.82
CA THR A 9 -24.38 -10.27 38.45
C THR A 9 -23.28 -9.60 37.62
N PRO A 10 -22.72 -10.27 36.58
CA PRO A 10 -21.61 -9.75 35.78
C PRO A 10 -21.84 -8.38 35.11
N SER A 11 -23.10 -7.95 34.98
CA SER A 11 -23.50 -6.63 34.49
C SER A 11 -23.09 -5.47 35.42
N VAL A 12 -23.39 -5.56 36.71
CA VAL A 12 -23.20 -4.44 37.65
C VAL A 12 -21.73 -4.23 37.99
N ALA A 13 -20.94 -5.31 38.10
CA ALA A 13 -19.49 -5.21 38.31
C ALA A 13 -18.78 -4.49 37.14
N ARG A 14 -19.27 -4.65 35.89
CA ARG A 14 -18.78 -3.88 34.74
C ARG A 14 -19.15 -2.39 34.83
N ILE A 15 -20.35 -2.07 35.31
CA ILE A 15 -20.81 -0.68 35.49
C ILE A 15 -19.99 0.03 36.57
N GLU A 16 -19.76 -0.61 37.73
CA GLU A 16 -18.90 -0.02 38.78
C GLU A 16 -17.45 0.15 38.33
N PHE A 17 -16.89 -0.82 37.59
CA PHE A 17 -15.54 -0.69 37.01
C PHE A 17 -15.46 0.44 35.97
N GLY A 18 -16.49 0.59 35.13
CA GLY A 18 -16.61 1.71 34.18
C GLY A 18 -16.68 3.07 34.90
N HIS A 19 -17.46 3.18 35.98
CA HIS A 19 -17.48 4.38 36.81
C HIS A 19 -16.14 4.66 37.51
N LEU A 20 -15.41 3.62 37.95
CA LEU A 20 -14.09 3.77 38.55
C LEU A 20 -13.06 4.29 37.52
N LEU A 21 -13.08 3.75 36.30
CA LEU A 21 -12.26 4.23 35.18
C LEU A 21 -12.60 5.67 34.79
N ASN A 22 -13.88 6.04 34.68
CA ASN A 22 -14.28 7.43 34.42
C ASN A 22 -13.78 8.39 35.51
N ARG A 23 -13.85 8.02 36.80
CA ARG A 23 -13.28 8.84 37.89
C ARG A 23 -11.76 8.98 37.78
N ALA A 24 -11.05 7.91 37.41
CA ALA A 24 -9.61 7.96 37.20
C ALA A 24 -9.22 8.85 36.00
N ALA A 25 -9.95 8.72 34.88
CA ALA A 25 -9.74 9.53 33.67
C ALA A 25 -10.00 11.02 33.94
N ILE A 26 -11.12 11.36 34.59
CA ILE A 26 -11.43 12.72 35.03
C ILE A 26 -10.29 13.26 35.89
N LYS A 27 -9.83 12.50 36.89
CA LYS A 27 -8.78 12.96 37.81
C LYS A 27 -7.40 13.13 37.16
N CYS A 28 -7.07 12.35 36.14
CA CYS A 28 -5.87 12.59 35.33
C CYS A 28 -5.99 13.88 34.49
N VAL A 29 -7.19 14.23 34.00
CA VAL A 29 -7.41 15.49 33.29
C VAL A 29 -7.44 16.69 34.23
N GLU A 30 -7.98 16.54 35.46
CA GLU A 30 -7.89 17.55 36.52
C GLU A 30 -6.41 17.91 36.78
N VAL A 31 -5.57 16.93 37.08
CA VAL A 31 -4.12 17.13 37.31
C VAL A 31 -3.43 17.74 36.09
N LEU A 32 -3.66 17.25 34.87
CA LEU A 32 -3.08 17.84 33.66
C LEU A 32 -3.53 19.30 33.42
N THR A 33 -4.73 19.67 33.87
CA THR A 33 -5.25 21.04 33.77
C THR A 33 -4.62 21.95 34.84
N GLU A 34 -4.40 21.44 36.05
CA GLU A 34 -3.69 22.11 37.14
C GLU A 34 -2.20 22.32 36.79
N ASP A 35 -1.52 21.29 36.28
CA ASP A 35 -0.13 21.36 35.81
C ASP A 35 0.06 22.40 34.69
N LEU A 36 -0.85 22.41 33.70
CA LEU A 36 -0.83 23.41 32.61
C LEU A 36 -1.09 24.84 33.11
N ALA A 37 -1.96 25.00 34.11
CA ALA A 37 -2.23 26.31 34.72
C ALA A 37 -1.00 26.81 35.51
N ALA A 38 -0.38 25.95 36.33
CA ALA A 38 0.83 26.27 37.07
C ALA A 38 2.00 26.61 36.13
N LEU A 39 2.14 25.90 35.00
CA LEU A 39 3.13 26.25 33.97
C LEU A 39 2.87 27.63 33.36
N GLY A 40 1.59 28.00 33.16
CA GLY A 40 1.17 29.31 32.69
C GLY A 40 1.47 30.46 33.67
N GLU A 41 1.39 30.22 34.98
CA GLU A 41 1.80 31.19 36.00
C GLU A 41 3.34 31.31 36.08
N LEU A 42 4.07 30.20 36.00
CA LEU A 42 5.54 30.22 35.97
C LEU A 42 6.10 31.01 34.76
N VAL A 43 5.47 30.86 33.59
CA VAL A 43 5.82 31.63 32.37
C VAL A 43 5.49 33.13 32.51
N ARG A 44 4.56 33.51 33.39
CA ARG A 44 4.28 34.91 33.74
C ARG A 44 5.29 35.48 34.74
N GLU A 45 5.78 34.72 35.72
CA GLU A 45 6.80 35.22 36.66
C GLU A 45 8.11 35.58 35.92
N VAL A 46 8.56 34.71 35.01
CA VAL A 46 9.76 34.92 34.16
C VAL A 46 9.60 36.15 33.26
N GLN A 47 8.37 36.60 32.98
CA GLN A 47 8.08 37.74 32.10
C GLN A 47 8.58 39.10 32.64
N ASN A 48 8.97 39.18 33.93
CA ASN A 48 9.55 40.39 34.52
C ASN A 48 11.05 40.59 34.23
N GLU A 49 11.77 39.57 33.74
CA GLU A 49 13.21 39.66 33.48
C GLU A 49 13.55 39.67 31.97
N SER A 50 13.91 40.87 31.49
CA SER A 50 14.37 41.21 30.13
C SER A 50 13.30 41.36 29.03
N VAL A 51 13.42 42.45 28.27
CA VAL A 51 12.50 42.86 27.19
C VAL A 51 12.51 41.89 25.99
N ALA A 52 13.56 41.07 25.85
CA ALA A 52 13.68 40.10 24.76
C ALA A 52 12.70 38.92 24.88
N PHE A 53 12.22 38.58 26.09
CA PHE A 53 11.37 37.41 26.31
C PHE A 53 9.88 37.65 25.99
N ALA A 54 9.42 38.91 25.98
CA ALA A 54 7.99 39.27 25.94
C ALA A 54 7.24 38.78 24.69
N HIS A 55 7.87 38.82 23.50
CA HIS A 55 7.24 38.36 22.26
C HIS A 55 7.10 36.84 22.19
N THR A 56 8.11 36.10 22.63
CA THR A 56 8.08 34.63 22.63
C THR A 56 7.15 34.09 23.72
N SER A 57 7.19 34.66 24.94
CA SER A 57 6.28 34.34 26.04
C SER A 57 4.80 34.49 25.61
N SER A 58 4.46 35.56 24.90
CA SER A 58 3.09 35.79 24.38
C SER A 58 2.61 34.65 23.46
N GLN A 59 3.49 34.10 22.61
CA GLN A 59 3.15 32.96 21.74
C GLN A 59 3.04 31.65 22.52
N VAL A 60 3.91 31.43 23.50
CA VAL A 60 3.87 30.24 24.39
C VAL A 60 2.59 30.23 25.24
N ILE A 61 2.18 31.37 25.79
CA ILE A 61 0.94 31.49 26.58
C ILE A 61 -0.29 31.17 25.72
N VAL A 62 -0.36 31.68 24.47
CA VAL A 62 -1.45 31.36 23.54
C VAL A 62 -1.45 29.87 23.16
N ALA A 63 -0.27 29.28 22.91
CA ALA A 63 -0.16 27.86 22.61
C ALA A 63 -0.58 26.97 23.79
N LEU A 64 -0.20 27.32 25.02
CA LEU A 64 -0.62 26.62 26.24
C LEU A 64 -2.14 26.74 26.47
N ALA A 65 -2.74 27.91 26.27
CA ALA A 65 -4.18 28.10 26.38
C ALA A 65 -4.96 27.28 25.33
N THR A 66 -4.46 27.25 24.09
CA THR A 66 -5.04 26.44 23.00
C THR A 66 -4.93 24.94 23.29
N LEU A 67 -3.80 24.49 23.85
CA LEU A 67 -3.60 23.12 24.29
C LEU A 67 -4.53 22.74 25.45
N GLN A 68 -4.66 23.61 26.46
CA GLN A 68 -5.57 23.42 27.59
C GLN A 68 -7.02 23.31 27.13
N SER A 69 -7.48 24.18 26.23
CA SER A 69 -8.81 24.11 25.61
C SER A 69 -9.01 22.79 24.85
N SER A 70 -8.02 22.39 24.04
CA SER A 70 -8.06 21.13 23.27
C SER A 70 -8.13 19.89 24.17
N VAL A 71 -7.42 19.88 25.31
CA VAL A 71 -7.48 18.80 26.31
C VAL A 71 -8.84 18.77 27.01
N GLN A 72 -9.42 19.94 27.32
CA GLN A 72 -10.76 20.02 27.93
C GLN A 72 -11.87 19.56 26.97
N ASP A 73 -11.83 19.95 25.69
CA ASP A 73 -12.79 19.50 24.68
C ASP A 73 -12.64 18.00 24.38
N LEU A 74 -11.41 17.47 24.29
CA LEU A 74 -11.15 16.03 24.14
C LEU A 74 -11.68 15.24 25.35
N SER A 75 -11.47 15.76 26.58
CA SER A 75 -12.03 15.17 27.79
C SER A 75 -13.57 15.19 27.79
N ARG A 76 -14.18 16.31 27.39
CA ARG A 76 -15.65 16.43 27.27
C ARG A 76 -16.22 15.42 26.26
N ALA A 77 -15.58 15.28 25.10
CA ALA A 77 -15.96 14.29 24.08
C ALA A 77 -15.78 12.85 24.59
N TYR A 78 -14.67 12.54 25.28
CA TYR A 78 -14.44 11.23 25.89
C TYR A 78 -15.49 10.89 26.95
N ILE A 79 -15.83 11.83 27.84
CA ILE A 79 -16.86 11.65 28.88
C ILE A 79 -18.25 11.46 28.24
N GLN A 80 -18.58 12.21 27.18
CA GLN A 80 -19.83 12.03 26.43
C GLN A 80 -19.91 10.66 25.76
N HIS A 81 -18.83 10.22 25.10
CA HIS A 81 -18.74 8.88 24.50
C HIS A 81 -18.86 7.77 25.57
N ALA A 82 -18.09 7.86 26.66
CA ALA A 82 -18.12 6.90 27.76
C ALA A 82 -19.51 6.81 28.41
N ASN A 83 -20.20 7.93 28.64
CA ASN A 83 -21.56 7.94 29.18
C ASN A 83 -22.59 7.36 28.19
N THR A 84 -22.38 7.54 26.88
CA THR A 84 -23.22 6.94 25.83
C THR A 84 -23.07 5.41 25.80
N VAL A 85 -21.83 4.91 25.96
CA VAL A 85 -21.53 3.47 26.00
C VAL A 85 -21.97 2.82 27.32
N LEU A 86 -21.81 3.50 28.46
CA LEU A 86 -22.19 2.99 29.78
C LEU A 86 -23.71 3.05 30.05
N THR A 87 -24.43 3.98 29.43
CA THR A 87 -25.89 4.15 29.57
C THR A 87 -26.59 4.46 28.24
N PRO A 88 -26.80 3.45 27.37
CA PRO A 88 -27.57 3.61 26.14
C PRO A 88 -29.01 4.07 26.44
N GLY A 89 -29.50 5.07 25.69
CA GLY A 89 -30.93 5.41 25.62
C GLY A 89 -31.46 6.52 26.55
N LYS A 90 -30.63 7.41 27.12
CA LYS A 90 -31.14 8.55 27.93
C LYS A 90 -30.67 9.97 27.57
N HIS A 91 -29.71 10.15 26.66
CA HIS A 91 -29.33 11.48 26.16
C HIS A 91 -29.21 11.49 24.64
N GLY A 92 -29.70 12.56 24.01
CA GLY A 92 -29.65 12.73 22.56
C GLY A 92 -28.25 13.09 22.06
N LEU A 93 -27.90 12.61 20.86
CA LEU A 93 -26.60 12.84 20.24
C LEU A 93 -26.52 14.26 19.66
N ASN A 94 -25.48 15.01 20.04
CA ASN A 94 -25.04 16.21 19.32
C ASN A 94 -23.83 15.84 18.42
N PRO A 95 -23.65 16.47 17.23
CA PRO A 95 -22.53 16.18 16.35
C PRO A 95 -21.20 16.72 16.92
N ILE A 96 -20.11 15.97 16.79
CA ILE A 96 -18.80 16.31 17.40
C ILE A 96 -17.79 16.89 16.38
N ASP A 97 -17.96 16.61 15.08
CA ASP A 97 -16.88 16.77 14.08
C ASP A 97 -16.55 18.22 13.66
N ALA A 98 -17.41 19.19 13.97
CA ALA A 98 -17.23 20.58 13.55
C ALA A 98 -16.11 21.31 14.32
N ASN A 99 -16.07 21.17 15.65
CA ASN A 99 -15.24 22.02 16.51
C ASN A 99 -13.74 21.71 16.37
N LEU A 100 -13.39 20.41 16.36
CA LEU A 100 -11.99 19.97 16.24
C LEU A 100 -11.36 20.40 14.91
N THR A 101 -12.14 20.41 13.83
CA THR A 101 -11.70 20.81 12.49
C THR A 101 -11.45 22.33 12.39
N SER A 102 -12.27 23.16 13.04
CA SER A 102 -12.02 24.61 13.17
C SER A 102 -10.75 24.86 14.00
N ILE A 103 -10.66 24.27 15.20
CA ILE A 103 -9.52 24.48 16.11
C ILE A 103 -8.19 24.07 15.46
N LEU A 104 -8.14 22.95 14.74
CA LEU A 104 -6.92 22.51 14.04
C LEU A 104 -6.52 23.40 12.84
N THR A 105 -7.48 24.14 12.28
CA THR A 105 -7.24 25.11 11.21
C THR A 105 -6.76 26.45 11.79
N GLU A 106 -7.42 26.93 12.85
CA GLU A 106 -7.07 28.17 13.56
C GLU A 106 -5.73 28.06 14.31
N SER A 107 -5.37 26.87 14.80
CA SER A 107 -4.07 26.56 15.42
C SER A 107 -2.91 26.48 14.40
N GLY A 108 -3.17 26.67 13.09
CA GLY A 108 -2.14 26.67 12.04
C GLY A 108 -1.48 25.32 11.76
N LEU A 109 -1.96 24.23 12.36
CA LEU A 109 -1.37 22.89 12.21
C LEU A 109 -1.66 22.29 10.82
N LEU A 110 -2.76 22.71 10.19
CA LEU A 110 -3.05 22.46 8.77
C LEU A 110 -2.48 23.60 7.89
N SER A 111 -1.31 23.37 7.30
CA SER A 111 -0.61 24.38 6.48
C SER A 111 -1.23 24.61 5.10
N ALA A 112 -2.02 25.68 4.97
CA ALA A 112 -2.26 26.38 3.71
C ALA A 112 -1.53 27.74 3.67
N ARG A 113 -0.96 28.11 2.52
CA ARG A 113 -0.33 29.43 2.26
C ARG A 113 -0.38 29.74 0.75
N PRO A 114 -0.27 31.00 0.33
CA PRO A 114 -0.94 32.20 0.88
C PRO A 114 -1.51 33.11 -0.23
N ALA A 115 -2.53 33.93 0.04
CA ALA A 115 -3.01 34.93 -0.92
C ALA A 115 -3.76 36.11 -0.29
N ASP A 116 -3.02 37.05 0.32
CA ASP A 116 -3.54 38.40 0.61
C ASP A 116 -3.03 39.41 -0.42
N ALA A 117 -3.94 39.94 -1.22
CA ALA A 117 -3.76 41.12 -2.05
C ALA A 117 -5.12 41.84 -2.14
N ALA A 118 -5.21 43.05 -1.61
CA ALA A 118 -6.49 43.70 -1.34
C ALA A 118 -7.25 44.15 -2.62
N PRO A 119 -8.60 44.07 -2.65
CA PRO A 119 -9.42 44.53 -3.77
C PRO A 119 -9.78 46.02 -3.68
N ALA A 120 -10.12 46.63 -4.82
CA ALA A 120 -10.68 47.99 -4.87
C ALA A 120 -11.70 48.15 -6.02
N ALA A 121 -12.93 48.58 -5.66
CA ALA A 121 -14.02 49.13 -6.48
C ALA A 121 -14.56 48.34 -7.71
N ALA A 122 -15.90 48.27 -7.80
CA ALA A 122 -16.68 47.79 -8.96
C ALA A 122 -17.18 48.99 -9.83
N PRO A 123 -17.83 48.78 -11.00
CA PRO A 123 -19.25 48.36 -11.01
C PRO A 123 -19.70 47.35 -12.11
N GLU A 124 -20.90 46.80 -11.89
CA GLU A 124 -21.78 45.95 -12.76
C GLU A 124 -22.46 46.76 -13.90
N PRO A 125 -23.32 46.21 -14.83
CA PRO A 125 -23.93 44.85 -14.96
C PRO A 125 -23.65 44.17 -16.35
N ASP A 126 -24.23 43.03 -16.83
CA ASP A 126 -25.66 42.65 -16.96
C ASP A 126 -25.90 41.19 -17.47
N VAL A 127 -27.17 40.73 -17.39
CA VAL A 127 -27.87 39.57 -18.03
C VAL A 127 -27.68 38.11 -17.50
N ASP A 128 -28.66 37.70 -16.67
CA ASP A 128 -29.43 36.43 -16.56
C ASP A 128 -28.78 35.02 -16.63
N GLY A 129 -29.33 34.06 -15.85
CA GLY A 129 -28.99 32.63 -15.88
C GLY A 129 -29.41 31.83 -14.64
N LYS A 130 -30.68 31.42 -14.54
CA LYS A 130 -31.25 30.65 -13.40
C LYS A 130 -30.43 29.41 -13.00
N LYS A 131 -30.02 29.32 -11.72
CA LYS A 131 -29.51 28.10 -11.05
C LYS A 131 -30.09 27.95 -9.65
N LYS A 132 -30.47 26.73 -9.27
CA LYS A 132 -30.97 26.42 -7.91
C LYS A 132 -29.90 26.75 -6.85
N ARG A 133 -30.22 27.63 -5.90
CA ARG A 133 -29.36 27.90 -4.73
C ARG A 133 -29.26 26.64 -3.86
N LYS A 134 -28.03 26.27 -3.44
CA LYS A 134 -27.85 25.41 -2.27
C LYS A 134 -28.39 26.15 -1.04
N ARG A 135 -29.04 25.45 -0.10
CA ARG A 135 -29.32 26.02 1.23
C ARG A 135 -27.98 26.29 1.93
N THR A 136 -27.78 27.54 2.37
CA THR A 136 -26.68 27.91 3.27
C THR A 136 -26.87 27.18 4.60
N PRO A 137 -25.80 26.76 5.31
CA PRO A 137 -25.91 26.31 6.68
C PRO A 137 -26.59 27.38 7.56
N HIS A 138 -27.43 26.94 8.50
CA HIS A 138 -28.11 27.83 9.45
C HIS A 138 -27.09 28.38 10.46
N ASP A 139 -27.02 29.71 10.60
CA ASP A 139 -26.18 30.33 11.64
C ASP A 139 -26.74 29.97 13.03
N PRO A 140 -25.98 29.31 13.92
CA PRO A 140 -26.46 28.93 15.25
C PRO A 140 -26.82 30.12 16.15
N ASN A 141 -26.37 31.33 15.83
CA ASN A 141 -26.64 32.57 16.57
C ASN A 141 -27.88 33.33 16.08
N ALA A 142 -28.47 32.93 14.94
CA ALA A 142 -29.67 33.57 14.41
C ALA A 142 -30.88 33.33 15.34
N PRO A 143 -31.67 34.37 15.69
CA PRO A 143 -32.91 34.20 16.43
C PRO A 143 -33.86 33.19 15.78
N LYS A 144 -34.46 32.31 16.58
CA LYS A 144 -35.45 31.33 16.10
C LYS A 144 -36.72 32.03 15.63
N ARG A 145 -37.28 31.60 14.50
CA ARG A 145 -38.55 32.12 13.94
C ARG A 145 -39.68 32.03 14.96
N ALA A 146 -40.60 33.00 14.93
CA ALA A 146 -41.80 32.98 15.76
C ALA A 146 -42.67 31.74 15.47
N LEU A 147 -43.25 31.15 16.51
CA LEU A 147 -44.15 29.99 16.39
C LEU A 147 -45.53 30.44 15.85
N THR A 148 -46.03 29.75 14.84
CA THR A 148 -47.34 30.00 14.23
C THR A 148 -48.49 29.72 15.23
N PRO A 149 -49.72 30.23 14.98
CA PRO A 149 -50.88 30.01 15.85
C PRO A 149 -51.12 28.53 16.20
N TYR A 150 -51.02 27.63 15.21
CA TYR A 150 -51.14 26.19 15.41
C TYR A 150 -50.08 25.62 16.38
N PHE A 151 -48.81 26.02 16.25
CA PHE A 151 -47.76 25.53 17.16
C PHE A 151 -47.93 26.07 18.58
N LEU A 152 -48.46 27.29 18.75
CA LEU A 152 -48.79 27.86 20.06
C LEU A 152 -49.97 27.13 20.71
N TYR A 153 -51.00 26.78 19.93
CA TYR A 153 -52.07 25.90 20.36
C TYR A 153 -51.50 24.53 20.81
N MET A 154 -50.72 23.88 19.96
CA MET A 154 -50.18 22.54 20.23
C MET A 154 -49.24 22.47 21.43
N GLN A 155 -48.51 23.53 21.77
CA GLN A 155 -47.73 23.60 23.02
C GLN A 155 -48.61 23.44 24.27
N SER A 156 -49.83 23.98 24.25
CA SER A 156 -50.79 23.84 25.36
C SER A 156 -51.63 22.56 25.25
N ALA A 157 -52.08 22.21 24.05
CA ALA A 157 -53.04 21.13 23.83
C ALA A 157 -52.42 19.74 23.94
N ARG A 158 -51.14 19.57 23.57
CA ARG A 158 -50.46 18.26 23.53
C ARG A 158 -50.54 17.49 24.85
N ALA A 159 -50.41 18.16 25.98
CA ALA A 159 -50.49 17.51 27.30
C ALA A 159 -51.91 17.03 27.63
N THR A 160 -52.93 17.81 27.26
CA THR A 160 -54.34 17.45 27.43
C THR A 160 -54.75 16.31 26.50
N ILE A 161 -54.38 16.41 25.21
CA ILE A 161 -54.67 15.37 24.21
C ILE A 161 -53.98 14.05 24.57
N ALA A 162 -52.71 14.07 24.98
CA ALA A 162 -52.02 12.86 25.44
C ALA A 162 -52.71 12.21 26.65
N LYS A 163 -53.20 13.03 27.61
CA LYS A 163 -53.94 12.52 28.77
C LYS A 163 -55.31 11.93 28.40
N GLU A 164 -55.98 12.48 27.38
CA GLU A 164 -57.27 12.00 26.90
C GLU A 164 -57.16 10.73 26.03
N LEU A 165 -56.07 10.60 25.26
CA LEU A 165 -55.74 9.37 24.51
C LEU A 165 -55.11 8.28 25.41
N GLY A 166 -54.67 8.64 26.62
CA GLY A 166 -54.12 7.75 27.64
C GLY A 166 -52.60 7.56 27.59
N ASP A 167 -52.02 7.09 28.69
CA ASP A 167 -50.57 7.05 28.94
C ASP A 167 -49.75 6.18 27.95
N SER A 168 -50.43 5.43 27.06
CA SER A 168 -49.82 4.62 25.99
C SER A 168 -49.88 5.25 24.59
N ALA A 169 -50.46 6.44 24.43
CA ALA A 169 -50.65 7.10 23.14
C ALA A 169 -49.31 7.52 22.49
N LYS A 170 -49.14 7.25 21.20
CA LYS A 170 -47.90 7.59 20.47
C LYS A 170 -47.84 9.08 20.14
N PRO A 171 -46.65 9.69 20.06
CA PRO A 171 -46.50 11.11 19.70
C PRO A 171 -47.14 11.51 18.36
N LYS A 172 -47.30 10.59 17.41
CA LYS A 172 -48.04 10.82 16.15
C LYS A 172 -49.55 10.89 16.39
N GLU A 173 -50.13 9.94 17.11
CA GLU A 173 -51.57 9.88 17.42
C GLU A 173 -52.02 11.18 18.14
N VAL A 174 -51.18 11.71 19.04
CA VAL A 174 -51.38 13.00 19.73
C VAL A 174 -51.25 14.22 18.78
N ALA A 175 -50.47 14.12 17.70
CA ALA A 175 -50.33 15.17 16.70
C ALA A 175 -51.46 15.16 15.67
N ASP A 176 -51.91 13.98 15.23
CA ASP A 176 -53.01 13.81 14.30
C ASP A 176 -54.33 14.31 14.93
N GLU A 177 -54.62 13.94 16.18
CA GLU A 177 -55.79 14.44 16.94
C GLU A 177 -55.68 15.95 17.25
N GLY A 178 -54.47 16.45 17.51
CA GLY A 178 -54.23 17.89 17.67
C GLY A 178 -54.48 18.69 16.39
N THR A 179 -54.17 18.11 15.23
CA THR A 179 -54.46 18.69 13.91
C THR A 179 -55.97 18.70 13.68
N ARG A 180 -56.67 17.59 13.92
CA ARG A 180 -58.14 17.50 13.80
C ARG A 180 -58.86 18.58 14.63
N ARG A 181 -58.48 18.72 15.91
CA ARG A 181 -59.05 19.75 16.80
C ARG A 181 -58.73 21.18 16.35
N TRP A 182 -57.58 21.43 15.72
CA TRP A 182 -57.28 22.74 15.15
C TRP A 182 -58.13 23.02 13.91
N THR A 183 -58.35 22.05 13.03
CA THR A 183 -59.25 22.21 11.88
C THR A 183 -60.68 22.52 12.35
N GLU A 184 -61.22 21.73 13.28
CA GLU A 184 -62.57 21.89 13.86
C GLU A 184 -62.77 23.17 14.69
N MET A 185 -61.70 23.82 15.15
CA MET A 185 -61.76 25.03 15.98
C MET A 185 -62.34 26.23 15.23
N SER A 186 -63.25 26.98 15.86
CA SER A 186 -63.89 28.14 15.22
C SER A 186 -62.91 29.32 15.02
N PRO A 187 -63.17 30.24 14.06
CA PRO A 187 -62.33 31.44 13.88
C PRO A 187 -62.19 32.30 15.15
N ALA A 188 -63.23 32.36 15.99
CA ALA A 188 -63.20 33.10 17.25
C ALA A 188 -62.25 32.49 18.30
N GLU A 189 -62.09 31.16 18.30
CA GLU A 189 -61.14 30.46 19.16
C GLU A 189 -59.71 30.51 18.59
N LYS A 190 -59.56 30.43 17.25
CA LYS A 190 -58.29 30.62 16.54
C LYS A 190 -57.67 32.00 16.81
N SER A 191 -58.49 33.06 16.85
CA SER A 191 -58.07 34.43 17.16
C SER A 191 -57.25 34.57 18.46
N ILE A 192 -57.47 33.72 19.46
CA ILE A 192 -56.72 33.72 20.73
C ILE A 192 -55.25 33.29 20.52
N TRP A 193 -54.98 32.53 19.48
CA TRP A 193 -53.66 32.06 19.07
C TRP A 193 -53.00 33.01 18.06
N ASP A 194 -53.80 33.68 17.23
CA ASP A 194 -53.35 34.77 16.36
C ASP A 194 -52.84 35.97 17.19
N ASP A 195 -53.56 36.38 18.24
CA ASP A 195 -53.12 37.43 19.18
C ASP A 195 -51.77 37.09 19.86
N LYS A 196 -51.54 35.81 20.16
CA LYS A 196 -50.27 35.33 20.73
C LYS A 196 -49.17 35.29 19.66
N TYR A 197 -49.51 34.91 18.43
CA TYR A 197 -48.58 34.93 17.31
C TYR A 197 -48.11 36.35 17.01
N GLN A 198 -48.98 37.36 17.00
CA GLN A 198 -48.59 38.76 16.78
C GLN A 198 -47.60 39.26 17.86
N LYS A 199 -47.81 38.90 19.13
CA LYS A 199 -46.87 39.23 20.23
C LYS A 199 -45.50 38.55 20.05
N ASN A 200 -45.50 37.28 19.65
CA ASN A 200 -44.27 36.53 19.36
C ASN A 200 -43.54 37.06 18.11
N LEU A 201 -44.28 37.49 17.09
CA LEU A 201 -43.74 38.11 15.87
C LEU A 201 -43.09 39.46 16.18
N ALA A 202 -43.70 40.28 17.05
CA ALA A 202 -43.12 41.53 17.53
C ALA A 202 -41.83 41.29 18.35
N ALA A 203 -41.82 40.31 19.25
CA ALA A 203 -40.62 39.92 20.00
C ALA A 203 -39.51 39.38 19.08
N TYR A 204 -39.87 38.59 18.07
CA TYR A 204 -38.94 38.11 17.04
C TYR A 204 -38.36 39.26 16.20
N ARG A 205 -39.17 40.27 15.82
CA ARG A 205 -38.71 41.49 15.13
C ARG A 205 -37.68 42.27 15.98
N VAL A 206 -37.90 42.41 17.30
CA VAL A 206 -36.90 42.99 18.23
C VAL A 206 -35.57 42.20 18.19
N LYS A 207 -35.63 40.87 18.32
CA LYS A 207 -34.43 40.01 18.31
C LYS A 207 -33.69 40.03 16.98
N MET A 208 -34.42 39.99 15.87
CA MET A 208 -33.85 40.03 14.51
C MET A 208 -33.27 41.40 14.15
N ALA A 209 -33.79 42.49 14.70
CA ALA A 209 -33.18 43.81 14.57
C ALA A 209 -31.86 43.90 15.36
N ALA A 210 -31.80 43.39 16.59
CA ALA A 210 -30.55 43.32 17.37
C ALA A 210 -29.49 42.47 16.65
N TYR A 211 -29.87 41.26 16.19
CA TYR A 211 -29.01 40.36 15.42
C TYR A 211 -28.48 41.02 14.14
N LYS A 212 -29.35 41.61 13.31
CA LYS A 212 -28.92 42.31 12.08
C LYS A 212 -28.10 43.59 12.34
N ALA A 213 -28.18 44.16 13.55
CA ALA A 213 -27.34 45.28 14.00
C ALA A 213 -26.02 44.83 14.67
N GLY A 214 -25.74 43.53 14.76
CA GLY A 214 -24.55 43.01 15.45
C GLY A 214 -24.56 43.21 16.97
N GLN A 215 -25.73 43.44 17.56
CA GLN A 215 -25.92 43.66 18.99
C GLN A 215 -26.27 42.35 19.71
N PRO A 216 -25.97 42.21 21.02
CA PRO A 216 -26.42 41.07 21.81
C PRO A 216 -27.94 40.86 21.70
N VAL A 217 -28.35 39.67 21.26
CA VAL A 217 -29.75 39.33 21.06
C VAL A 217 -30.45 39.24 22.42
N PRO A 218 -31.55 39.98 22.66
CA PRO A 218 -32.30 39.88 23.92
C PRO A 218 -32.87 38.48 24.16
N ASP A 219 -32.98 38.08 25.43
CA ASP A 219 -33.78 36.92 25.84
C ASP A 219 -35.29 37.16 25.61
N ASP A 220 -36.12 36.13 25.81
CA ASP A 220 -37.57 36.21 25.51
C ASP A 220 -38.31 37.20 26.42
N GLU A 221 -37.91 37.34 27.70
CA GLU A 221 -38.54 38.28 28.64
C GLU A 221 -38.18 39.73 28.28
N THR A 222 -36.91 40.00 28.00
CA THR A 222 -36.41 41.32 27.59
C THR A 222 -36.99 41.73 26.24
N ALA A 223 -37.11 40.80 25.29
CA ALA A 223 -37.79 41.08 24.01
C ALA A 223 -39.28 41.40 24.21
N ALA A 224 -40.00 40.64 25.05
CA ALA A 224 -41.39 40.92 25.37
C ALA A 224 -41.57 42.31 26.03
N ARG A 225 -40.72 42.65 27.01
CA ARG A 225 -40.71 43.98 27.65
C ARG A 225 -40.42 45.10 26.64
N LEU A 226 -39.55 44.90 25.67
CA LEU A 226 -39.30 45.88 24.61
C LEU A 226 -40.51 46.06 23.66
N VAL A 227 -41.31 45.02 23.43
CA VAL A 227 -42.60 45.13 22.73
C VAL A 227 -43.60 45.94 23.57
N GLU A 228 -43.75 45.64 24.86
CA GLU A 228 -44.64 46.38 25.78
C GLU A 228 -44.25 47.87 25.93
N MET A 229 -42.96 48.18 25.86
CA MET A 229 -42.44 49.55 25.86
C MET A 229 -42.59 50.28 24.50
N GLY A 230 -43.24 49.68 23.50
CA GLY A 230 -43.42 50.28 22.17
C GLY A 230 -42.12 50.42 21.36
N LYS A 231 -41.10 49.60 21.66
CA LYS A 231 -39.78 49.63 20.99
C LYS A 231 -39.59 48.50 19.96
N ALA A 232 -40.67 47.83 19.57
CA ALA A 232 -40.63 46.87 18.47
C ALA A 232 -40.54 47.60 17.11
N PRO A 233 -39.57 47.27 16.25
CA PRO A 233 -39.52 47.83 14.90
C PRO A 233 -40.63 47.23 14.04
N GLU A 234 -41.38 48.08 13.33
CA GLU A 234 -42.54 47.66 12.50
C GLU A 234 -42.12 46.80 11.30
N HIS A 235 -40.91 47.01 10.76
CA HIS A 235 -40.38 46.35 9.57
C HIS A 235 -38.87 46.10 9.74
N VAL A 236 -38.34 44.96 9.28
CA VAL A 236 -36.93 44.58 9.50
C VAL A 236 -36.34 44.02 8.20
N ALA A 237 -35.76 44.92 7.39
CA ALA A 237 -35.30 44.68 6.02
C ALA A 237 -34.74 43.26 5.77
N GLY A 238 -35.39 42.51 4.88
CA GLY A 238 -35.08 41.09 4.64
C GLY A 238 -35.59 40.13 5.72
N LEU A 239 -36.73 40.44 6.36
CA LEU A 239 -37.66 39.44 6.91
C LEU A 239 -38.92 39.43 6.06
N ASP A 240 -39.47 40.62 5.83
CA ASP A 240 -40.74 40.83 5.15
C ASP A 240 -40.68 40.40 3.67
N ALA A 241 -39.49 40.30 3.07
CA ALA A 241 -39.24 39.76 1.73
C ALA A 241 -39.15 38.21 1.64
N GLU A 242 -39.27 37.47 2.75
CA GLU A 242 -39.58 36.02 2.71
C GLU A 242 -41.07 35.74 3.00
N ALA A 243 -41.82 36.75 3.48
CA ALA A 243 -43.24 36.60 3.83
C ALA A 243 -44.18 36.70 2.62
N GLU A 244 -43.73 37.27 1.50
CA GLU A 244 -44.50 37.38 0.23
C GLU A 244 -44.29 36.18 -0.72
N THR A 245 -43.77 35.05 -0.22
CA THR A 245 -43.47 33.86 -1.04
C THR A 245 -43.97 32.52 -0.48
N GLU A 246 -44.82 32.55 0.55
CA GLU A 246 -45.61 31.41 1.00
C GLU A 246 -47.09 31.66 0.64
N GLU A 247 -47.39 31.64 -0.67
CA GLU A 247 -48.75 31.34 -1.14
C GLU A 247 -49.10 29.91 -0.69
N GLU A 248 -50.23 29.74 0.00
CA GLU A 248 -50.74 28.40 0.28
C GLU A 248 -51.10 27.69 -1.04
N PRO A 249 -50.99 26.35 -1.12
CA PRO A 249 -51.62 25.63 -2.19
C PRO A 249 -53.14 25.79 -2.04
N VAL A 250 -53.72 26.67 -2.85
CA VAL A 250 -55.17 26.74 -3.05
C VAL A 250 -55.58 25.44 -3.74
N GLU A 251 -55.96 24.45 -2.94
CA GLU A 251 -56.87 23.40 -3.39
C GLU A 251 -58.20 24.09 -3.68
N GLU A 252 -58.56 24.25 -4.96
CA GLU A 252 -59.82 24.87 -5.35
C GLU A 252 -60.99 24.01 -4.86
N GLU A 253 -61.85 24.59 -4.02
CA GLU A 253 -63.10 23.96 -3.58
C GLU A 253 -64.09 23.85 -4.76
N GLU A 254 -64.12 22.70 -5.43
CA GLU A 254 -65.31 22.31 -6.20
C GLU A 254 -66.43 21.92 -5.22
N GLU A 255 -67.38 22.84 -4.99
CA GLU A 255 -68.62 22.55 -4.26
C GLU A 255 -69.50 21.55 -5.05
N GLU A 256 -69.49 20.25 -4.70
CA GLU A 256 -70.57 19.34 -5.11
C GLU A 256 -71.75 19.39 -4.13
N GLU A 257 -72.92 19.83 -4.63
CA GLU A 257 -74.17 19.93 -3.88
C GLU A 257 -74.77 18.53 -3.59
N ALA A 258 -74.39 17.96 -2.45
CA ALA A 258 -75.03 16.86 -1.72
C ALA A 258 -75.13 15.47 -2.40
N PRO A 259 -74.71 14.43 -1.64
CA PRO A 259 -75.55 13.22 -1.58
C PRO A 259 -75.73 12.65 -0.16
N ALA A 260 -76.92 12.11 0.10
CA ALA A 260 -77.20 11.24 1.25
C ALA A 260 -78.42 10.34 0.98
N PRO A 261 -78.51 9.11 1.54
CA PRO A 261 -77.42 8.22 1.96
C PRO A 261 -77.52 6.80 1.33
N GLU A 262 -76.54 5.95 1.64
CA GLU A 262 -76.54 4.49 1.42
C GLU A 262 -77.74 3.77 2.14
N PRO A 263 -78.14 2.51 1.80
CA PRO A 263 -77.23 1.35 1.79
C PRO A 263 -77.52 0.09 0.93
N THR A 264 -76.46 -0.72 0.75
CA THR A 264 -76.39 -2.21 0.61
C THR A 264 -76.92 -2.98 -0.64
N PRO A 265 -76.16 -3.99 -1.15
CA PRO A 265 -76.59 -5.09 -2.04
C PRO A 265 -77.22 -6.27 -1.22
N PRO A 266 -77.77 -7.42 -1.78
CA PRO A 266 -77.31 -8.10 -3.00
C PRO A 266 -78.30 -8.98 -3.86
N LYS A 267 -77.79 -9.39 -5.03
CA LYS A 267 -78.02 -10.65 -5.80
C LYS A 267 -79.39 -11.39 -5.66
N SER A 268 -80.23 -11.35 -6.70
CA SER A 268 -80.26 -12.37 -7.79
C SER A 268 -81.62 -12.55 -8.51
N LYS A 269 -81.58 -13.03 -9.78
CA LYS A 269 -82.61 -13.80 -10.53
C LYS A 269 -84.10 -13.41 -10.30
N ARG A 270 -84.90 -13.06 -11.33
CA ARG A 270 -85.21 -13.93 -12.50
C ARG A 270 -86.17 -13.23 -13.51
N ARG A 271 -85.93 -13.45 -14.82
CA ARG A 271 -86.92 -13.57 -15.95
C ARG A 271 -88.08 -12.56 -16.16
N LYS A 272 -88.23 -12.21 -17.47
CA LYS A 272 -89.49 -12.04 -18.25
C LYS A 272 -90.33 -10.77 -17.98
N THR A 273 -90.97 -10.11 -18.97
CA THR A 273 -90.90 -10.18 -20.46
C THR A 273 -91.65 -8.99 -21.08
N LYS A 274 -91.28 -8.61 -22.32
CA LYS A 274 -92.14 -7.95 -23.34
C LYS A 274 -92.62 -6.52 -23.01
N ASP A 275 -92.91 -5.65 -23.97
CA ASP A 275 -92.76 -5.55 -25.44
C ASP A 275 -92.53 -4.03 -25.74
N VAL A 276 -92.08 -3.51 -26.89
CA VAL A 276 -91.95 -4.06 -28.26
C VAL A 276 -90.80 -3.37 -29.04
N GLU A 277 -90.32 -4.00 -30.12
CA GLU A 277 -89.55 -3.42 -31.25
C GLU A 277 -90.51 -3.20 -32.46
N PRO A 278 -90.16 -2.63 -33.66
CA PRO A 278 -88.84 -2.55 -34.30
C PRO A 278 -88.53 -1.26 -35.14
N THR A 279 -87.44 -1.37 -35.91
CA THR A 279 -86.95 -0.59 -37.08
C THR A 279 -87.89 -0.73 -38.33
N PRO A 280 -87.59 -0.32 -39.62
CA PRO A 280 -86.34 0.22 -40.21
C PRO A 280 -86.44 1.27 -41.39
N SER A 281 -85.26 1.68 -41.90
CA SER A 281 -84.98 2.09 -43.32
C SER A 281 -85.46 3.49 -43.79
N LYS A 282 -84.99 4.13 -44.90
CA LYS A 282 -83.83 3.95 -45.83
C LYS A 282 -83.62 5.24 -46.70
N ALA A 283 -82.45 5.33 -47.36
CA ALA A 283 -82.17 6.04 -48.63
C ALA A 283 -81.99 7.58 -48.74
N THR A 284 -80.91 7.97 -49.43
CA THR A 284 -80.58 9.25 -50.11
C THR A 284 -81.03 9.20 -51.61
N PRO A 285 -80.75 10.16 -52.55
CA PRO A 285 -80.12 11.52 -52.50
C PRO A 285 -80.76 12.66 -53.39
N LYS A 286 -80.22 13.90 -53.31
CA LYS A 286 -80.20 15.01 -54.35
C LYS A 286 -81.53 15.67 -54.81
N ALA A 287 -81.59 16.88 -55.45
CA ALA A 287 -80.80 18.14 -55.42
C ALA A 287 -81.44 19.25 -56.34
N GLU A 288 -81.04 20.54 -56.16
CA GLU A 288 -81.12 21.69 -57.13
C GLU A 288 -82.50 22.30 -57.53
N ALA A 289 -82.66 23.58 -57.96
CA ALA A 289 -81.84 24.82 -57.92
C ALA A 289 -82.60 26.11 -58.42
N LYS A 290 -81.93 27.29 -58.32
CA LYS A 290 -82.11 28.64 -58.97
C LYS A 290 -82.48 29.80 -57.99
N SER A 291 -81.86 30.99 -57.92
CA SER A 291 -80.97 31.86 -58.79
C SER A 291 -81.70 33.06 -59.42
N PRO A 292 -81.02 34.16 -59.89
CA PRO A 292 -79.57 34.47 -60.01
C PRO A 292 -79.15 35.70 -59.12
N GLU A 293 -78.08 36.51 -59.25
CA GLU A 293 -76.84 36.68 -60.09
C GLU A 293 -75.76 37.41 -59.19
N LYS A 294 -74.66 38.15 -59.52
CA LYS A 294 -73.99 38.68 -60.74
C LYS A 294 -72.47 38.96 -60.54
N ASP A 295 -71.73 39.01 -61.66
CA ASP A 295 -70.44 39.66 -62.01
C ASP A 295 -69.28 40.00 -61.00
N ARG A 296 -68.12 39.35 -61.26
CA ARG A 296 -66.72 39.90 -61.47
C ARG A 296 -65.92 40.42 -60.23
N LYS A 297 -64.63 40.10 -59.99
CA LYS A 297 -63.49 39.58 -60.81
C LYS A 297 -62.20 39.37 -59.95
N SER A 298 -61.50 38.24 -60.13
CA SER A 298 -60.03 38.03 -59.92
C SER A 298 -59.42 38.10 -58.49
N LYS A 299 -58.29 37.45 -58.13
CA LYS A 299 -57.33 36.57 -58.83
C LYS A 299 -56.56 35.64 -57.84
N LYS A 300 -56.19 34.41 -58.28
CA LYS A 300 -55.07 33.47 -57.91
C LYS A 300 -54.14 33.74 -56.69
N SER A 301 -53.41 32.78 -56.06
CA SER A 301 -53.38 31.28 -55.94
C SER A 301 -52.04 30.86 -55.24
N ARG A 302 -51.79 29.68 -54.61
CA ARG A 302 -52.57 28.43 -54.50
C ARG A 302 -52.51 27.69 -53.12
N ARG A 303 -51.56 26.73 -52.91
CA ARG A 303 -51.73 25.45 -52.12
C ARG A 303 -50.42 24.59 -52.18
N GLU A 304 -50.03 23.59 -51.36
CA GLU A 304 -50.62 22.85 -50.20
C GLU A 304 -49.58 21.93 -49.47
N ALA A 305 -49.98 20.97 -48.61
CA ALA A 305 -49.12 20.03 -47.83
C ALA A 305 -49.63 18.56 -47.77
N ALA A 306 -48.90 17.68 -47.04
CA ALA A 306 -49.24 16.34 -46.48
C ALA A 306 -48.75 15.02 -47.18
N PRO A 307 -48.61 13.85 -46.45
CA PRO A 307 -47.81 12.67 -46.89
C PRO A 307 -48.45 11.24 -46.77
N ALA A 308 -47.73 10.19 -47.25
CA ALA A 308 -47.73 8.74 -46.85
C ALA A 308 -49.03 7.86 -46.94
N ALA A 309 -49.04 6.51 -47.14
CA ALA A 309 -48.05 5.51 -47.63
C ALA A 309 -48.66 4.09 -47.98
N SER A 310 -48.01 3.33 -48.89
CA SER A 310 -48.11 1.84 -49.14
C SER A 310 -49.39 1.27 -49.83
N THR A 311 -49.48 0.05 -50.44
CA THR A 311 -48.61 -1.17 -50.55
C THR A 311 -48.89 -2.04 -51.84
N LYS A 312 -47.96 -2.96 -52.24
CA LYS A 312 -48.11 -4.20 -53.10
C LYS A 312 -48.36 -4.04 -54.65
N VAL A 313 -48.02 -4.95 -55.60
CA VAL A 313 -47.49 -6.37 -55.59
C VAL A 313 -46.77 -6.79 -56.94
N GLU A 314 -45.74 -7.68 -56.90
CA GLU A 314 -45.15 -8.62 -57.95
C GLU A 314 -44.67 -8.13 -59.37
N LYS A 315 -43.81 -8.81 -60.19
CA LYS A 315 -43.06 -10.11 -60.15
C LYS A 315 -41.82 -10.22 -61.11
N SER A 316 -40.72 -10.86 -60.67
CA SER A 316 -39.68 -11.60 -61.45
C SER A 316 -38.72 -10.84 -62.44
N LYS A 317 -37.51 -11.28 -62.84
CA LYS A 317 -36.77 -12.59 -62.85
C LYS A 317 -35.22 -12.43 -62.75
N ASN A 318 -34.51 -13.52 -62.35
CA ASN A 318 -33.07 -13.86 -62.57
C ASN A 318 -31.98 -12.95 -61.93
N ALA A 319 -30.79 -13.42 -61.45
CA ALA A 319 -30.31 -14.78 -61.10
C ALA A 319 -29.11 -14.69 -60.09
N GLU A 320 -29.09 -15.61 -59.11
CA GLU A 320 -28.03 -16.58 -58.69
C GLU A 320 -26.53 -16.28 -58.97
N ILE A 321 -25.51 -16.65 -58.16
CA ILE A 321 -25.29 -17.38 -56.87
C ILE A 321 -23.92 -16.84 -56.32
N GLY A 322 -23.55 -16.72 -55.03
CA GLY A 322 -23.64 -17.64 -53.86
C GLY A 322 -22.31 -18.43 -53.71
N ASP A 323 -21.80 -18.85 -52.55
CA ASP A 323 -22.15 -18.66 -51.12
C ASP A 323 -20.93 -19.09 -50.24
N GLU A 324 -20.91 -18.80 -48.93
CA GLU A 324 -19.92 -19.39 -48.00
C GLU A 324 -20.44 -20.68 -47.32
N ARG A 325 -19.58 -21.71 -47.16
CA ARG A 325 -19.70 -22.69 -46.05
C ARG A 325 -18.49 -23.62 -45.84
N HIS A 326 -18.33 -24.09 -44.60
CA HIS A 326 -17.36 -25.10 -44.17
C HIS A 326 -17.79 -26.55 -44.47
N ALA A 327 -16.83 -27.45 -44.69
CA ALA A 327 -16.69 -28.74 -43.97
C ALA A 327 -15.29 -29.38 -44.19
N LYS A 328 -14.92 -30.39 -43.39
CA LYS A 328 -13.56 -31.01 -43.36
C LYS A 328 -13.49 -32.38 -44.06
N GLY A 329 -12.30 -32.72 -44.56
CA GLY A 329 -11.84 -34.10 -44.82
C GLY A 329 -10.40 -34.30 -44.31
N ARG A 330 -10.00 -35.54 -43.99
CA ARG A 330 -8.64 -35.92 -43.50
C ARG A 330 -8.38 -37.42 -43.78
N VAL A 331 -7.21 -37.94 -43.34
CA VAL A 331 -6.68 -39.32 -43.52
C VAL A 331 -5.94 -39.46 -44.88
N THR A 332 -4.72 -40.01 -45.01
CA THR A 332 -3.88 -40.85 -44.11
C THR A 332 -2.40 -40.40 -44.04
N SER A 333 -1.74 -40.84 -42.96
CA SER A 333 -0.30 -40.93 -42.64
C SER A 333 0.75 -41.22 -43.75
N LEU A 334 2.02 -40.83 -43.54
CA LEU A 334 3.15 -41.70 -43.07
C LEU A 334 4.51 -40.93 -42.97
N PHE A 335 5.24 -41.15 -41.86
CA PHE A 335 6.71 -41.15 -41.63
C PHE A 335 7.69 -40.02 -42.07
N ASN A 336 8.49 -39.60 -41.07
CA ASN A 336 9.95 -39.31 -41.02
C ASN A 336 10.66 -38.20 -41.83
N ASP A 337 11.53 -37.50 -41.07
CA ASP A 337 12.95 -37.20 -41.31
C ASP A 337 13.51 -37.09 -42.74
N VAL A 338 14.25 -36.00 -43.00
CA VAL A 338 15.74 -36.03 -43.00
C VAL A 338 16.28 -34.69 -42.48
N ASN A 339 17.33 -34.74 -41.64
CA ASN A 339 18.12 -33.58 -41.22
C ASN A 339 19.61 -33.81 -41.52
N VAL A 340 20.12 -33.25 -42.62
CA VAL A 340 21.54 -33.23 -43.01
C VAL A 340 21.79 -31.85 -43.66
N LYS A 341 22.56 -30.90 -43.12
CA LYS A 341 23.96 -30.87 -42.63
C LYS A 341 25.05 -31.02 -43.71
N ASN A 342 25.55 -29.85 -44.12
CA ASN A 342 26.97 -29.46 -44.07
C ASN A 342 28.00 -29.95 -45.11
N VAL A 343 28.74 -28.93 -45.60
CA VAL A 343 30.22 -28.88 -45.79
C VAL A 343 30.82 -29.63 -46.98
N PHE A 344 31.50 -28.90 -47.87
CA PHE A 344 32.98 -28.77 -47.98
C PHE A 344 33.27 -27.37 -48.60
N VAL A 345 33.93 -26.42 -47.90
CA VAL A 345 35.40 -26.17 -47.88
C VAL A 345 35.89 -25.61 -49.23
N LEU A 346 36.18 -24.30 -49.37
CA LEU A 346 37.40 -23.52 -48.98
C LEU A 346 37.03 -21.99 -49.02
N SER A 347 37.77 -20.96 -48.58
CA SER A 347 38.95 -20.71 -47.73
C SER A 347 39.38 -19.24 -47.97
N LEU A 348 39.45 -18.41 -46.92
CA LEU A 348 40.31 -17.22 -46.75
C LEU A 348 40.20 -15.93 -47.63
N SER A 349 40.29 -14.80 -46.91
CA SER A 349 40.98 -13.53 -47.23
C SER A 349 40.43 -12.48 -48.23
N SER A 350 40.62 -11.22 -47.82
CA SER A 350 40.42 -9.92 -48.48
C SER A 350 41.74 -9.38 -49.11
N PRO A 351 41.85 -8.14 -49.69
CA PRO A 351 40.87 -7.19 -50.26
C PRO A 351 41.28 -6.54 -51.63
N PHE A 352 40.36 -5.76 -52.25
CA PHE A 352 40.59 -4.64 -53.22
C PHE A 352 41.29 -4.90 -54.58
N PRO A 353 40.96 -4.11 -55.63
CA PRO A 353 41.84 -3.00 -56.06
C PRO A 353 41.09 -1.72 -56.56
N GLN A 354 41.82 -0.74 -57.14
CA GLN A 354 41.34 0.59 -57.58
C GLN A 354 41.93 1.02 -58.96
N LEU A 355 41.54 2.23 -59.42
CA LEU A 355 42.29 3.14 -60.35
C LEU A 355 42.30 2.71 -61.85
N PRO A 356 42.67 3.58 -62.84
CA PRO A 356 43.40 4.87 -62.78
C PRO A 356 42.62 6.11 -63.29
N GLN A 357 43.18 7.31 -63.51
CA GLN A 357 44.20 8.18 -62.84
C GLN A 357 44.75 9.19 -63.89
N LEU A 358 44.79 10.49 -63.57
CA LEU A 358 45.44 11.64 -64.26
C LEU A 358 45.20 12.88 -63.30
N LEU A 359 45.98 13.96 -63.10
CA LEU A 359 47.26 14.50 -63.63
C LEU A 359 48.03 15.26 -62.52
N MET A 360 49.37 15.10 -62.50
CA MET A 360 50.44 16.12 -62.69
C MET A 360 50.19 17.62 -62.38
N THR A 361 51.13 18.43 -61.83
CA THR A 361 52.58 18.22 -61.53
C THR A 361 53.22 19.31 -60.61
N HIS A 362 54.29 18.94 -59.87
CA HIS A 362 55.44 19.75 -59.36
C HIS A 362 55.21 21.03 -58.48
N GLN A 363 56.20 21.57 -57.74
CA GLN A 363 57.18 20.99 -56.78
C GLN A 363 57.89 22.11 -55.96
N HIS A 364 58.77 21.70 -55.02
CA HIS A 364 59.58 22.45 -54.04
C HIS A 364 58.88 22.83 -52.71
N GLN A 365 59.50 22.82 -51.52
CA GLN A 365 60.70 22.20 -50.87
C GLN A 365 61.27 23.22 -49.86
N ASN A 366 61.78 22.74 -48.71
CA ASN A 366 62.64 23.47 -47.75
C ASN A 366 61.95 24.59 -46.93
N LYS A 367 62.34 24.93 -45.68
CA LYS A 367 63.40 24.41 -44.78
C LYS A 367 63.04 24.65 -43.29
N VAL A 368 63.74 23.99 -42.37
CA VAL A 368 63.53 23.91 -40.89
C VAL A 368 64.91 23.59 -40.24
N PRO A 369 65.24 23.87 -38.94
CA PRO A 369 64.53 24.54 -37.82
C PRO A 369 65.28 25.82 -37.29
N VAL A 370 65.06 26.22 -36.01
CA VAL A 370 66.03 26.79 -34.99
C VAL A 370 65.49 27.99 -34.15
N LEU A 371 65.15 27.70 -32.86
CA LEU A 371 65.39 28.45 -31.60
C LEU A 371 64.91 29.91 -31.29
N ILE A 372 64.77 30.14 -29.97
CA ILE A 372 64.79 31.40 -29.17
C ILE A 372 63.48 32.19 -28.91
N SER A 373 63.40 32.69 -27.65
CA SER A 373 62.53 33.75 -27.08
C SER A 373 61.03 33.51 -26.83
N SER A 374 60.69 33.41 -25.53
CA SER A 374 59.64 34.23 -24.88
C SER A 374 60.19 35.67 -24.64
N PRO A 375 59.45 36.69 -24.14
CA PRO A 375 58.13 36.68 -23.45
C PRO A 375 57.22 37.92 -23.77
N HIS A 376 56.37 38.31 -22.81
CA HIS A 376 55.73 39.64 -22.60
C HIS A 376 54.41 39.95 -23.36
N LEU A 377 53.27 40.06 -22.65
CA LEU A 377 52.58 41.27 -22.08
C LEU A 377 51.69 42.01 -23.12
N SER A 378 50.59 42.72 -22.78
CA SER A 378 49.63 42.64 -21.65
C SER A 378 48.52 43.72 -21.79
N VAL A 379 47.32 43.44 -21.26
CA VAL A 379 46.39 44.40 -20.59
C VAL A 379 45.92 45.65 -21.38
N ASP A 380 44.69 45.55 -21.89
CA ASP A 380 43.50 46.37 -21.54
C ASP A 380 43.62 47.87 -21.16
N PRO A 381 42.77 48.72 -21.77
CA PRO A 381 42.13 49.83 -21.08
C PRO A 381 40.62 49.99 -21.41
N THR A 382 39.71 50.47 -20.53
CA THR A 382 39.79 50.81 -19.08
C THR A 382 38.39 51.14 -18.51
N HIS A 383 38.20 50.96 -17.18
CA HIS A 383 37.37 51.73 -16.20
C HIS A 383 35.92 52.20 -16.56
N TRP A 384 34.95 52.24 -15.62
CA TRP A 384 35.00 52.85 -14.29
C TRP A 384 34.21 52.10 -13.21
N TRP A 385 34.74 52.17 -11.97
CA TRP A 385 34.11 52.35 -10.64
C TRP A 385 32.59 52.08 -10.46
N LEU A 386 32.16 51.49 -9.33
CA LEU A 386 32.65 51.76 -7.97
C LEU A 386 32.61 50.51 -7.06
N GLN A 387 33.72 50.22 -6.40
CA GLN A 387 33.79 49.40 -5.19
C GLN A 387 34.58 50.21 -4.15
N SER A 388 34.16 50.20 -2.89
CA SER A 388 34.89 50.91 -1.82
C SER A 388 36.22 50.22 -1.51
N LEU A 389 37.30 51.01 -1.39
CA LEU A 389 38.69 50.52 -1.26
C LEU A 389 39.31 50.85 0.13
N PRO A 390 40.47 50.25 0.49
CA PRO A 390 40.95 50.22 1.87
C PRO A 390 42.12 51.17 2.23
N PRO A 391 43.41 50.78 2.46
CA PRO A 391 44.05 51.13 3.74
C PRO A 391 45.41 51.88 3.66
N SER A 392 46.06 52.04 4.83
CA SER A 392 47.36 52.68 5.14
C SER A 392 47.30 54.23 5.28
N ARG A 393 48.13 54.91 6.09
CA ARG A 393 49.52 54.65 6.57
C ARG A 393 49.84 55.25 7.96
N LEU A 394 50.91 54.74 8.58
CA LEU A 394 51.93 55.41 9.44
C LEU A 394 51.57 55.97 10.85
N ALA A 395 52.43 55.64 11.82
CA ALA A 395 53.22 56.56 12.70
C ALA A 395 53.15 56.35 14.24
N THR A 396 54.32 56.05 14.81
CA THR A 396 54.84 56.45 16.15
C THR A 396 54.23 55.89 17.46
N PRO A 397 54.97 55.91 18.61
CA PRO A 397 54.75 55.00 19.75
C PRO A 397 54.66 55.71 21.13
N VAL A 398 55.07 55.01 22.22
CA VAL A 398 55.14 55.43 23.67
C VAL A 398 53.71 55.51 24.29
N ILE A 399 53.38 55.08 25.52
CA ILE A 399 54.05 55.09 26.85
C ILE A 399 53.65 53.85 27.71
N SER A 400 54.59 53.33 28.53
CA SER A 400 54.47 52.61 29.84
C SER A 400 53.23 51.73 30.12
N SER A 401 53.28 50.45 30.53
CA SER A 401 54.29 49.62 31.26
C SER A 401 53.90 48.12 31.13
N LYS A 402 54.34 47.06 31.85
CA LYS A 402 55.37 46.62 32.86
C LYS A 402 55.26 45.05 32.85
N GLU A 403 56.17 44.17 33.26
CA GLU A 403 57.59 44.17 33.64
C GLU A 403 58.15 42.72 33.45
N PRO A 404 59.45 42.48 33.16
CA PRO A 404 59.94 41.12 32.82
C PRO A 404 61.10 40.58 33.70
N LEU A 405 61.35 39.27 33.62
CA LEU A 405 62.67 38.60 33.78
C LEU A 405 62.60 37.12 33.28
N GLU A 406 63.41 36.79 32.26
CA GLU A 406 64.55 35.84 32.27
C GLU A 406 64.47 34.48 33.02
N SER A 407 65.10 33.36 32.55
CA SER A 407 65.83 33.06 31.29
C SER A 407 66.15 31.54 31.13
N LEU A 408 66.82 31.17 30.01
CA LEU A 408 67.67 29.97 29.77
C LEU A 408 67.07 28.56 29.47
N LEU A 409 67.32 28.12 28.23
CA LEU A 409 67.78 26.79 27.75
C LEU A 409 67.05 25.47 28.12
N GLY A 410 66.62 24.74 27.08
CA GLY A 410 66.33 23.30 27.10
C GLY A 410 65.70 22.82 25.77
N HIS A 411 66.32 21.85 25.08
CA HIS A 411 65.90 21.39 23.74
C HIS A 411 65.54 19.90 23.78
N GLU A 412 64.36 19.50 23.28
CA GLU A 412 64.09 18.12 22.83
C GLU A 412 63.01 18.07 21.72
N LEU A 413 63.15 17.03 20.89
CA LEU A 413 62.17 16.29 20.06
C LEU A 413 60.82 16.93 19.66
N GLY A 414 60.52 16.90 18.35
CA GLY A 414 59.25 17.38 17.78
C GLY A 414 58.44 16.33 17.01
N TRP A 415 57.11 16.50 16.99
CA TRP A 415 56.13 15.69 16.24
C TRP A 415 55.09 16.60 15.54
N PHE A 416 54.71 16.22 14.31
CA PHE A 416 53.45 16.51 13.59
C PHE A 416 53.08 17.91 13.02
N HIS A 417 52.47 17.85 11.82
CA HIS A 417 51.54 18.80 11.16
C HIS A 417 52.08 20.04 10.39
N CYS A 418 51.17 20.82 9.75
CA CYS A 418 51.31 21.24 8.34
C CYS A 418 50.81 22.69 8.01
N LEU A 419 51.21 23.20 6.82
CA LEU A 419 50.68 24.33 5.99
C LEU A 419 51.35 25.75 6.05
N SER A 420 52.06 26.10 4.95
CA SER A 420 52.10 27.36 4.11
C SER A 420 51.89 28.78 4.72
N ARG A 421 52.51 29.92 4.29
CA ARG A 421 52.79 30.57 2.95
C ARG A 421 53.53 31.96 3.20
N PRO A 422 53.61 33.03 2.32
CA PRO A 422 54.03 33.24 0.90
C PRO A 422 54.95 34.49 0.66
N VAL A 423 55.13 34.99 -0.61
CA VAL A 423 55.88 36.23 -1.02
C VAL A 423 55.21 36.98 -2.24
N LEU A 424 55.60 38.23 -2.60
CA LEU A 424 54.94 39.16 -3.57
C LEU A 424 55.90 40.30 -4.09
N ILE A 425 55.85 40.82 -5.36
CA ILE A 425 56.14 42.25 -5.78
C ILE A 425 55.85 42.59 -7.32
N PRO A 426 55.47 43.84 -7.75
CA PRO A 426 54.53 44.09 -8.91
C PRO A 426 54.64 45.44 -9.76
N LEU A 427 53.49 45.95 -10.32
CA LEU A 427 53.12 47.27 -11.02
C LEU A 427 52.96 47.21 -12.59
N ARG A 428 52.29 48.05 -13.43
CA ARG A 428 51.36 49.28 -13.47
C ARG A 428 50.87 49.49 -14.98
N SER A 429 50.02 50.42 -15.52
CA SER A 429 48.74 51.18 -15.19
C SER A 429 48.32 52.20 -16.33
N PHE A 430 47.03 52.67 -16.43
CA PHE A 430 46.42 53.79 -17.27
C PHE A 430 45.96 53.49 -18.74
N LEU A 431 44.97 54.13 -19.45
CA LEU A 431 43.71 54.94 -19.17
C LEU A 431 42.78 55.08 -20.46
N CYS A 432 41.65 55.85 -20.42
CA CYS A 432 40.48 55.96 -21.38
C CYS A 432 40.30 57.41 -21.96
N PRO A 433 39.21 57.88 -22.68
CA PRO A 433 37.89 57.35 -23.16
C PRO A 433 37.57 57.70 -24.68
N ALA A 434 36.37 57.94 -25.32
CA ALA A 434 34.91 58.10 -25.03
C ALA A 434 33.98 58.02 -26.31
N ILE A 435 32.63 58.19 -26.15
CA ILE A 435 31.52 58.48 -27.13
C ILE A 435 30.91 57.30 -27.97
N ALA A 436 29.59 57.34 -28.24
CA ALA A 436 28.71 56.35 -28.94
C ALA A 436 27.47 57.08 -29.59
N PRO A 437 26.33 56.48 -30.04
CA PRO A 437 25.92 55.07 -30.36
C PRO A 437 25.09 54.89 -31.69
N SER A 438 24.67 53.64 -32.08
CA SER A 438 23.26 53.26 -32.48
C SER A 438 23.06 52.01 -33.40
N THR A 439 22.09 51.15 -33.02
CA THR A 439 21.13 50.30 -33.80
C THR A 439 21.49 49.47 -35.06
N MET A 440 21.19 48.14 -35.01
CA MET A 440 20.23 47.46 -35.93
C MET A 440 19.85 46.03 -35.45
N ILE A 441 18.79 45.45 -36.03
CA ILE A 441 18.00 44.30 -35.52
C ILE A 441 18.31 42.98 -36.25
N ALA A 442 18.37 41.84 -35.54
CA ALA A 442 18.06 40.52 -36.09
C ALA A 442 17.50 39.55 -35.02
N ARG A 443 16.57 38.67 -35.41
CA ARG A 443 15.98 37.62 -34.54
C ARG A 443 16.59 36.25 -34.84
N CYS A 444 16.74 35.40 -33.83
CA CYS A 444 16.52 33.95 -33.99
C CYS A 444 15.76 33.38 -32.77
N LYS A 445 15.20 32.17 -32.90
CA LYS A 445 14.26 31.56 -31.94
C LYS A 445 14.81 30.25 -31.34
N ARG A 446 14.13 29.77 -30.29
CA ARG A 446 14.25 28.44 -29.65
C ARG A 446 15.50 28.22 -28.80
N GLY A 447 15.52 28.85 -27.63
CA GLY A 447 16.25 28.29 -26.49
C GLY A 447 15.57 27.01 -26.00
N THR A 448 16.36 26.00 -25.60
CA THR A 448 15.88 24.75 -25.02
C THR A 448 15.39 24.98 -23.59
N TYR A 449 14.18 24.54 -23.28
CA TYR A 449 13.61 24.66 -21.93
C TYR A 449 14.08 23.49 -21.06
N VAL A 450 15.22 23.67 -20.37
CA VAL A 450 15.68 22.74 -19.33
C VAL A 450 14.98 23.10 -18.03
N PRO A 451 14.01 22.30 -17.53
CA PRO A 451 13.40 22.57 -16.25
C PRO A 451 14.44 22.39 -15.14
N ARG A 452 14.72 23.46 -14.39
CA ARG A 452 15.48 23.34 -13.14
C ARG A 452 14.63 22.51 -12.17
N ALA A 453 15.06 21.28 -11.91
CA ALA A 453 14.55 20.46 -10.82
C ALA A 453 14.94 21.13 -9.49
N SER A 454 14.12 22.09 -9.04
CA SER A 454 14.24 22.63 -7.70
C SER A 454 13.83 21.55 -6.72
N PHE A 455 14.82 20.92 -6.09
CA PHE A 455 14.62 20.06 -4.92
C PHE A 455 14.02 20.90 -3.78
N CYS A 456 12.69 21.01 -3.80
CA CYS A 456 11.93 21.55 -2.70
C CYS A 456 11.96 20.48 -1.60
N SER A 457 12.98 20.56 -0.73
CA SER A 457 12.99 19.80 0.53
C SER A 457 11.61 19.94 1.17
N PRO A 458 11.02 18.86 1.73
CA PRO A 458 9.89 19.05 2.63
C PRO A 458 10.31 20.09 3.68
N ARG A 459 9.45 21.07 3.94
CA ARG A 459 9.69 22.04 5.01
C ARG A 459 9.88 21.26 6.29
N ARG A 460 10.87 21.65 7.11
CA ARG A 460 11.06 21.04 8.44
C ARG A 460 9.71 21.06 9.18
N PRO A 461 9.22 19.91 9.69
CA PRO A 461 8.08 19.94 10.60
C PRO A 461 8.49 20.68 11.87
N LEU A 462 7.56 21.41 12.49
CA LEU A 462 7.82 22.28 13.67
C LEU A 462 8.40 21.54 14.89
N LEU A 463 8.38 20.20 14.87
CA LEU A 463 9.04 19.33 15.86
C LEU A 463 10.57 19.30 15.77
N THR A 464 11.21 19.81 14.71
CA THR A 464 12.69 19.79 14.61
C THR A 464 13.40 20.73 15.57
N ASP A 465 12.68 21.68 16.19
CA ASP A 465 13.30 22.74 16.97
C ASP A 465 13.64 22.29 18.41
N PHE A 466 13.24 21.06 18.78
CA PHE A 466 13.66 20.34 19.99
C PHE A 466 14.54 19.11 19.72
N PHE A 467 14.66 18.67 18.46
CA PHE A 467 15.40 17.45 18.08
C PHE A 467 16.35 17.74 16.91
N ASP A 468 17.64 17.92 17.23
CA ASP A 468 18.71 18.22 16.26
C ASP A 468 18.82 17.20 15.11
N THR A 469 18.41 15.94 15.34
CA THR A 469 18.67 14.84 14.40
C THR A 469 17.55 13.78 14.34
N TRP A 470 17.29 13.25 13.14
CA TRP A 470 16.34 12.16 12.90
C TRP A 470 16.54 10.93 13.82
N LYS A 471 17.79 10.59 14.17
CA LYS A 471 18.08 9.47 15.07
C LYS A 471 17.50 9.65 16.48
N GLN A 472 17.33 10.88 16.96
CA GLN A 472 16.70 11.12 18.26
C GLN A 472 15.20 10.81 18.20
N LEU A 473 14.53 11.11 17.08
CA LEU A 473 13.13 10.75 16.85
C LEU A 473 12.95 9.23 16.78
N ASP A 474 13.80 8.53 16.01
CA ASP A 474 13.79 7.06 15.93
C ASP A 474 14.00 6.40 17.31
N LYS A 475 14.95 6.89 18.10
CA LYS A 475 15.22 6.38 19.46
C LYS A 475 14.07 6.69 20.43
N LEU A 476 13.38 7.83 20.28
CA LEU A 476 12.16 8.14 21.02
C LEU A 476 10.99 7.20 20.64
N VAL A 477 10.82 6.86 19.36
CA VAL A 477 9.77 5.94 18.89
C VAL A 477 9.90 4.56 19.55
N ILE A 478 11.11 3.99 19.63
CA ILE A 478 11.30 2.71 20.34
C ILE A 478 11.20 2.83 21.85
N SER A 479 11.62 3.96 22.45
CA SER A 479 11.42 4.22 23.88
C SER A 479 9.94 4.23 24.26
N GLN A 480 9.08 4.87 23.47
CA GLN A 480 7.62 4.86 23.68
C GLN A 480 7.00 3.46 23.53
N LEU A 481 7.48 2.65 22.59
CA LEU A 481 7.06 1.24 22.47
C LEU A 481 7.58 0.40 23.65
N GLY A 482 8.79 0.67 24.13
CA GLY A 482 9.35 0.06 25.35
C GLY A 482 8.51 0.36 26.57
N PHE A 483 8.12 1.62 26.79
CA PHE A 483 7.23 2.00 27.88
C PHE A 483 5.82 1.40 27.76
N LEU A 484 5.27 1.28 26.54
CA LEU A 484 4.03 0.52 26.31
C LEU A 484 4.18 -0.96 26.70
N ALA A 485 5.30 -1.59 26.34
CA ALA A 485 5.60 -2.97 26.70
C ALA A 485 5.80 -3.13 28.22
N GLN A 486 6.46 -2.18 28.90
CA GLN A 486 6.56 -2.15 30.37
C GLN A 486 5.17 -2.04 31.02
N ARG A 487 4.28 -1.18 30.50
CA ARG A 487 2.87 -1.08 30.95
C ARG A 487 2.02 -2.32 30.65
N ARG A 488 2.44 -3.18 29.72
CA ARG A 488 1.83 -4.50 29.43
C ARG A 488 2.39 -5.57 30.39
N LEU A 489 3.70 -5.61 30.58
CA LEU A 489 4.38 -6.51 31.52
C LEU A 489 3.93 -6.29 32.97
N ALA A 490 3.88 -5.04 33.44
CA ALA A 490 3.47 -4.67 34.80
C ALA A 490 2.03 -5.08 35.18
N ARG A 491 1.23 -5.60 34.23
CA ARG A 491 -0.12 -6.15 34.48
C ARG A 491 -0.28 -7.62 34.04
N GLY A 492 0.80 -8.36 33.87
CA GLY A 492 0.76 -9.81 33.59
C GLY A 492 0.65 -10.22 32.12
N VAL A 493 0.89 -9.31 31.15
CA VAL A 493 0.85 -9.69 29.72
C VAL A 493 2.17 -10.35 29.31
N ARG A 494 2.10 -11.59 28.80
CA ARG A 494 3.22 -12.25 28.08
C ARG A 494 3.51 -11.46 26.79
N LEU A 495 4.69 -10.85 26.70
CA LEU A 495 5.04 -9.95 25.59
C LEU A 495 5.33 -10.70 24.28
N ASN A 496 4.97 -10.09 23.14
CA ASN A 496 5.30 -10.56 21.80
C ASN A 496 6.71 -10.08 21.35
N HIS A 497 7.10 -10.43 20.12
CA HIS A 497 8.43 -10.12 19.58
C HIS A 497 8.76 -8.63 19.59
N SER A 498 7.86 -7.79 19.08
CA SER A 498 8.08 -6.34 18.97
C SER A 498 8.09 -5.66 20.34
N GLU A 499 7.24 -6.11 21.26
CA GLU A 499 7.16 -5.61 22.64
C GLU A 499 8.40 -5.97 23.46
N ALA A 500 8.80 -7.25 23.44
CA ALA A 500 9.99 -7.73 24.16
C ALA A 500 11.27 -7.07 23.61
N CYS A 501 11.36 -6.91 22.28
CA CYS A 501 12.46 -6.20 21.64
C CYS A 501 12.52 -4.73 22.09
N ALA A 502 11.39 -4.01 22.05
CA ALA A 502 11.36 -2.61 22.43
C ALA A 502 11.63 -2.36 23.92
N LEU A 503 11.12 -3.22 24.81
CA LEU A 503 11.40 -3.13 26.25
C LEU A 503 12.90 -3.27 26.53
N ILE A 504 13.52 -4.33 26.01
CA ILE A 504 14.96 -4.57 26.22
C ILE A 504 15.77 -3.43 25.57
N ALA A 505 15.42 -3.01 24.35
CA ALA A 505 16.10 -1.92 23.65
C ALA A 505 15.97 -0.54 24.33
N SER A 506 14.84 -0.27 25.00
CA SER A 506 14.64 0.96 25.78
C SER A 506 15.45 0.92 27.08
N ASN A 507 15.36 -0.17 27.86
CA ASN A 507 16.06 -0.26 29.14
C ASN A 507 17.58 -0.25 28.97
N LEU A 508 18.09 -0.85 27.89
CA LEU A 508 19.51 -0.74 27.54
C LEU A 508 19.91 0.71 27.21
N GLN A 509 19.06 1.51 26.55
CA GLN A 509 19.36 2.92 26.29
C GLN A 509 19.39 3.77 27.57
N GLU A 510 18.48 3.53 28.52
CA GLU A 510 18.52 4.20 29.83
C GLU A 510 19.80 3.84 30.61
N LEU A 511 20.19 2.56 30.63
CA LEU A 511 21.43 2.13 31.29
C LEU A 511 22.70 2.65 30.59
N ILE A 512 22.67 2.89 29.27
CA ILE A 512 23.72 3.62 28.54
C ILE A 512 23.73 5.10 28.95
N ARG A 513 22.56 5.72 29.10
CA ARG A 513 22.38 7.13 29.47
C ARG A 513 22.86 7.43 30.90
N ASP A 514 22.70 6.50 31.83
CA ASP A 514 23.34 6.55 33.15
C ASP A 514 24.88 6.45 33.06
N GLY A 515 25.35 5.67 32.07
CA GLY A 515 26.77 5.51 31.74
C GLY A 515 27.59 4.87 32.86
N ASN A 516 26.95 4.04 33.69
CA ASN A 516 27.58 3.30 34.78
C ASN A 516 27.95 1.86 34.39
N HIS A 517 27.66 1.49 33.14
CA HIS A 517 27.90 0.17 32.56
C HIS A 517 28.72 0.28 31.28
N THR A 518 29.59 -0.70 31.04
CA THR A 518 30.28 -0.89 29.76
C THR A 518 29.37 -1.61 28.77
N VAL A 519 29.78 -1.65 27.49
CA VAL A 519 29.12 -2.48 26.46
C VAL A 519 29.02 -3.95 26.92
N ALA A 520 30.08 -4.51 27.52
CA ALA A 520 30.10 -5.91 27.96
C ALA A 520 29.12 -6.18 29.11
N ASP A 521 28.99 -5.25 30.06
CA ASP A 521 28.00 -5.36 31.14
C ASP A 521 26.58 -5.38 30.57
N LEU A 522 26.29 -4.50 29.60
CA LEU A 522 24.98 -4.39 28.96
C LEU A 522 24.63 -5.61 28.09
N MET A 523 25.62 -6.21 27.41
CA MET A 523 25.46 -7.50 26.71
C MET A 523 25.07 -8.64 27.67
N SER A 524 25.49 -8.57 28.94
CA SER A 524 25.11 -9.53 29.98
C SER A 524 23.75 -9.18 30.59
N ILE A 525 23.54 -7.92 31.00
CA ILE A 525 22.30 -7.41 31.60
C ILE A 525 21.10 -7.68 30.68
N GLY A 526 21.23 -7.42 29.38
CA GLY A 526 20.15 -7.63 28.40
C GLY A 526 19.59 -9.05 28.35
N LYS A 527 20.39 -10.08 28.72
CA LYS A 527 19.95 -11.49 28.81
C LYS A 527 19.14 -11.82 30.06
N THR A 528 19.09 -10.91 31.03
CA THR A 528 18.45 -11.10 32.33
C THR A 528 17.12 -10.35 32.46
N ILE A 529 16.81 -9.44 31.54
CA ILE A 529 15.64 -8.54 31.64
C ILE A 529 14.32 -9.31 31.49
N LEU A 530 14.23 -10.25 30.54
CA LEU A 530 13.04 -11.06 30.29
C LEU A 530 13.40 -12.56 30.25
N GLY A 531 12.47 -13.40 30.69
CA GLY A 531 12.59 -14.86 30.70
C GLY A 531 11.38 -15.51 30.01
N ARG A 532 11.41 -16.83 29.78
CA ARG A 532 10.40 -17.58 29.01
C ARG A 532 8.96 -17.33 29.47
N ARG A 533 8.72 -17.21 30.78
CA ARG A 533 7.40 -16.89 31.35
C ARG A 533 6.87 -15.50 30.99
N HIS A 534 7.76 -14.54 30.70
CA HIS A 534 7.43 -13.12 30.48
C HIS A 534 7.09 -12.82 29.01
N VAL A 535 7.25 -13.79 28.11
CA VAL A 535 7.07 -13.64 26.66
C VAL A 535 6.22 -14.76 26.06
N LEU A 536 5.67 -14.54 24.87
CA LEU A 536 5.04 -15.61 24.07
C LEU A 536 6.11 -16.62 23.59
N PRO A 537 5.78 -17.90 23.38
CA PRO A 537 6.78 -18.93 23.04
C PRO A 537 7.60 -18.62 21.79
N SER A 538 6.94 -18.04 20.78
CA SER A 538 7.52 -17.58 19.52
C SER A 538 8.63 -16.53 19.67
N VAL A 539 8.72 -15.82 20.79
CA VAL A 539 9.77 -14.82 21.02
C VAL A 539 11.14 -15.48 21.16
N LEU A 540 11.23 -16.69 21.71
CA LEU A 540 12.49 -17.40 21.91
C LEU A 540 13.21 -17.73 20.58
N SER A 541 12.44 -18.05 19.53
CA SER A 541 12.96 -18.41 18.20
C SER A 541 13.01 -17.24 17.22
N THR A 542 12.29 -16.14 17.47
CA THR A 542 12.29 -14.95 16.61
C THR A 542 13.23 -13.84 17.09
N LEU A 543 13.40 -13.67 18.40
CA LEU A 543 14.27 -12.67 19.01
C LEU A 543 15.59 -13.32 19.45
N THR A 544 16.32 -13.91 18.49
CA THR A 544 17.62 -14.56 18.74
C THR A 544 18.76 -13.57 18.94
N GLU A 545 18.60 -12.33 18.50
CA GLU A 545 19.56 -11.24 18.69
C GLU A 545 18.85 -9.90 18.75
N LEU A 546 19.37 -8.98 19.58
CA LEU A 546 18.90 -7.60 19.71
C LEU A 546 20.10 -6.65 19.70
N GLN A 547 19.98 -5.55 18.97
CA GLN A 547 21.05 -4.57 18.77
C GLN A 547 20.58 -3.16 19.08
N VAL A 548 21.33 -2.40 19.88
CA VAL A 548 21.09 -0.97 20.14
C VAL A 548 22.39 -0.17 20.05
N GLU A 549 22.29 1.07 19.58
CA GLU A 549 23.35 2.08 19.72
C GLU A 549 22.84 3.24 20.57
N GLY A 550 23.63 3.59 21.60
CA GLY A 550 23.36 4.72 22.50
C GLY A 550 24.64 5.50 22.79
N THR A 551 24.48 6.71 23.31
CA THR A 551 25.61 7.61 23.64
C THR A 551 26.09 7.36 25.06
N PHE A 552 27.15 6.56 25.19
CA PHE A 552 27.92 6.40 26.42
C PHE A 552 28.70 7.69 26.74
N LYS A 553 29.25 7.78 27.96
CA LYS A 553 30.18 8.84 28.39
C LYS A 553 31.43 8.98 27.48
N THR A 554 31.74 7.97 26.65
CA THR A 554 32.86 7.92 25.70
C THR A 554 32.45 8.00 24.22
N GLY A 555 31.16 8.24 23.91
CA GLY A 555 30.64 8.31 22.53
C GLY A 555 29.56 7.27 22.22
N THR A 556 29.17 7.16 20.95
CA THR A 556 28.19 6.16 20.51
C THR A 556 28.84 4.79 20.30
N TYR A 557 28.27 3.73 20.90
CA TYR A 557 28.72 2.35 20.73
C TYR A 557 27.53 1.39 20.57
N LEU A 558 27.78 0.30 19.84
CA LEU A 558 26.86 -0.82 19.65
C LEU A 558 26.88 -1.76 20.86
N VAL A 559 25.70 -2.13 21.34
CA VAL A 559 25.46 -3.25 22.27
C VAL A 559 24.66 -4.32 21.53
N THR A 560 25.18 -5.54 21.48
CA THR A 560 24.50 -6.70 20.86
C THR A 560 24.20 -7.77 21.90
N VAL A 561 22.92 -8.01 22.17
CA VAL A 561 22.44 -9.05 23.07
C VAL A 561 22.05 -10.26 22.24
N HIS A 562 22.93 -11.25 22.15
CA HIS A 562 22.61 -12.57 21.59
C HIS A 562 21.77 -13.37 22.60
N HIS A 563 20.70 -14.03 22.14
CA HIS A 563 19.74 -14.79 22.94
C HIS A 563 19.24 -14.04 24.19
N PRO A 564 18.56 -12.88 24.04
CA PRO A 564 18.05 -12.07 25.15
C PRO A 564 17.08 -12.83 26.08
N ILE A 565 16.30 -13.79 25.56
CA ILE A 565 15.48 -14.69 26.38
C ILE A 565 16.29 -15.95 26.69
N SER A 566 17.05 -15.93 27.80
CA SER A 566 18.02 -17.00 28.12
C SER A 566 17.62 -17.92 29.28
N SER A 567 16.60 -17.55 30.07
CA SER A 567 16.19 -18.18 31.33
C SER A 567 14.66 -18.34 31.43
N ASP A 568 14.17 -19.17 32.35
CA ASP A 568 12.72 -19.31 32.63
C ASP A 568 12.09 -18.07 33.27
N ASP A 569 12.89 -17.34 34.02
CA ASP A 569 12.52 -16.20 34.82
C ASP A 569 13.45 -15.02 34.50
N GLY A 570 12.98 -13.80 34.71
CA GLY A 570 13.68 -12.57 34.39
C GLY A 570 13.63 -11.59 35.55
N ASP A 571 14.57 -10.66 35.56
CA ASP A 571 14.65 -9.61 36.56
C ASP A 571 13.64 -8.50 36.23
N LEU A 572 12.47 -8.57 36.87
CA LEU A 572 11.37 -7.64 36.62
C LEU A 572 11.64 -6.21 37.15
N GLU A 573 12.57 -6.04 38.09
CA GLU A 573 13.05 -4.71 38.50
C GLU A 573 13.87 -4.09 37.36
N LYS A 574 14.76 -4.86 36.72
CA LYS A 574 15.45 -4.44 35.48
C LYS A 574 14.52 -4.31 34.29
N ALA A 575 13.42 -5.06 34.22
CA ALA A 575 12.42 -4.94 33.16
C ALA A 575 11.59 -3.65 33.26
N LEU A 576 11.33 -3.18 34.48
CA LEU A 576 10.57 -1.96 34.76
C LEU A 576 11.48 -0.77 35.13
N TYR A 577 12.79 -0.88 34.90
CA TYR A 577 13.76 0.21 35.11
C TYR A 577 13.35 1.48 34.36
N GLY A 578 13.53 2.64 35.00
CA GLY A 578 13.11 3.96 34.50
C GLY A 578 11.59 4.21 34.42
N SER A 579 10.75 3.17 34.50
CA SER A 579 9.30 3.30 34.23
C SER A 579 8.45 3.78 35.40
N PHE A 580 8.97 3.66 36.64
CA PHE A 580 8.26 3.88 37.90
C PHE A 580 6.97 3.05 38.08
N LEU A 581 6.79 1.99 37.28
CA LEU A 581 5.66 1.05 37.40
C LEU A 581 5.90 0.04 38.53
N PRO A 582 4.83 -0.44 39.20
CA PRO A 582 4.95 -1.48 40.22
C PRO A 582 5.38 -2.82 39.60
N VAL A 583 6.29 -3.51 40.29
CA VAL A 583 6.71 -4.87 39.91
C VAL A 583 5.55 -5.86 40.20
N PRO A 584 5.07 -6.62 39.19
CA PRO A 584 4.00 -7.60 39.39
C PRO A 584 4.52 -8.84 40.14
N SER A 585 3.63 -9.59 40.79
CA SER A 585 4.02 -10.86 41.41
C SER A 585 4.37 -11.91 40.35
N LYS A 586 5.24 -12.87 40.71
CA LYS A 586 5.62 -13.96 39.81
C LYS A 586 4.43 -14.87 39.44
N ASP A 587 3.37 -14.86 40.23
CA ASP A 587 2.13 -15.61 39.99
C ASP A 587 1.33 -15.07 38.79
N ALA A 588 1.55 -13.80 38.41
CA ALA A 588 1.03 -13.25 37.15
C ALA A 588 1.70 -13.87 35.91
N PHE A 589 2.83 -14.57 36.10
CA PHE A 589 3.60 -15.24 35.05
C PHE A 589 3.90 -16.70 35.44
N PRO A 590 2.89 -17.60 35.34
CA PRO A 590 3.09 -19.02 35.55
C PRO A 590 4.18 -19.57 34.63
N LEU A 591 4.84 -20.64 35.05
CA LEU A 591 5.80 -21.35 34.20
C LEU A 591 5.06 -21.92 32.97
N PRO A 592 5.53 -21.64 31.74
CA PRO A 592 4.93 -22.19 30.53
C PRO A 592 5.27 -23.68 30.38
N ASP A 593 4.44 -24.42 29.65
CA ASP A 593 4.66 -25.83 29.36
C ASP A 593 5.89 -26.00 28.44
N GLU A 594 6.77 -26.97 28.74
CA GLU A 594 7.91 -27.32 27.86
C GLU A 594 7.42 -27.66 26.45
N SER A 595 6.22 -28.24 26.31
CA SER A 595 5.64 -28.55 25.00
C SER A 595 5.31 -27.30 24.17
N GLU A 596 5.17 -26.10 24.75
CA GLU A 596 5.03 -24.84 23.99
C GLU A 596 6.28 -24.55 23.13
N TYR A 597 7.44 -25.06 23.52
CA TYR A 597 8.76 -24.75 22.93
C TYR A 597 9.28 -25.81 21.94
N ASP A 598 8.47 -26.80 21.57
CA ASP A 598 8.86 -27.78 20.55
C ASP A 598 9.25 -27.07 19.24
N ASN A 599 10.41 -27.45 18.68
CA ASN A 599 10.98 -26.81 17.49
C ASN A 599 10.05 -26.84 16.27
N THR A 600 9.13 -27.80 16.16
CA THR A 600 8.14 -27.87 15.08
C THR A 600 6.93 -26.96 15.30
N LYS A 601 6.68 -26.47 16.52
CA LYS A 601 5.68 -25.43 16.82
C LYS A 601 6.20 -24.01 16.59
N MET A 602 7.53 -23.82 16.52
CA MET A 602 8.14 -22.50 16.33
C MET A 602 7.84 -21.90 14.95
N PRO A 603 7.69 -20.56 14.85
CA PRO A 603 7.39 -19.91 13.58
C PRO A 603 8.56 -20.03 12.60
N GLY A 604 8.28 -20.40 11.36
CA GLY A 604 9.34 -20.58 10.36
C GLY A 604 10.21 -21.82 10.54
N ALA A 605 9.81 -22.76 11.41
CA ALA A 605 10.54 -23.99 11.70
C ALA A 605 10.95 -24.74 10.43
N VAL A 606 12.23 -25.11 10.32
CA VAL A 606 12.75 -25.97 9.26
C VAL A 606 12.95 -27.37 9.82
N VAL A 607 12.35 -28.37 9.16
CA VAL A 607 12.50 -29.80 9.48
C VAL A 607 13.18 -30.48 8.30
N PRO A 608 14.50 -30.71 8.36
CA PRO A 608 15.21 -31.44 7.33
C PRO A 608 14.79 -32.91 7.28
N VAL A 609 15.01 -33.58 6.15
CA VAL A 609 14.85 -35.04 6.06
C VAL A 609 15.78 -35.72 7.08
N LYS A 610 15.24 -36.64 7.90
CA LYS A 610 15.94 -37.27 9.03
C LYS A 610 17.19 -38.06 8.63
N GLU A 611 17.19 -38.64 7.43
CA GLU A 611 18.21 -39.54 6.94
C GLU A 611 18.86 -39.01 5.65
N GLY A 612 20.12 -39.37 5.45
CA GLY A 612 20.95 -38.93 4.34
C GLY A 612 21.91 -37.78 4.67
N LYS A 613 23.13 -37.86 4.12
CA LYS A 613 24.03 -36.72 3.96
C LYS A 613 23.81 -36.12 2.57
N ILE A 614 24.15 -34.85 2.39
CA ILE A 614 24.30 -34.24 1.07
C ILE A 614 25.75 -34.45 0.61
N THR A 615 25.91 -35.09 -0.54
CA THR A 615 27.18 -35.28 -1.25
C THR A 615 27.56 -33.97 -1.96
N LEU A 616 28.81 -33.55 -1.86
CA LEU A 616 29.31 -32.30 -2.45
C LEU A 616 30.27 -32.61 -3.61
N ASN A 617 30.21 -31.80 -4.67
CA ASN A 617 31.11 -31.87 -5.82
C ASN A 617 31.20 -33.31 -6.39
N GLU A 618 30.04 -33.96 -6.56
CA GLU A 618 29.91 -35.37 -6.96
C GLU A 618 30.49 -35.63 -8.37
N GLY A 619 30.96 -36.86 -8.61
CA GLY A 619 31.56 -37.26 -9.90
C GLY A 619 32.95 -36.67 -10.22
N ARG A 620 33.42 -35.66 -9.48
CA ARG A 620 34.69 -34.97 -9.77
C ARG A 620 35.94 -35.64 -9.23
N LYS A 621 37.05 -35.46 -9.94
CA LYS A 621 38.40 -35.90 -9.56
C LYS A 621 38.85 -35.21 -8.28
N ARG A 622 39.47 -35.99 -7.38
CA ARG A 622 39.97 -35.56 -6.07
C ARG A 622 41.44 -35.88 -5.90
N ILE A 623 42.13 -35.08 -5.08
CA ILE A 623 43.48 -35.34 -4.60
C ILE A 623 43.59 -34.91 -3.13
N GLN A 624 44.52 -35.50 -2.39
CA GLN A 624 45.01 -34.92 -1.14
C GLN A 624 46.42 -34.39 -1.33
N LEU A 625 46.71 -33.25 -0.69
CA LEU A 625 48.03 -32.63 -0.62
C LEU A 625 48.34 -32.21 0.81
N LYS A 626 49.59 -32.37 1.22
CA LYS A 626 50.13 -31.80 2.46
C LYS A 626 50.50 -30.34 2.23
N VAL A 627 49.96 -29.44 3.04
CA VAL A 627 50.20 -27.99 2.95
C VAL A 627 50.86 -27.49 4.24
N VAL A 628 51.99 -26.82 4.09
CA VAL A 628 52.82 -26.28 5.19
C VAL A 628 52.84 -24.75 5.11
N SER A 629 52.50 -24.09 6.22
CA SER A 629 52.55 -22.63 6.36
C SER A 629 53.96 -22.19 6.78
N LYS A 630 54.69 -21.57 5.85
CA LYS A 630 55.98 -20.89 6.13
C LYS A 630 55.80 -19.41 6.48
N GLY A 631 54.56 -18.91 6.47
CA GLY A 631 54.23 -17.53 6.77
C GLY A 631 54.36 -17.18 8.26
N ASP A 632 54.69 -15.93 8.53
CA ASP A 632 54.70 -15.29 9.86
C ASP A 632 53.29 -14.83 10.32
N ARG A 633 52.29 -14.95 9.45
CA ARG A 633 50.89 -14.53 9.65
C ARG A 633 49.92 -15.64 9.21
N PRO A 634 48.71 -15.69 9.77
CA PRO A 634 47.70 -16.65 9.36
C PRO A 634 47.24 -16.47 7.91
N ILE A 635 47.01 -17.59 7.24
CA ILE A 635 46.56 -17.68 5.85
C ILE A 635 45.26 -18.49 5.82
N GLN A 636 44.21 -17.97 5.18
CA GLN A 636 42.88 -18.60 5.18
C GLN A 636 42.31 -18.64 3.76
N ILE A 637 42.10 -19.85 3.24
CA ILE A 637 41.76 -20.11 1.84
C ILE A 637 40.29 -20.54 1.74
N GLY A 638 39.49 -19.79 0.99
CA GLY A 638 38.06 -20.07 0.76
C GLY A 638 37.83 -21.22 -0.22
N SER A 639 36.73 -21.95 -0.03
CA SER A 639 36.27 -23.12 -0.82
C SER A 639 36.57 -23.05 -2.34
N HIS A 640 36.19 -21.95 -2.98
CA HIS A 640 36.26 -21.78 -4.44
C HIS A 640 37.52 -21.08 -4.96
N TYR A 641 38.51 -20.82 -4.10
CA TYR A 641 39.77 -20.20 -4.52
C TYR A 641 40.67 -21.22 -5.24
N HIS A 642 41.18 -20.86 -6.42
CA HIS A 642 42.11 -21.67 -7.22
C HIS A 642 43.35 -22.04 -6.40
N PHE A 643 43.53 -23.32 -6.08
CA PHE A 643 44.43 -23.70 -4.98
C PHE A 643 45.91 -23.45 -5.32
N ILE A 644 46.28 -23.59 -6.59
CA ILE A 644 47.61 -23.25 -7.12
C ILE A 644 47.96 -21.75 -6.92
N GLU A 645 46.98 -20.85 -6.95
CA GLU A 645 47.14 -19.39 -6.82
C GLU A 645 47.25 -18.92 -5.35
N THR A 646 47.26 -19.82 -4.38
CA THR A 646 47.24 -19.46 -2.94
C THR A 646 48.55 -18.81 -2.49
N ASN A 647 48.52 -18.12 -1.35
CA ASN A 647 49.63 -17.30 -0.83
C ASN A 647 51.03 -17.94 -1.04
N PRO A 648 52.04 -17.18 -1.51
CA PRO A 648 53.41 -17.68 -1.74
C PRO A 648 54.03 -18.45 -0.56
N GLN A 649 53.65 -18.12 0.68
CA GLN A 649 54.18 -18.72 1.90
C GLN A 649 53.51 -20.07 2.29
N LEU A 650 52.58 -20.59 1.49
CA LEU A 650 52.12 -21.98 1.61
C LEU A 650 52.98 -22.89 0.73
N GLU A 651 53.66 -23.85 1.32
CA GLU A 651 54.44 -24.87 0.62
C GLU A 651 53.62 -26.15 0.45
N PHE A 652 53.48 -26.59 -0.80
CA PHE A 652 52.81 -27.82 -1.22
C PHE A 652 53.12 -28.13 -2.70
N ASP A 653 52.52 -29.18 -3.24
CA ASP A 653 52.61 -29.50 -4.67
C ASP A 653 51.71 -28.59 -5.53
N ARG A 654 52.28 -27.45 -5.95
CA ARG A 654 51.65 -26.48 -6.85
C ARG A 654 51.23 -27.11 -8.18
N GLY A 655 52.01 -28.05 -8.72
CA GLY A 655 51.72 -28.72 -9.98
C GLY A 655 50.51 -29.63 -9.89
N ARG A 656 50.43 -30.47 -8.85
CA ARG A 656 49.25 -31.31 -8.58
C ARG A 656 48.01 -30.47 -8.25
N ALA A 657 48.16 -29.29 -7.67
CA ALA A 657 47.06 -28.36 -7.38
C ALA A 657 46.52 -27.57 -8.60
N TYR A 658 47.13 -27.71 -9.79
CA TYR A 658 46.69 -27.00 -11.00
C TYR A 658 45.30 -27.45 -11.46
N GLY A 659 44.35 -26.52 -11.54
CA GLY A 659 42.95 -26.83 -11.85
C GLY A 659 42.12 -27.37 -10.67
N PHE A 660 42.61 -27.26 -9.43
CA PHE A 660 41.90 -27.72 -8.24
C PHE A 660 41.51 -26.57 -7.28
N ARG A 661 40.43 -26.79 -6.52
CA ARG A 661 39.97 -25.97 -5.38
C ARG A 661 39.75 -26.85 -4.14
N LEU A 662 39.42 -26.27 -2.99
CA LEU A 662 39.15 -27.06 -1.77
C LEU A 662 37.83 -27.86 -1.90
N ASP A 663 37.85 -29.12 -1.47
CA ASP A 663 36.65 -29.98 -1.41
C ASP A 663 35.92 -29.82 -0.06
N ILE A 664 35.34 -28.64 0.14
CA ILE A 664 34.66 -28.23 1.38
C ILE A 664 33.34 -27.52 1.03
N PRO A 665 32.36 -27.40 1.96
CA PRO A 665 31.09 -26.74 1.69
C PRO A 665 31.28 -25.31 1.17
N ALA A 666 30.45 -24.89 0.20
CA ALA A 666 30.55 -23.59 -0.43
C ALA A 666 30.50 -22.45 0.61
N GLY A 667 31.36 -21.45 0.44
CA GLY A 667 31.49 -20.38 1.42
C GLY A 667 32.19 -20.73 2.75
N THR A 668 32.70 -21.95 2.93
CA THR A 668 33.66 -22.25 4.02
C THR A 668 35.11 -22.01 3.58
N SER A 669 36.06 -22.17 4.50
CA SER A 669 37.49 -21.92 4.27
C SER A 669 38.37 -22.78 5.19
N VAL A 670 39.51 -23.25 4.70
CA VAL A 670 40.58 -23.83 5.56
C VAL A 670 41.51 -22.72 6.03
N ARG A 671 41.87 -22.74 7.32
CA ARG A 671 42.77 -21.79 7.97
C ARG A 671 44.08 -22.46 8.38
N PHE A 672 45.17 -21.76 8.15
CA PHE A 672 46.54 -22.10 8.54
C PHE A 672 47.09 -20.96 9.40
N GLU A 673 47.52 -21.26 10.61
CA GLU A 673 48.34 -20.37 11.45
C GLU A 673 49.81 -20.37 10.98
N PRO A 674 50.68 -19.50 11.52
CA PRO A 674 52.12 -19.59 11.28
C PRO A 674 52.69 -20.97 11.68
N GLY A 675 53.40 -21.64 10.77
CA GLY A 675 53.96 -22.98 11.01
C GLY A 675 52.99 -24.17 10.87
N ASP A 676 51.69 -23.94 10.67
CA ASP A 676 50.71 -25.02 10.54
C ASP A 676 51.05 -26.00 9.41
N THR A 677 50.84 -27.30 9.64
CA THR A 677 50.92 -28.34 8.63
C THR A 677 49.60 -29.11 8.60
N LYS A 678 48.89 -29.08 7.46
CA LYS A 678 47.57 -29.73 7.32
C LYS A 678 47.46 -30.41 5.96
N THR A 679 46.98 -31.65 5.95
CA THR A 679 46.55 -32.32 4.71
C THR A 679 45.17 -31.80 4.33
N VAL A 680 44.98 -31.41 3.07
CA VAL A 680 43.69 -30.94 2.56
C VAL A 680 43.24 -31.79 1.38
N THR A 681 41.93 -32.09 1.32
CA THR A 681 41.31 -32.64 0.11
C THR A 681 40.99 -31.50 -0.84
N LEU A 682 41.42 -31.66 -2.09
CA LEU A 682 41.11 -30.78 -3.20
C LEU A 682 40.25 -31.52 -4.23
N VAL A 683 39.35 -30.78 -4.89
CA VAL A 683 38.50 -31.25 -5.98
C VAL A 683 38.74 -30.39 -7.22
N GLU A 684 38.66 -31.01 -8.39
CA GLU A 684 38.82 -30.31 -9.67
C GLU A 684 37.77 -29.20 -9.86
N ILE A 685 38.18 -28.08 -10.45
CA ILE A 685 37.23 -27.08 -10.97
C ILE A 685 36.46 -27.69 -12.16
N ALA A 686 35.28 -27.17 -12.46
CA ALA A 686 34.42 -27.70 -13.52
C ALA A 686 33.96 -26.61 -14.48
N GLY A 687 32.80 -26.78 -15.13
CA GLY A 687 32.41 -25.92 -16.25
C GLY A 687 33.46 -25.94 -17.37
N ASN A 688 33.86 -24.77 -17.88
CA ASN A 688 34.87 -24.65 -18.94
C ASN A 688 36.32 -24.94 -18.46
N LYS A 689 36.55 -25.09 -17.15
CA LYS A 689 37.88 -25.26 -16.52
C LYS A 689 38.88 -24.18 -16.93
N VAL A 690 38.53 -22.91 -16.73
CA VAL A 690 39.40 -21.75 -17.01
C VAL A 690 39.74 -21.04 -15.70
N ILE A 691 41.03 -20.85 -15.43
CA ILE A 691 41.51 -20.10 -14.27
C ILE A 691 41.60 -18.61 -14.61
N HIS A 692 41.05 -17.78 -13.73
CA HIS A 692 41.22 -16.33 -13.71
C HIS A 692 41.47 -15.86 -12.27
N GLY A 693 42.06 -14.68 -12.12
CA GLY A 693 42.24 -14.05 -10.82
C GLY A 693 43.40 -14.59 -9.99
N GLY A 694 43.27 -14.51 -8.67
CA GLY A 694 44.31 -14.94 -7.73
C GLY A 694 45.54 -14.03 -7.77
N ASN A 695 46.72 -14.57 -8.05
CA ASN A 695 47.92 -13.82 -8.39
C ASN A 695 48.18 -13.77 -9.92
N ASN A 696 47.27 -14.32 -10.73
CA ASN A 696 47.28 -14.27 -12.20
C ASN A 696 48.53 -14.91 -12.83
N LEU A 697 48.97 -16.06 -12.32
CA LEU A 697 50.16 -16.80 -12.78
C LEU A 697 49.80 -18.13 -13.47
N ALA A 698 48.66 -18.74 -13.09
CA ALA A 698 48.13 -19.98 -13.62
C ALA A 698 46.99 -19.78 -14.64
N SER A 699 46.69 -18.53 -15.00
CA SER A 699 45.52 -18.12 -15.78
C SER A 699 45.37 -18.78 -17.17
N GLY A 700 44.13 -18.80 -17.64
CA GLY A 700 43.69 -19.43 -18.88
C GLY A 700 43.15 -20.86 -18.67
N PRO A 701 42.84 -21.59 -19.76
CA PRO A 701 42.31 -22.95 -19.70
C PRO A 701 43.27 -23.92 -18.99
N VAL A 702 42.72 -24.83 -18.19
CA VAL A 702 43.47 -25.88 -17.49
C VAL A 702 43.95 -26.93 -18.50
N ASP A 703 45.23 -26.82 -18.87
CA ASP A 703 45.93 -27.77 -19.73
C ASP A 703 47.15 -28.32 -18.97
N VAL A 704 47.12 -29.61 -18.65
CA VAL A 704 48.14 -30.29 -17.82
C VAL A 704 49.54 -30.19 -18.44
N SER A 705 49.67 -30.02 -19.76
CA SER A 705 50.97 -29.83 -20.40
C SER A 705 51.67 -28.51 -20.02
N ARG A 706 50.91 -27.52 -19.54
CA ARG A 706 51.41 -26.23 -19.04
C ARG A 706 51.77 -26.24 -17.54
N ALA A 707 51.53 -27.35 -16.83
CA ALA A 707 51.70 -27.39 -15.37
C ALA A 707 53.12 -27.03 -14.94
N ASP A 708 54.15 -27.60 -15.57
CA ASP A 708 55.56 -27.33 -15.24
C ASP A 708 55.97 -25.88 -15.58
N GLU A 709 55.46 -25.32 -16.69
CA GLU A 709 55.67 -23.92 -17.08
C GLU A 709 55.09 -22.96 -16.03
N ILE A 710 53.89 -23.25 -15.55
CA ILE A 710 53.18 -22.47 -14.53
C ILE A 710 53.88 -22.61 -13.17
N VAL A 711 54.32 -23.80 -12.79
CA VAL A 711 55.11 -24.03 -11.57
C VAL A 711 56.44 -23.28 -11.60
N GLN A 712 57.15 -23.25 -12.73
CA GLN A 712 58.37 -22.45 -12.88
C GLN A 712 58.08 -20.95 -12.73
N LYS A 713 57.00 -20.44 -13.32
CA LYS A 713 56.56 -19.04 -13.14
C LYS A 713 56.22 -18.71 -11.68
N LEU A 714 55.54 -19.61 -10.98
CA LEU A 714 55.23 -19.48 -9.56
C LEU A 714 56.51 -19.46 -8.70
N GLN A 715 57.46 -20.36 -8.95
CA GLN A 715 58.75 -20.37 -8.25
C GLN A 715 59.57 -19.09 -8.53
N GLN A 716 59.58 -18.59 -9.77
CA GLN A 716 60.21 -17.32 -10.13
C GLN A 716 59.54 -16.12 -9.43
N ALA A 717 58.23 -16.17 -9.21
CA ALA A 717 57.48 -15.20 -8.42
C ALA A 717 57.59 -15.43 -6.89
N GLY A 718 58.43 -16.36 -6.42
CA GLY A 718 58.70 -16.59 -5.00
C GLY A 718 57.68 -17.47 -4.27
N PHE A 719 56.84 -18.22 -4.98
CA PHE A 719 55.88 -19.15 -4.36
C PHE A 719 56.57 -20.44 -3.94
N ALA A 720 56.36 -20.83 -2.69
CA ALA A 720 56.86 -22.09 -2.17
C ALA A 720 56.19 -23.28 -2.87
N HIS A 721 57.01 -24.24 -3.26
CA HIS A 721 56.61 -25.48 -3.91
C HIS A 721 57.52 -26.62 -3.45
N VAL A 722 56.90 -27.72 -3.05
CA VAL A 722 57.57 -29.02 -2.90
C VAL A 722 56.79 -30.06 -3.70
N PRO A 723 57.42 -30.85 -4.58
CA PRO A 723 56.75 -31.99 -5.21
C PRO A 723 56.40 -33.05 -4.16
N GLU A 724 55.16 -33.53 -4.14
CA GLU A 724 54.80 -34.73 -3.38
C GLU A 724 54.74 -35.93 -4.33
N PRO A 725 55.39 -37.07 -4.01
CA PRO A 725 55.28 -38.28 -4.80
C PRO A 725 53.82 -38.62 -5.09
N ALA A 726 53.53 -39.07 -6.31
CA ALA A 726 52.25 -39.63 -6.67
C ALA A 726 52.11 -41.02 -6.00
N GLY A 727 51.82 -41.02 -4.70
CA GLY A 727 51.47 -42.21 -3.95
C GLY A 727 50.18 -42.85 -4.49
N ASP A 728 49.95 -44.09 -4.11
CA ASP A 728 48.80 -44.87 -4.56
C ASP A 728 47.48 -44.11 -4.39
N LEU A 729 46.54 -44.34 -5.31
CA LEU A 729 45.20 -43.77 -5.32
C LEU A 729 44.34 -44.39 -4.19
N ALA A 730 44.70 -44.06 -2.95
CA ALA A 730 43.88 -44.30 -1.77
C ALA A 730 42.49 -43.70 -1.99
N HIS A 731 41.44 -44.40 -1.52
CA HIS A 731 40.07 -43.91 -1.64
C HIS A 731 39.92 -42.60 -0.85
N ILE A 732 39.72 -41.50 -1.57
CA ILE A 732 39.41 -40.20 -0.97
C ILE A 732 37.91 -40.12 -0.82
N ASP A 733 37.43 -40.19 0.43
CA ASP A 733 36.02 -40.02 0.76
C ASP A 733 35.46 -38.72 0.16
N VAL A 734 34.27 -38.80 -0.42
CA VAL A 734 33.60 -37.64 -1.02
C VAL A 734 33.14 -36.69 0.08
N ALA A 735 33.48 -35.40 -0.05
CA ALA A 735 33.03 -34.37 0.88
C ALA A 735 31.50 -34.39 1.00
N SER A 736 31.01 -34.40 2.24
CA SER A 736 29.57 -34.50 2.52
C SER A 736 29.21 -33.81 3.83
N MET A 737 27.97 -33.32 3.93
CA MET A 737 27.46 -32.60 5.10
C MET A 737 26.07 -33.09 5.50
N THR A 738 25.68 -32.87 6.76
CA THR A 738 24.32 -33.20 7.23
C THR A 738 23.30 -32.22 6.64
N ARG A 739 22.07 -32.67 6.40
CA ARG A 739 20.98 -31.78 5.92
C ARG A 739 20.72 -30.60 6.87
N ALA A 740 20.86 -30.81 8.19
CA ALA A 740 20.76 -29.74 9.18
C ALA A 740 21.86 -28.66 9.00
N ALA A 741 23.12 -29.07 8.77
CA ALA A 741 24.20 -28.12 8.49
C ALA A 741 24.02 -27.40 7.14
N TYR A 742 23.50 -28.09 6.13
CA TYR A 742 23.17 -27.51 4.83
C TYR A 742 22.06 -26.45 4.95
N ALA A 743 20.93 -26.80 5.59
CA ALA A 743 19.83 -25.88 5.83
C ALA A 743 20.25 -24.67 6.68
N GLY A 744 21.17 -24.88 7.63
CA GLY A 744 21.83 -23.84 8.43
C GLY A 744 22.89 -23.00 7.69
N MET A 745 23.24 -23.34 6.44
CA MET A 745 24.19 -22.57 5.61
C MET A 745 23.60 -21.95 4.34
N PHE A 746 22.61 -22.60 3.71
CA PHE A 746 22.09 -22.23 2.39
C PHE A 746 20.55 -22.19 2.35
N GLY A 747 19.87 -22.35 3.49
CA GLY A 747 18.44 -22.67 3.52
C GLY A 747 18.14 -24.10 3.05
N PRO A 748 16.88 -24.56 3.21
CA PRO A 748 16.47 -25.95 2.94
C PRO A 748 16.68 -26.38 1.48
N THR A 749 16.65 -27.70 1.25
CA THR A 749 16.74 -28.32 -0.09
C THR A 749 15.70 -29.44 -0.26
N THR A 750 15.65 -30.07 -1.44
CA THR A 750 14.66 -31.08 -1.85
C THR A 750 14.29 -32.07 -0.74
N GLY A 751 13.01 -32.13 -0.40
CA GLY A 751 12.44 -32.99 0.64
C GLY A 751 12.40 -32.40 2.05
N ASP A 752 13.18 -31.35 2.35
CA ASP A 752 13.08 -30.64 3.63
C ASP A 752 11.76 -29.86 3.72
N ARG A 753 11.26 -29.64 4.95
CA ARG A 753 10.00 -28.93 5.20
C ARG A 753 10.19 -27.62 5.96
N VAL A 754 9.30 -26.64 5.74
CA VAL A 754 9.30 -25.33 6.40
C VAL A 754 7.88 -24.95 6.83
N ARG A 755 7.69 -24.50 8.07
CA ARG A 755 6.42 -23.93 8.56
C ARG A 755 6.26 -22.49 8.07
N LEU A 756 5.07 -22.11 7.60
CA LEU A 756 4.76 -20.75 7.14
C LEU A 756 4.33 -19.85 8.32
N GLY A 757 5.25 -19.03 8.83
CA GLY A 757 5.01 -18.21 10.02
C GLY A 757 4.59 -19.07 11.22
N MET A 758 3.70 -18.56 12.07
CA MET A 758 3.01 -19.32 13.14
C MET A 758 1.88 -20.25 12.63
N THR A 759 1.60 -20.33 11.33
CA THR A 759 0.49 -21.18 10.84
C THR A 759 0.84 -22.66 10.91
N ASP A 760 -0.17 -23.54 10.92
CA ASP A 760 -0.01 -24.99 10.74
C ASP A 760 0.23 -25.43 9.28
N LEU A 761 0.49 -24.48 8.37
CA LEU A 761 0.84 -24.79 6.98
C LEU A 761 2.33 -25.11 6.87
N TRP A 762 2.64 -26.27 6.29
CA TRP A 762 3.99 -26.75 6.03
C TRP A 762 4.22 -26.88 4.53
N ILE A 763 5.27 -26.24 4.03
CA ILE A 763 5.74 -26.48 2.66
C ILE A 763 6.88 -27.49 2.65
N LYS A 764 6.96 -28.30 1.60
CA LYS A 764 8.09 -29.20 1.30
C LYS A 764 8.76 -28.74 0.02
N VAL A 765 10.09 -28.68 0.02
CA VAL A 765 10.87 -28.31 -1.17
C VAL A 765 10.74 -29.42 -2.23
N GLU A 766 10.12 -29.11 -3.37
CA GLU A 766 9.79 -30.08 -4.42
C GLU A 766 10.99 -30.45 -5.28
N LYS A 767 11.90 -29.50 -5.48
CA LYS A 767 13.18 -29.65 -6.18
C LYS A 767 14.15 -28.55 -5.72
N ASP A 768 15.43 -28.77 -5.95
CA ASP A 768 16.50 -27.78 -5.85
C ASP A 768 17.19 -27.73 -7.21
N LEU A 769 17.45 -26.51 -7.70
CA LEU A 769 18.10 -26.28 -9.00
C LEU A 769 19.61 -26.05 -8.87
N THR A 770 20.16 -26.07 -7.65
CA THR A 770 21.61 -25.97 -7.40
C THR A 770 22.39 -27.22 -7.82
N VAL A 771 23.71 -27.12 -7.84
CA VAL A 771 24.64 -28.25 -7.82
C VAL A 771 25.33 -28.26 -6.47
N TYR A 772 25.23 -29.35 -5.72
CA TYR A 772 25.69 -29.39 -4.33
C TYR A 772 27.22 -29.21 -4.20
N GLY A 773 27.64 -28.20 -3.44
CA GLY A 773 29.03 -27.75 -3.33
C GLY A 773 29.41 -26.60 -4.27
N GLU A 774 28.51 -26.15 -5.15
CA GLU A 774 28.65 -24.99 -6.05
C GLU A 774 27.70 -23.83 -5.67
N GLU A 775 27.24 -23.77 -4.41
CA GLU A 775 26.24 -22.79 -3.98
C GLU A 775 26.77 -21.34 -4.05
N CYS A 776 25.97 -20.47 -4.66
CA CYS A 776 26.22 -19.05 -4.81
C CYS A 776 26.10 -18.36 -3.44
N LYS A 777 27.23 -18.08 -2.76
CA LYS A 777 27.24 -17.40 -1.46
C LYS A 777 28.13 -16.16 -1.50
N PHE A 778 27.66 -15.00 -1.05
CA PHE A 778 28.44 -13.77 -1.05
C PHE A 778 29.14 -13.50 0.28
N GLY A 779 30.23 -12.72 0.25
CA GLY A 779 30.91 -12.18 1.43
C GLY A 779 32.40 -12.56 1.56
N GLY A 780 32.99 -12.21 2.71
CA GLY A 780 34.41 -12.43 3.00
C GLY A 780 34.83 -13.91 2.87
N GLY A 781 35.74 -14.19 1.92
CA GLY A 781 36.29 -15.53 1.68
C GLY A 781 35.33 -16.54 1.04
N LYS A 782 34.16 -16.12 0.53
CA LYS A 782 33.12 -17.02 -0.01
C LYS A 782 33.35 -17.37 -1.50
N THR A 783 32.65 -18.37 -2.06
CA THR A 783 31.62 -18.09 -3.07
C THR A 783 31.91 -17.15 -4.24
N LEU A 784 30.99 -16.18 -4.33
CA LEU A 784 30.93 -15.14 -5.36
C LEU A 784 32.05 -14.13 -5.13
N ARG A 785 33.18 -14.38 -5.81
CA ARG A 785 34.37 -13.52 -5.91
C ARG A 785 35.00 -13.71 -7.28
N GLU A 786 35.71 -12.68 -7.74
CA GLU A 786 36.49 -12.62 -8.98
C GLU A 786 37.23 -13.93 -9.29
N GLY A 787 37.13 -14.41 -10.53
CA GLY A 787 37.75 -15.65 -11.00
C GLY A 787 37.18 -16.95 -10.42
N MET A 788 36.30 -16.86 -9.41
CA MET A 788 35.72 -17.97 -8.64
C MET A 788 34.24 -18.08 -9.00
N GLY A 789 33.31 -17.93 -8.06
CA GLY A 789 31.86 -17.92 -8.36
C GLY A 789 31.37 -16.69 -9.13
N GLN A 790 32.19 -15.65 -9.27
CA GLN A 790 31.94 -14.50 -10.15
C GLN A 790 32.88 -14.62 -11.37
N ALA A 791 32.32 -14.58 -12.57
CA ALA A 791 33.07 -14.64 -13.82
C ALA A 791 33.92 -13.37 -14.03
N SER A 792 35.13 -13.58 -14.52
CA SER A 792 36.05 -12.54 -14.98
C SER A 792 36.01 -12.45 -16.51
N ASP A 793 36.44 -11.33 -17.09
CA ASP A 793 36.39 -11.06 -18.55
C ASP A 793 35.00 -11.30 -19.18
N ARG A 794 34.00 -10.54 -18.70
CA ARG A 794 32.64 -10.46 -19.24
C ARG A 794 32.19 -8.99 -19.26
N LYS A 795 31.30 -8.62 -20.19
CA LYS A 795 30.70 -7.28 -20.25
C LYS A 795 29.39 -7.25 -19.47
N ASP A 796 28.91 -6.05 -19.16
CA ASP A 796 27.60 -5.83 -18.54
C ASP A 796 26.45 -6.56 -19.25
N ALA A 797 26.44 -6.55 -20.60
CA ALA A 797 25.43 -7.23 -21.41
C ALA A 797 25.50 -8.77 -21.36
N ASP A 798 26.60 -9.33 -20.85
CA ASP A 798 26.82 -10.78 -20.76
C ASP A 798 26.49 -11.33 -19.34
N VAL A 799 26.12 -10.46 -18.39
CA VAL A 799 26.00 -10.79 -16.94
C VAL A 799 24.75 -10.17 -16.31
N LEU A 800 24.30 -10.73 -15.19
CA LEU A 800 23.15 -10.23 -14.43
C LEU A 800 23.40 -8.84 -13.83
N ASP A 801 22.35 -8.03 -13.67
CA ASP A 801 22.38 -6.81 -12.83
C ASP A 801 22.30 -7.18 -11.34
N THR A 802 21.52 -8.22 -11.03
CA THR A 802 21.33 -8.68 -9.65
C THR A 802 21.03 -10.18 -9.66
N VAL A 803 21.57 -10.90 -8.68
CA VAL A 803 21.19 -12.28 -8.38
C VAL A 803 20.57 -12.37 -6.97
N VAL A 804 19.39 -12.98 -6.88
CA VAL A 804 18.86 -13.48 -5.61
C VAL A 804 19.37 -14.90 -5.44
N THR A 805 20.25 -15.12 -4.46
CA THR A 805 20.94 -16.39 -4.27
C THR A 805 20.17 -17.34 -3.35
N ASN A 806 20.20 -18.65 -3.60
CA ASN A 806 19.67 -19.68 -2.69
C ASN A 806 18.20 -19.48 -2.22
N ALA A 807 17.33 -18.86 -3.03
CA ALA A 807 15.97 -18.52 -2.63
C ALA A 807 15.07 -19.77 -2.56
N LEU A 808 14.26 -19.90 -1.49
CA LEU A 808 13.13 -20.83 -1.49
C LEU A 808 11.93 -20.15 -2.14
N ILE A 809 11.75 -20.39 -3.44
CA ILE A 809 10.64 -19.87 -4.23
C ILE A 809 9.35 -20.58 -3.81
N VAL A 810 8.33 -19.79 -3.46
CA VAL A 810 6.96 -20.24 -3.21
C VAL A 810 6.06 -19.48 -4.19
N ASP A 811 5.66 -20.16 -5.25
CA ASP A 811 4.92 -19.60 -6.38
C ASP A 811 3.84 -20.59 -6.86
N TRP A 812 2.87 -20.15 -7.67
CA TRP A 812 1.87 -21.05 -8.26
C TRP A 812 2.54 -22.14 -9.12
N SER A 813 3.63 -21.79 -9.82
CA SER A 813 4.40 -22.68 -10.68
C SER A 813 5.17 -23.77 -9.93
N GLY A 814 5.42 -23.63 -8.63
CA GLY A 814 6.18 -24.58 -7.84
C GLY A 814 6.61 -24.07 -6.47
N ILE A 815 7.02 -25.00 -5.60
CA ILE A 815 7.69 -24.69 -4.33
C ILE A 815 9.09 -25.31 -4.36
N TYR A 816 10.10 -24.51 -4.70
CA TYR A 816 11.43 -25.03 -5.05
C TYR A 816 12.56 -24.07 -4.73
N LYS A 817 13.77 -24.62 -4.62
CA LYS A 817 14.99 -23.88 -4.29
C LYS A 817 15.75 -23.53 -5.58
N ALA A 818 16.15 -22.27 -5.74
CA ALA A 818 16.89 -21.80 -6.91
C ALA A 818 17.61 -20.45 -6.65
N ASP A 819 18.58 -20.11 -7.49
CA ASP A 819 18.96 -18.72 -7.73
C ASP A 819 17.96 -18.07 -8.70
N VAL A 820 17.75 -16.75 -8.58
CA VAL A 820 16.94 -15.93 -9.50
C VAL A 820 17.81 -14.81 -10.07
N GLY A 821 17.96 -14.78 -11.39
CA GLY A 821 18.75 -13.79 -12.11
C GLY A 821 17.90 -12.67 -12.70
N ILE A 822 18.33 -11.42 -12.49
CA ILE A 822 17.64 -10.20 -12.90
C ILE A 822 18.53 -9.40 -13.86
N LYS A 823 17.95 -8.89 -14.96
CA LYS A 823 18.55 -7.92 -15.89
C LYS A 823 17.48 -6.95 -16.39
N ASP A 824 17.78 -5.66 -16.49
CA ASP A 824 16.88 -4.59 -16.92
C ASP A 824 15.55 -4.51 -16.12
N GLY A 825 15.58 -5.01 -14.88
CA GLY A 825 14.40 -5.14 -14.02
C GLY A 825 13.45 -6.29 -14.36
N ILE A 826 13.87 -7.22 -15.23
CA ILE A 826 13.16 -8.42 -15.65
C ILE A 826 13.86 -9.67 -15.08
N ILE A 827 13.09 -10.69 -14.74
CA ILE A 827 13.59 -12.03 -14.37
C ILE A 827 14.08 -12.71 -15.65
N VAL A 828 15.40 -12.89 -15.80
CA VAL A 828 16.01 -13.49 -17.02
C VAL A 828 16.47 -14.92 -16.86
N GLY A 829 16.47 -15.45 -15.64
CA GLY A 829 16.74 -16.86 -15.36
C GLY A 829 16.32 -17.27 -13.95
N ILE A 830 15.90 -18.53 -13.80
CA ILE A 830 15.65 -19.19 -12.51
C ILE A 830 16.30 -20.57 -12.60
N GLY A 831 17.24 -20.87 -11.71
CA GLY A 831 18.15 -22.01 -11.88
C GLY A 831 19.34 -21.96 -10.94
N LYS A 832 20.54 -22.19 -11.49
CA LYS A 832 21.83 -22.01 -10.79
C LYS A 832 22.63 -20.92 -11.49
N ALA A 833 23.05 -19.92 -10.73
CA ALA A 833 23.85 -18.79 -11.18
C ALA A 833 25.36 -19.03 -10.97
N GLY A 834 26.19 -18.05 -11.32
CA GLY A 834 27.61 -18.01 -10.94
C GLY A 834 28.53 -17.91 -12.14
N ASN A 835 29.60 -18.69 -12.15
CA ASN A 835 30.63 -18.64 -13.18
C ASN A 835 30.73 -19.95 -13.99
N PRO A 836 30.38 -19.97 -15.29
CA PRO A 836 30.48 -21.18 -16.11
C PRO A 836 31.92 -21.63 -16.37
N ASP A 837 32.94 -20.83 -16.02
CA ASP A 837 34.35 -21.19 -16.22
C ASP A 837 34.91 -22.13 -15.14
N VAL A 838 34.24 -22.23 -13.99
CA VAL A 838 34.71 -23.04 -12.84
C VAL A 838 33.62 -23.90 -12.17
N MET A 839 32.34 -23.61 -12.44
CA MET A 839 31.17 -24.23 -11.80
C MET A 839 30.33 -25.04 -12.80
N ASP A 840 29.77 -26.16 -12.37
CA ASP A 840 28.80 -26.93 -13.16
C ASP A 840 27.40 -26.30 -13.12
N GLY A 841 26.59 -26.56 -14.14
CA GLY A 841 25.15 -26.26 -14.17
C GLY A 841 24.76 -24.79 -14.28
N VAL A 842 25.71 -23.86 -14.43
CA VAL A 842 25.42 -22.42 -14.58
C VAL A 842 24.63 -22.18 -15.86
N HIS A 843 23.43 -21.61 -15.73
CA HIS A 843 22.62 -21.26 -16.88
C HIS A 843 23.25 -20.09 -17.67
N PRO A 844 23.29 -20.10 -19.02
CA PRO A 844 23.94 -19.04 -19.80
C PRO A 844 23.45 -17.62 -19.51
N ASN A 845 22.17 -17.45 -19.17
CA ASN A 845 21.58 -16.15 -18.81
C ASN A 845 21.67 -15.84 -17.30
N MET A 846 22.53 -16.54 -16.54
CA MET A 846 22.67 -16.39 -15.08
C MET A 846 24.14 -16.24 -14.65
N ILE A 847 24.98 -15.69 -15.52
CA ILE A 847 26.37 -15.40 -15.21
C ILE A 847 26.43 -14.24 -14.21
N VAL A 848 27.11 -14.46 -13.08
CA VAL A 848 27.43 -13.43 -12.08
C VAL A 848 28.77 -12.81 -12.48
N GLY A 849 28.81 -11.50 -12.70
CA GLY A 849 30.01 -10.78 -13.14
C GLY A 849 30.31 -9.54 -12.30
N ASN A 850 31.08 -8.61 -12.86
CA ASN A 850 31.42 -7.34 -12.21
C ASN A 850 30.24 -6.33 -12.14
N GLY A 851 29.23 -6.47 -12.99
CA GLY A 851 28.00 -5.67 -12.95
C GLY A 851 26.91 -6.22 -12.02
N THR A 852 27.13 -7.37 -11.36
CA THR A 852 26.09 -8.10 -10.64
C THR A 852 26.09 -7.80 -9.14
N ASP A 853 25.01 -7.20 -8.64
CA ASP A 853 24.71 -7.10 -7.19
C ASP A 853 24.12 -8.43 -6.64
N VAL A 854 24.15 -8.62 -5.32
CA VAL A 854 23.72 -9.87 -4.67
C VAL A 854 22.72 -9.63 -3.55
N ILE A 855 21.52 -10.19 -3.72
CA ILE A 855 20.56 -10.37 -2.63
C ILE A 855 20.74 -11.79 -2.07
N ALA A 856 21.05 -11.90 -0.78
CA ALA A 856 21.12 -13.19 -0.08
C ALA A 856 19.71 -13.72 0.20
N GLY A 857 19.28 -14.73 -0.56
CA GLY A 857 18.00 -15.39 -0.41
C GLY A 857 18.06 -16.68 0.43
N GLU A 858 19.24 -17.16 0.81
CA GLU A 858 19.35 -18.24 1.79
C GLU A 858 18.57 -17.91 3.07
N HIS A 859 17.95 -18.95 3.64
CA HIS A 859 17.05 -18.84 4.80
C HIS A 859 15.81 -17.95 4.59
N SER A 860 15.54 -17.49 3.35
CA SER A 860 14.38 -16.67 3.00
C SER A 860 13.45 -17.41 2.05
N ILE A 861 12.14 -17.17 2.21
CA ILE A 861 11.13 -17.49 1.19
C ILE A 861 11.04 -16.32 0.21
N LEU A 862 10.99 -16.62 -1.08
CA LEU A 862 10.75 -15.66 -2.15
C LEU A 862 9.35 -15.88 -2.73
N THR A 863 8.54 -14.83 -2.81
CA THR A 863 7.28 -14.82 -3.56
C THR A 863 7.33 -13.74 -4.64
N ALA A 864 6.41 -13.80 -5.60
CA ALA A 864 6.03 -12.61 -6.34
C ALA A 864 5.45 -11.55 -5.40
N GLY A 865 5.53 -10.29 -5.81
CA GLY A 865 4.78 -9.21 -5.19
C GLY A 865 3.28 -9.40 -5.36
N GLY A 866 2.54 -9.10 -4.29
CA GLY A 866 1.08 -9.24 -4.30
C GLY A 866 0.40 -8.23 -5.21
N ILE A 867 -0.79 -8.59 -5.68
CA ILE A 867 -1.65 -7.77 -6.51
C ILE A 867 -2.98 -7.62 -5.79
N ASP A 868 -3.27 -6.42 -5.31
CA ASP A 868 -4.59 -6.08 -4.79
C ASP A 868 -5.44 -5.50 -5.92
N SER A 869 -6.43 -6.27 -6.37
CA SER A 869 -7.31 -5.89 -7.47
C SER A 869 -8.63 -5.26 -7.03
N HIS A 870 -8.74 -4.75 -5.79
CA HIS A 870 -9.90 -3.98 -5.33
C HIS A 870 -9.46 -2.83 -4.41
N ILE A 871 -8.88 -1.78 -5.01
CA ILE A 871 -8.41 -0.58 -4.31
C ILE A 871 -9.35 0.62 -4.51
N HIS A 872 -9.82 1.21 -3.42
CA HIS A 872 -10.44 2.53 -3.42
C HIS A 872 -9.37 3.59 -3.18
N LEU A 873 -9.06 4.43 -4.18
CA LEU A 873 -7.99 5.44 -4.14
C LEU A 873 -8.39 6.67 -3.31
N ILE A 874 -8.65 6.43 -2.02
CA ILE A 874 -9.10 7.38 -1.00
C ILE A 874 -7.93 8.26 -0.52
N CYS A 875 -6.75 7.67 -0.31
CA CYS A 875 -5.55 8.40 0.10
C CYS A 875 -4.25 7.73 -0.39
N PRO A 876 -3.16 8.49 -0.66
CA PRO A 876 -1.90 7.91 -1.12
C PRO A 876 -1.18 7.07 -0.05
N GLN A 877 -1.51 7.24 1.24
CA GLN A 877 -0.87 6.53 2.35
C GLN A 877 -1.03 5.01 2.25
N GLN A 878 -2.15 4.53 1.68
CA GLN A 878 -2.42 3.12 1.42
C GLN A 878 -1.23 2.42 0.73
N ALA A 879 -0.59 3.08 -0.23
CA ALA A 879 0.49 2.48 -1.01
C ALA A 879 1.73 2.14 -0.17
N TYR A 880 2.01 2.93 0.88
CA TYR A 880 3.12 2.63 1.80
C TYR A 880 2.78 1.44 2.69
N GLU A 881 1.54 1.36 3.20
CA GLU A 881 1.06 0.25 4.02
C GLU A 881 1.07 -1.08 3.24
N SER A 882 0.58 -1.08 2.00
CA SER A 882 0.50 -2.28 1.19
C SER A 882 1.87 -2.71 0.65
N VAL A 883 2.76 -1.79 0.28
CA VAL A 883 4.17 -2.13 -0.02
C VAL A 883 4.86 -2.65 1.24
N ALA A 884 4.56 -2.11 2.42
CA ALA A 884 5.06 -2.64 3.69
C ALA A 884 4.56 -4.06 3.99
N ALA A 885 3.39 -4.44 3.48
CA ALA A 885 2.82 -5.79 3.53
C ALA A 885 3.25 -6.73 2.37
N GLY A 886 3.95 -6.24 1.34
CA GLY A 886 4.41 -7.03 0.19
C GLY A 886 3.52 -6.99 -1.07
N ILE A 887 2.56 -6.07 -1.16
CA ILE A 887 1.81 -5.77 -2.40
C ILE A 887 2.68 -4.88 -3.31
N THR A 888 2.77 -5.21 -4.60
CA THR A 888 3.52 -4.44 -5.61
C THR A 888 2.66 -3.89 -6.74
N THR A 889 1.39 -4.32 -6.84
CA THR A 889 0.43 -3.86 -7.85
C THR A 889 -0.94 -3.59 -7.26
N TYR A 890 -1.53 -2.47 -7.65
CA TYR A 890 -2.92 -2.12 -7.41
C TYR A 890 -3.74 -2.19 -8.71
N LEU A 891 -5.00 -2.61 -8.61
CA LEU A 891 -6.05 -2.20 -9.53
C LEU A 891 -7.28 -1.70 -8.75
N GLY A 892 -7.84 -0.58 -9.21
CA GLY A 892 -8.99 0.04 -8.59
C GLY A 892 -9.18 1.49 -9.04
N GLY A 893 -9.92 2.29 -8.28
CA GLY A 893 -10.33 3.62 -8.73
C GLY A 893 -10.67 4.57 -7.60
N GLY A 894 -10.74 5.85 -7.91
CA GLY A 894 -11.02 6.93 -6.95
C GLY A 894 -10.42 8.27 -7.35
N THR A 895 -10.65 9.28 -6.51
CA THR A 895 -10.24 10.68 -6.73
C THR A 895 -9.75 11.40 -5.46
N GLY A 896 -9.28 10.65 -4.45
CA GLY A 896 -9.19 11.14 -3.07
C GLY A 896 -10.49 10.88 -2.30
N PRO A 897 -10.66 11.41 -1.07
CA PRO A 897 -11.72 11.01 -0.13
C PRO A 897 -13.10 11.64 -0.43
N SER A 898 -13.54 11.57 -1.69
CA SER A 898 -14.90 11.95 -2.10
C SER A 898 -15.90 10.85 -1.73
N THR A 899 -17.17 11.18 -1.46
CA THR A 899 -18.23 10.19 -1.18
C THR A 899 -18.27 9.08 -2.24
N GLY A 900 -18.14 9.43 -3.52
CA GLY A 900 -18.10 8.46 -4.62
C GLY A 900 -16.87 7.55 -4.62
N THR A 901 -15.72 8.01 -4.10
CA THR A 901 -14.54 7.17 -3.90
C THR A 901 -14.70 6.27 -2.67
N ASN A 902 -15.20 6.84 -1.58
CA ASN A 902 -15.36 6.15 -0.29
C ASN A 902 -16.35 4.97 -0.41
N ALA A 903 -17.28 5.05 -1.36
CA ALA A 903 -18.20 3.96 -1.69
C ALA A 903 -17.79 3.13 -2.92
N THR A 904 -17.03 3.64 -3.91
CA THR A 904 -16.83 2.94 -5.20
C THR A 904 -15.41 3.06 -5.81
N THR A 905 -14.87 1.96 -6.38
CA THR A 905 -13.62 1.96 -7.17
C THR A 905 -13.78 2.61 -8.56
N CYS A 906 -14.11 3.90 -8.59
CA CYS A 906 -14.36 4.64 -9.82
C CYS A 906 -13.53 5.94 -9.89
N THR A 907 -12.75 6.11 -10.94
CA THR A 907 -12.15 7.40 -11.34
C THR A 907 -12.98 7.97 -12.50
N PRO A 908 -14.01 8.80 -12.25
CA PRO A 908 -15.02 9.13 -13.25
C PRO A 908 -14.55 10.15 -14.29
N GLY A 909 -14.55 9.74 -15.55
CA GLY A 909 -14.35 10.63 -16.70
C GLY A 909 -12.90 11.05 -16.98
N LYS A 910 -12.66 11.49 -18.22
CA LYS A 910 -11.32 11.76 -18.76
C LYS A 910 -10.47 12.78 -17.99
N TRP A 911 -11.08 13.76 -17.31
CA TRP A 911 -10.35 14.73 -16.49
C TRP A 911 -9.75 14.07 -15.24
N HIS A 912 -10.57 13.38 -14.43
CA HIS A 912 -10.07 12.68 -13.25
C HIS A 912 -9.11 11.54 -13.63
N MET A 913 -9.36 10.83 -14.73
CA MET A 913 -8.45 9.79 -15.23
C MET A 913 -7.04 10.36 -15.44
N LYS A 914 -6.89 11.45 -16.21
CA LYS A 914 -5.61 12.14 -16.39
C LYS A 914 -4.99 12.56 -15.05
N GLN A 915 -5.75 13.27 -14.21
CA GLN A 915 -5.22 13.88 -12.99
C GLN A 915 -4.75 12.81 -11.99
N MET A 916 -5.48 11.68 -11.88
CA MET A 916 -5.07 10.55 -11.04
C MET A 916 -3.84 9.83 -11.59
N LEU A 917 -3.79 9.56 -12.90
CA LEU A 917 -2.61 8.98 -13.56
C LEU A 917 -1.34 9.83 -13.33
N GLN A 918 -1.46 11.16 -13.31
CA GLN A 918 -0.36 12.07 -12.97
C GLN A 918 -0.04 12.09 -11.46
N ALA A 919 -1.04 11.96 -10.58
CA ALA A 919 -0.83 11.92 -9.12
C ALA A 919 -0.11 10.64 -8.64
N ILE A 920 -0.38 9.49 -9.27
CA ILE A 920 0.25 8.20 -8.90
C ILE A 920 1.66 7.99 -9.49
N ASP A 921 2.13 8.88 -10.36
CA ASP A 921 3.33 8.69 -11.18
C ASP A 921 4.60 8.46 -10.35
N SER A 922 4.71 9.12 -9.19
CA SER A 922 5.86 9.01 -8.27
C SER A 922 5.69 7.97 -7.16
N ILE A 923 4.50 7.37 -6.99
CA ILE A 923 4.21 6.44 -5.88
C ILE A 923 4.76 5.04 -6.23
N PRO A 924 5.48 4.32 -5.34
CA PRO A 924 6.39 3.23 -5.70
C PRO A 924 5.73 1.85 -5.87
N ILE A 925 4.57 1.82 -6.52
CA ILE A 925 3.73 0.64 -6.76
C ILE A 925 3.20 0.69 -8.21
N ASN A 926 2.92 -0.47 -8.80
CA ASN A 926 2.22 -0.53 -10.08
C ASN A 926 0.73 -0.19 -9.89
N TYR A 927 0.08 0.41 -10.89
CA TYR A 927 -1.34 0.76 -10.85
C TYR A 927 -2.03 0.41 -12.15
N GLY A 928 -3.24 -0.16 -12.08
CA GLY A 928 -4.28 0.00 -13.08
C GLY A 928 -5.43 0.84 -12.51
N ILE A 929 -5.94 1.81 -13.28
CA ILE A 929 -7.07 2.66 -12.85
C ILE A 929 -8.36 2.25 -13.56
N THR A 930 -9.46 2.14 -12.80
CA THR A 930 -10.81 1.79 -13.29
C THR A 930 -11.72 3.00 -13.45
N GLY A 931 -12.41 3.09 -14.59
CA GLY A 931 -13.49 4.07 -14.81
C GLY A 931 -14.80 3.63 -14.16
N LYS A 932 -15.81 4.51 -14.19
CA LYS A 932 -17.19 4.15 -13.83
C LYS A 932 -17.84 3.41 -14.99
N GLY A 933 -18.36 2.21 -14.73
CA GLY A 933 -19.06 1.34 -15.69
C GLY A 933 -20.56 1.61 -15.85
N ASN A 934 -21.18 2.31 -14.89
CA ASN A 934 -22.61 2.57 -14.87
C ASN A 934 -23.03 3.69 -15.85
N ASP A 935 -23.24 3.32 -17.11
CA ASP A 935 -24.01 4.11 -18.09
C ASP A 935 -24.75 3.12 -19.02
N SER A 936 -25.98 3.43 -19.41
CA SER A 936 -26.71 2.67 -20.43
C SER A 936 -26.30 3.08 -21.86
N SER A 937 -25.57 4.20 -22.02
CA SER A 937 -24.95 4.66 -23.25
C SER A 937 -23.44 4.36 -23.27
N PRO A 938 -22.88 3.82 -24.38
CA PRO A 938 -21.45 3.50 -24.43
C PRO A 938 -20.53 4.74 -24.51
N VAL A 939 -21.07 5.94 -24.76
CA VAL A 939 -20.24 7.12 -25.10
C VAL A 939 -19.32 7.56 -23.96
N ALA A 940 -19.83 7.73 -22.74
CA ALA A 940 -19.01 8.14 -21.59
C ALA A 940 -18.10 7.01 -21.08
N LEU A 941 -18.43 5.76 -21.40
CA LEU A 941 -17.61 4.58 -21.10
C LEU A 941 -16.38 4.55 -22.01
N ARG A 942 -16.56 4.77 -23.33
CA ARG A 942 -15.46 4.90 -24.29
C ARG A 942 -14.49 6.04 -23.93
N GLU A 943 -14.98 7.24 -23.60
CA GLU A 943 -14.12 8.37 -23.22
C GLU A 943 -13.19 8.05 -22.02
N GLN A 944 -13.63 7.21 -21.08
CA GLN A 944 -12.82 6.80 -19.94
C GLN A 944 -11.73 5.80 -20.36
N CYS A 945 -12.06 4.85 -21.23
CA CYS A 945 -11.11 3.87 -21.79
C CYS A 945 -10.04 4.57 -22.62
N GLU A 946 -10.43 5.53 -23.46
CA GLU A 946 -9.53 6.36 -24.28
C GLU A 946 -8.60 7.23 -23.44
N ALA A 947 -9.09 7.74 -22.31
CA ALA A 947 -8.29 8.52 -21.35
C ALA A 947 -7.35 7.68 -20.47
N GLY A 948 -7.37 6.35 -20.58
CA GLY A 948 -6.42 5.46 -19.91
C GLY A 948 -7.01 4.46 -18.91
N ALA A 949 -8.34 4.38 -18.74
CA ALA A 949 -8.92 3.35 -17.87
C ALA A 949 -8.57 1.94 -18.39
N CYS A 950 -8.05 1.08 -17.50
CA CYS A 950 -7.71 -0.32 -17.81
C CYS A 950 -8.82 -1.32 -17.45
N GLY A 951 -9.95 -0.82 -16.95
CA GLY A 951 -11.13 -1.57 -16.56
C GLY A 951 -12.27 -0.62 -16.19
N LEU A 952 -13.47 -1.17 -15.98
CA LEU A 952 -14.67 -0.42 -15.60
C LEU A 952 -15.37 -1.10 -14.41
N LYS A 953 -15.65 -0.34 -13.34
CA LYS A 953 -16.42 -0.82 -12.17
C LYS A 953 -17.90 -0.45 -12.31
N LEU A 954 -18.78 -1.44 -12.28
CA LEU A 954 -20.21 -1.30 -12.02
C LEU A 954 -20.46 -1.30 -10.49
N HIS A 955 -21.25 -0.36 -9.98
CA HIS A 955 -21.68 -0.27 -8.57
C HIS A 955 -23.18 -0.04 -8.40
N GLU A 956 -23.77 -0.60 -7.33
CA GLU A 956 -25.18 -0.37 -7.00
C GLU A 956 -25.47 1.10 -6.67
N ASP A 957 -24.55 1.79 -5.99
CA ASP A 957 -24.56 3.24 -5.70
C ASP A 957 -24.64 4.12 -6.96
N TRP A 958 -24.37 3.55 -8.13
CA TRP A 958 -24.48 4.19 -9.44
C TRP A 958 -25.49 3.48 -10.37
N GLY A 959 -26.24 2.49 -9.86
CA GLY A 959 -27.21 1.68 -10.57
C GLY A 959 -26.58 0.55 -11.40
N THR A 960 -26.35 -0.62 -10.81
CA THR A 960 -25.91 -1.85 -11.52
C THR A 960 -27.11 -2.55 -12.18
N THR A 961 -27.80 -1.83 -13.06
CA THR A 961 -28.98 -2.36 -13.76
C THR A 961 -28.57 -3.30 -14.92
N PRO A 962 -29.42 -4.23 -15.37
CA PRO A 962 -29.17 -5.08 -16.54
C PRO A 962 -28.75 -4.30 -17.81
N ALA A 963 -29.24 -3.08 -18.00
CA ALA A 963 -28.85 -2.21 -19.11
C ALA A 963 -27.41 -1.66 -18.95
N ALA A 964 -27.04 -1.20 -17.75
CA ALA A 964 -25.68 -0.76 -17.45
C ALA A 964 -24.67 -1.92 -17.55
N ILE A 965 -25.04 -3.12 -17.07
CA ILE A 965 -24.26 -4.35 -17.20
C ILE A 965 -23.98 -4.65 -18.69
N ASP A 966 -25.02 -4.66 -19.53
CA ASP A 966 -24.90 -5.01 -20.94
C ASP A 966 -24.05 -4.00 -21.74
N THR A 967 -24.25 -2.71 -21.52
CA THR A 967 -23.48 -1.65 -22.18
C THR A 967 -22.03 -1.63 -21.69
N CYS A 968 -21.78 -1.77 -20.39
CA CYS A 968 -20.42 -1.81 -19.83
C CYS A 968 -19.63 -3.00 -20.36
N LEU A 969 -20.21 -4.21 -20.37
CA LEU A 969 -19.56 -5.39 -20.92
C LEU A 969 -19.27 -5.24 -22.43
N SER A 970 -20.18 -4.63 -23.19
CA SER A 970 -19.97 -4.37 -24.62
C SER A 970 -18.79 -3.44 -24.88
N VAL A 971 -18.57 -2.42 -24.05
CA VAL A 971 -17.40 -1.54 -24.15
C VAL A 971 -16.13 -2.23 -23.65
N CYS A 972 -16.21 -3.11 -22.64
CA CYS A 972 -15.08 -3.93 -22.21
C CYS A 972 -14.61 -4.88 -23.31
N ASP A 973 -15.56 -5.53 -24.01
CA ASP A 973 -15.31 -6.39 -25.18
C ASP A 973 -14.64 -5.61 -26.33
N GLU A 974 -14.99 -4.34 -26.52
CA GLU A 974 -14.46 -3.45 -27.57
C GLU A 974 -13.03 -2.95 -27.29
N TYR A 975 -12.64 -2.76 -26.03
CA TYR A 975 -11.34 -2.18 -25.63
C TYR A 975 -10.33 -3.19 -25.02
N ASP A 976 -10.71 -4.47 -24.91
CA ASP A 976 -9.95 -5.55 -24.23
C ASP A 976 -9.53 -5.22 -22.77
N ILE A 977 -10.48 -4.69 -22.01
CA ILE A 977 -10.34 -4.34 -20.59
C ILE A 977 -11.27 -5.19 -19.71
N GLN A 978 -11.01 -5.28 -18.41
CA GLN A 978 -11.90 -6.05 -17.52
C GLN A 978 -13.14 -5.26 -17.09
N CYS A 979 -14.28 -5.95 -17.03
CA CYS A 979 -15.48 -5.48 -16.36
C CYS A 979 -15.49 -6.00 -14.93
N LEU A 980 -15.62 -5.12 -13.95
CA LEU A 980 -15.62 -5.44 -12.52
C LEU A 980 -16.98 -5.03 -11.94
N ILE A 981 -17.59 -5.88 -11.11
CA ILE A 981 -18.98 -5.70 -10.69
C ILE A 981 -19.19 -5.86 -9.18
N HIS A 982 -19.93 -4.89 -8.65
CA HIS A 982 -20.70 -4.95 -7.41
C HIS A 982 -22.17 -4.93 -7.85
N THR A 983 -22.89 -6.03 -7.61
CA THR A 983 -24.25 -6.26 -8.12
C THR A 983 -25.33 -5.56 -7.28
N ASP A 984 -26.58 -5.62 -7.73
CA ASP A 984 -27.74 -4.99 -7.09
C ASP A 984 -28.15 -5.75 -5.82
N THR A 985 -27.68 -5.34 -4.63
CA THR A 985 -28.01 -5.97 -3.34
C THR A 985 -29.52 -5.93 -3.06
N LEU A 986 -30.16 -4.82 -3.44
CA LEU A 986 -31.59 -4.55 -3.25
C LEU A 986 -32.48 -5.46 -4.10
N ASN A 987 -31.92 -6.07 -5.15
CA ASN A 987 -32.64 -6.75 -6.22
C ASN A 987 -33.66 -5.82 -6.94
N GLU A 988 -33.41 -4.51 -6.97
CA GLU A 988 -34.32 -3.48 -7.50
C GLU A 988 -34.65 -3.73 -8.99
N SER A 989 -33.64 -4.06 -9.78
CA SER A 989 -33.78 -4.44 -11.20
C SER A 989 -33.99 -5.95 -11.41
N GLY A 990 -34.06 -6.74 -10.34
CA GLY A 990 -34.21 -8.19 -10.35
C GLY A 990 -33.11 -8.94 -9.57
N PHE A 991 -33.33 -10.24 -9.38
CA PHE A 991 -32.44 -11.15 -8.65
C PHE A 991 -31.15 -11.51 -9.40
N VAL A 992 -30.30 -12.33 -8.78
CA VAL A 992 -28.96 -12.71 -9.30
C VAL A 992 -29.02 -13.28 -10.72
N GLU A 993 -30.05 -14.05 -11.06
CA GLU A 993 -30.20 -14.64 -12.40
C GLU A 993 -30.44 -13.58 -13.49
N SER A 994 -31.05 -12.43 -13.15
CA SER A 994 -31.22 -11.30 -14.08
C SER A 994 -29.88 -10.64 -14.42
N SER A 995 -29.01 -10.48 -13.42
CA SER A 995 -27.62 -10.00 -13.65
C SER A 995 -26.80 -11.02 -14.44
N VAL A 996 -26.90 -12.31 -14.09
CA VAL A 996 -26.22 -13.40 -14.82
C VAL A 996 -26.69 -13.48 -16.28
N ALA A 997 -27.99 -13.32 -16.54
CA ALA A 997 -28.53 -13.22 -17.89
C ALA A 997 -28.00 -11.98 -18.64
N ALA A 998 -27.88 -10.84 -17.96
CA ALA A 998 -27.27 -9.63 -18.52
C ALA A 998 -25.76 -9.79 -18.83
N PHE A 999 -25.04 -10.68 -18.14
CA PHE A 999 -23.65 -11.02 -18.52
C PHE A 999 -23.57 -11.64 -19.91
N LYS A 1000 -24.61 -12.37 -20.36
CA LYS A 1000 -24.67 -13.06 -21.67
C LYS A 1000 -23.46 -13.99 -21.91
N GLY A 1001 -22.91 -14.58 -20.85
CA GLY A 1001 -21.72 -15.44 -20.91
C GLY A 1001 -20.38 -14.73 -21.15
N ARG A 1002 -20.34 -13.38 -21.14
CA ARG A 1002 -19.09 -12.60 -21.28
C ARG A 1002 -18.29 -12.60 -19.97
N THR A 1003 -16.97 -12.48 -20.08
CA THR A 1003 -16.06 -12.45 -18.91
C THR A 1003 -16.36 -11.26 -17.99
N ILE A 1004 -16.48 -11.52 -16.69
CA ILE A 1004 -16.70 -10.50 -15.66
C ILE A 1004 -16.03 -10.87 -14.33
N HIS A 1005 -15.48 -9.88 -13.62
CA HIS A 1005 -14.90 -10.02 -12.29
C HIS A 1005 -15.93 -9.61 -11.23
N THR A 1006 -16.49 -10.58 -10.50
CA THR A 1006 -17.34 -10.30 -9.32
C THR A 1006 -16.44 -10.00 -8.11
N TYR A 1007 -16.55 -8.80 -7.58
CA TYR A 1007 -15.95 -8.44 -6.30
C TYR A 1007 -16.74 -9.05 -5.13
N HIS A 1008 -16.08 -9.17 -3.96
CA HIS A 1008 -16.68 -9.60 -2.68
C HIS A 1008 -17.82 -10.62 -2.85
N THR A 1009 -17.52 -11.72 -3.54
CA THR A 1009 -18.51 -12.60 -4.16
C THR A 1009 -19.46 -13.24 -3.15
N GLU A 1010 -19.05 -13.33 -1.88
CA GLU A 1010 -19.90 -13.74 -0.76
C GLU A 1010 -21.08 -12.78 -0.48
N GLY A 1011 -20.89 -11.48 -0.68
CA GLY A 1011 -21.94 -10.46 -0.64
C GLY A 1011 -21.95 -9.49 0.55
N ALA A 1012 -21.13 -9.66 1.60
CA ALA A 1012 -21.07 -8.69 2.70
C ALA A 1012 -20.51 -7.32 2.26
N GLY A 1013 -19.52 -7.33 1.36
CA GLY A 1013 -19.07 -6.13 0.65
C GLY A 1013 -20.10 -5.58 -0.34
N GLY A 1014 -21.04 -6.42 -0.78
CA GLY A 1014 -22.23 -6.04 -1.55
C GLY A 1014 -22.58 -7.00 -2.69
N GLY A 1015 -23.80 -6.88 -3.19
CA GLY A 1015 -24.39 -7.72 -4.22
C GLY A 1015 -25.60 -8.52 -3.76
N HIS A 1016 -26.42 -8.95 -4.74
CA HIS A 1016 -27.72 -9.64 -4.58
C HIS A 1016 -27.87 -10.40 -3.25
N ALA A 1017 -28.73 -9.89 -2.37
CA ALA A 1017 -29.01 -10.55 -1.09
C ALA A 1017 -30.11 -11.62 -1.28
N PRO A 1018 -29.93 -12.85 -0.75
CA PRO A 1018 -28.78 -13.37 0.00
C PRO A 1018 -27.77 -14.14 -0.86
N ASP A 1019 -27.98 -14.27 -2.17
CA ASP A 1019 -27.52 -15.40 -2.99
C ASP A 1019 -26.45 -15.07 -4.05
N ILE A 1020 -25.88 -13.87 -4.06
CA ILE A 1020 -24.76 -13.48 -4.95
C ILE A 1020 -23.59 -14.50 -4.96
N ILE A 1021 -23.34 -15.19 -3.85
CA ILE A 1021 -22.31 -16.23 -3.74
C ILE A 1021 -22.49 -17.42 -4.71
N SER A 1022 -23.69 -17.58 -5.29
CA SER A 1022 -24.00 -18.59 -6.31
C SER A 1022 -23.16 -18.45 -7.60
N VAL A 1023 -22.77 -17.23 -7.98
CA VAL A 1023 -22.13 -16.93 -9.28
C VAL A 1023 -20.78 -17.63 -9.49
N VAL A 1024 -20.19 -18.23 -8.45
CA VAL A 1024 -18.98 -19.05 -8.54
C VAL A 1024 -19.15 -20.28 -9.45
N GLU A 1025 -20.39 -20.71 -9.72
CA GLU A 1025 -20.66 -21.84 -10.63
C GLU A 1025 -20.48 -21.49 -12.13
N HIS A 1026 -20.43 -20.20 -12.48
CA HIS A 1026 -20.43 -19.77 -13.89
C HIS A 1026 -19.02 -19.67 -14.48
N ALA A 1027 -18.82 -20.30 -15.65
CA ALA A 1027 -17.52 -20.39 -16.31
C ALA A 1027 -16.92 -19.04 -16.79
N ASN A 1028 -17.76 -18.01 -16.97
CA ASN A 1028 -17.36 -16.67 -17.38
C ASN A 1028 -17.14 -15.70 -16.18
N VAL A 1029 -17.39 -16.15 -14.95
CA VAL A 1029 -17.19 -15.34 -13.74
C VAL A 1029 -15.80 -15.58 -13.16
N LEU A 1030 -15.13 -14.50 -12.78
CA LEU A 1030 -13.83 -14.50 -12.12
C LEU A 1030 -14.01 -14.00 -10.68
N PRO A 1031 -14.32 -14.86 -9.70
CA PRO A 1031 -14.73 -14.42 -8.37
C PRO A 1031 -13.57 -14.05 -7.46
N SER A 1032 -13.65 -12.89 -6.81
CA SER A 1032 -12.81 -12.49 -5.68
C SER A 1032 -13.60 -12.31 -4.39
N SER A 1033 -12.85 -12.32 -3.28
CA SER A 1033 -13.31 -11.91 -1.95
C SER A 1033 -12.48 -10.75 -1.43
N THR A 1034 -13.12 -9.84 -0.71
CA THR A 1034 -12.47 -8.77 0.05
C THR A 1034 -12.15 -9.23 1.47
N ASN A 1035 -11.29 -8.54 2.18
CA ASN A 1035 -10.55 -9.18 3.28
C ASN A 1035 -11.12 -9.12 4.72
N PRO A 1036 -12.09 -8.27 5.12
CA PRO A 1036 -12.59 -8.30 6.50
C PRO A 1036 -13.40 -9.54 6.87
N THR A 1037 -14.12 -10.16 5.92
CA THR A 1037 -14.83 -11.43 6.17
C THR A 1037 -13.87 -12.61 6.40
N ARG A 1038 -12.57 -12.44 6.15
CA ARG A 1038 -11.61 -13.52 5.96
C ARG A 1038 -10.72 -13.76 7.19
N PRO A 1039 -10.60 -15.01 7.68
CA PRO A 1039 -11.65 -16.03 7.64
C PRO A 1039 -12.84 -15.64 8.53
N PHE A 1040 -13.89 -16.45 8.56
CA PHE A 1040 -14.97 -16.26 9.52
C PHE A 1040 -14.44 -16.42 10.97
N THR A 1041 -14.47 -15.34 11.75
CA THR A 1041 -14.04 -15.29 13.16
C THR A 1041 -15.19 -14.89 14.08
N ARG A 1042 -15.01 -15.07 15.39
CA ARG A 1042 -15.98 -14.70 16.42
C ARG A 1042 -16.49 -13.26 16.32
N ASN A 1043 -15.65 -12.30 15.92
CA ASN A 1043 -15.99 -10.88 15.89
C ASN A 1043 -16.45 -10.40 14.49
N THR A 1044 -16.45 -11.27 13.48
CA THR A 1044 -16.67 -10.85 12.08
C THR A 1044 -18.07 -10.24 11.88
N LEU A 1045 -19.12 -10.83 12.46
CA LEU A 1045 -20.49 -10.31 12.27
C LEU A 1045 -20.69 -8.97 12.97
N ASP A 1046 -20.28 -8.88 14.24
CA ASP A 1046 -20.38 -7.67 15.06
C ASP A 1046 -19.63 -6.47 14.43
N GLU A 1047 -18.46 -6.71 13.81
CA GLU A 1047 -17.71 -5.69 13.08
C GLU A 1047 -18.45 -5.23 11.81
N HIS A 1048 -18.99 -6.17 11.02
CA HIS A 1048 -19.46 -5.88 9.68
C HIS A 1048 -20.77 -5.10 9.63
N VAL A 1049 -21.67 -5.28 10.59
CA VAL A 1049 -22.93 -4.51 10.64
C VAL A 1049 -22.63 -3.01 10.78
N ASP A 1050 -21.80 -2.62 11.76
CA ASP A 1050 -21.46 -1.20 11.97
C ASP A 1050 -20.55 -0.65 10.86
N MET A 1051 -19.67 -1.47 10.29
CA MET A 1051 -18.85 -1.10 9.13
C MET A 1051 -19.71 -0.79 7.89
N LEU A 1052 -20.68 -1.65 7.58
CA LEU A 1052 -21.60 -1.48 6.45
C LEU A 1052 -22.46 -0.22 6.63
N MET A 1053 -23.05 -0.04 7.83
CA MET A 1053 -23.87 1.13 8.14
C MET A 1053 -23.11 2.45 7.94
N VAL A 1054 -21.83 2.51 8.33
CA VAL A 1054 -20.98 3.69 8.11
C VAL A 1054 -20.63 3.88 6.63
N CYS A 1055 -20.20 2.83 5.93
CA CYS A 1055 -19.79 2.93 4.53
C CYS A 1055 -20.95 3.38 3.61
N HIS A 1056 -22.13 2.79 3.76
CA HIS A 1056 -23.31 3.13 2.95
C HIS A 1056 -24.15 4.29 3.51
N HIS A 1057 -23.64 5.02 4.52
CA HIS A 1057 -24.27 6.23 5.10
C HIS A 1057 -25.69 5.97 5.66
N LEU A 1058 -25.91 4.78 6.19
CA LEU A 1058 -27.19 4.27 6.67
C LEU A 1058 -27.51 4.73 8.11
N SER A 1059 -28.79 4.76 8.44
CA SER A 1059 -29.31 5.26 9.72
C SER A 1059 -29.87 4.12 10.59
N LYS A 1060 -29.29 3.92 11.77
CA LYS A 1060 -29.86 3.04 12.82
C LYS A 1060 -31.23 3.49 13.35
N ASN A 1061 -31.81 4.58 12.81
CA ASN A 1061 -33.17 5.04 13.12
C ASN A 1061 -34.19 4.72 12.01
N ILE A 1062 -33.75 4.09 10.91
CA ILE A 1062 -34.60 3.66 9.78
C ILE A 1062 -34.65 2.12 9.82
N PRO A 1063 -35.82 1.49 10.04
CA PRO A 1063 -35.94 0.03 10.08
C PRO A 1063 -35.48 -0.66 8.78
N GLU A 1064 -35.73 -0.02 7.65
CA GLU A 1064 -35.37 -0.51 6.31
C GLU A 1064 -33.85 -0.57 6.11
N ASP A 1065 -33.11 0.43 6.62
CA ASP A 1065 -31.64 0.47 6.59
C ASP A 1065 -31.03 -0.66 7.44
N ILE A 1066 -31.62 -0.95 8.60
CA ILE A 1066 -31.20 -2.08 9.46
C ILE A 1066 -31.49 -3.40 8.75
N ALA A 1067 -32.70 -3.58 8.20
CA ALA A 1067 -33.07 -4.80 7.47
C ALA A 1067 -32.16 -5.03 6.25
N PHE A 1068 -31.76 -3.97 5.54
CA PHE A 1068 -30.76 -4.04 4.48
C PHE A 1068 -29.40 -4.54 5.00
N ALA A 1069 -28.87 -3.95 6.08
CA ALA A 1069 -27.60 -4.37 6.67
C ALA A 1069 -27.64 -5.82 7.18
N GLU A 1070 -28.72 -6.23 7.87
CA GLU A 1070 -28.93 -7.60 8.35
C GLU A 1070 -29.07 -8.61 7.19
N SER A 1071 -29.74 -8.24 6.10
CA SER A 1071 -29.83 -9.08 4.89
C SER A 1071 -28.47 -9.30 4.19
N ARG A 1072 -27.51 -8.38 4.41
CA ARG A 1072 -26.21 -8.39 3.75
C ARG A 1072 -25.09 -9.01 4.59
N ILE A 1073 -25.16 -8.93 5.92
CA ILE A 1073 -24.16 -9.52 6.84
C ILE A 1073 -24.68 -10.86 7.40
N ARG A 1074 -24.41 -11.96 6.69
CA ARG A 1074 -24.94 -13.29 7.00
C ARG A 1074 -23.84 -14.24 7.48
N ALA A 1075 -24.10 -15.02 8.53
CA ALA A 1075 -23.11 -15.96 9.07
C ALA A 1075 -22.84 -17.12 8.10
N GLU A 1076 -23.87 -17.53 7.38
CA GLU A 1076 -23.93 -18.72 6.53
C GLU A 1076 -23.09 -18.53 5.27
N THR A 1077 -23.21 -17.39 4.59
CA THR A 1077 -22.42 -17.08 3.38
C THR A 1077 -20.97 -16.77 3.73
N ILE A 1078 -20.68 -16.06 4.83
CA ILE A 1078 -19.31 -15.80 5.32
C ILE A 1078 -18.61 -17.12 5.75
N ALA A 1079 -19.34 -18.07 6.34
CA ALA A 1079 -18.85 -19.42 6.63
C ALA A 1079 -18.66 -20.27 5.36
N ALA A 1080 -19.54 -20.14 4.38
CA ALA A 1080 -19.41 -20.81 3.09
C ALA A 1080 -18.22 -20.30 2.27
N GLU A 1081 -17.92 -19.00 2.35
CA GLU A 1081 -16.79 -18.34 1.68
C GLU A 1081 -15.42 -18.92 2.14
N ASP A 1082 -15.28 -19.29 3.42
CA ASP A 1082 -14.11 -20.06 3.89
C ASP A 1082 -13.97 -21.38 3.10
N VAL A 1083 -15.06 -22.14 2.98
CA VAL A 1083 -15.07 -23.45 2.31
C VAL A 1083 -14.84 -23.30 0.80
N LEU A 1084 -15.49 -22.33 0.15
CA LEU A 1084 -15.37 -22.07 -1.29
C LEU A 1084 -13.97 -21.57 -1.67
N HIS A 1085 -13.25 -20.87 -0.78
CA HIS A 1085 -11.83 -20.58 -0.99
C HIS A 1085 -10.95 -21.84 -0.96
N ASP A 1086 -11.19 -22.78 -0.04
CA ASP A 1086 -10.38 -23.99 0.11
C ASP A 1086 -10.66 -25.05 -0.97
N LEU A 1087 -11.91 -25.09 -1.47
CA LEU A 1087 -12.30 -25.81 -2.69
C LEU A 1087 -11.71 -25.21 -3.98
N GLY A 1088 -11.30 -23.93 -3.95
CA GLY A 1088 -10.88 -23.19 -5.14
C GLY A 1088 -12.05 -22.69 -6.00
N ALA A 1089 -13.25 -22.59 -5.45
CA ALA A 1089 -14.41 -22.00 -6.12
C ALA A 1089 -14.38 -20.45 -6.09
N ILE A 1090 -13.70 -19.84 -5.12
CA ILE A 1090 -13.37 -18.40 -5.14
C ILE A 1090 -11.88 -18.20 -5.44
N SER A 1091 -11.60 -17.47 -6.53
CA SER A 1091 -10.34 -17.50 -7.26
C SER A 1091 -9.32 -16.45 -6.84
N MET A 1092 -9.76 -15.37 -6.21
CA MET A 1092 -8.94 -14.20 -5.88
C MET A 1092 -9.19 -13.66 -4.47
N MET A 1093 -8.23 -12.90 -3.95
CA MET A 1093 -8.29 -12.15 -2.69
C MET A 1093 -7.87 -10.71 -2.97
N SER A 1094 -8.61 -9.75 -2.44
CA SER A 1094 -8.38 -8.30 -2.54
C SER A 1094 -8.67 -7.60 -1.21
N SER A 1095 -8.47 -6.29 -1.08
CA SER A 1095 -8.75 -5.59 0.19
C SER A 1095 -10.16 -5.03 0.34
N ASP A 1096 -10.61 -4.20 -0.61
CA ASP A 1096 -11.64 -3.14 -0.43
C ASP A 1096 -11.12 -1.91 0.36
N SER A 1097 -9.91 -1.45 0.04
CA SER A 1097 -9.10 -0.54 0.87
C SER A 1097 -9.83 0.71 1.43
N GLN A 1098 -10.13 0.71 2.74
CA GLN A 1098 -10.88 1.75 3.48
C GLN A 1098 -12.35 1.92 3.05
N ALA A 1099 -12.92 0.99 2.30
CA ALA A 1099 -14.32 0.93 1.87
C ALA A 1099 -14.90 -0.46 2.17
N MET A 1100 -14.97 -0.82 3.46
CA MET A 1100 -15.14 -2.21 3.93
C MET A 1100 -13.93 -3.14 3.69
N GLY A 1101 -12.70 -2.63 3.87
CA GLY A 1101 -11.48 -3.40 3.58
C GLY A 1101 -10.16 -2.82 4.04
N ARG A 1102 -9.10 -3.65 4.09
CA ARG A 1102 -7.81 -3.34 4.74
C ARG A 1102 -6.61 -3.61 3.82
N CYS A 1103 -6.04 -2.58 3.19
CA CYS A 1103 -5.04 -2.76 2.10
C CYS A 1103 -3.77 -3.55 2.51
N GLY A 1104 -3.26 -3.34 3.73
CA GLY A 1104 -2.12 -4.09 4.27
C GLY A 1104 -2.39 -5.57 4.61
N GLU A 1105 -3.64 -6.04 4.56
CA GLU A 1105 -4.02 -7.36 5.10
C GLU A 1105 -4.36 -8.42 4.04
N VAL A 1106 -4.31 -8.13 2.73
CA VAL A 1106 -4.68 -9.12 1.67
C VAL A 1106 -3.89 -10.43 1.79
N ILE A 1107 -2.56 -10.32 1.96
CA ILE A 1107 -1.67 -11.47 2.14
C ILE A 1107 -1.92 -12.14 3.49
N LEU A 1108 -2.01 -11.35 4.57
CA LEU A 1108 -2.26 -11.83 5.94
C LEU A 1108 -3.52 -12.72 6.01
N ARG A 1109 -4.62 -12.19 5.48
CA ARG A 1109 -5.97 -12.78 5.51
C ARG A 1109 -6.08 -14.02 4.62
N THR A 1110 -5.34 -14.03 3.51
CA THR A 1110 -5.13 -15.25 2.69
C THR A 1110 -4.58 -16.39 3.56
N TRP A 1111 -3.49 -16.13 4.31
CA TRP A 1111 -2.84 -17.16 5.11
C TRP A 1111 -3.62 -17.53 6.38
N ASN A 1112 -4.36 -16.60 6.99
CA ASN A 1112 -5.32 -16.92 8.05
C ASN A 1112 -6.42 -17.87 7.56
N THR A 1113 -6.95 -17.64 6.35
CA THR A 1113 -8.01 -18.47 5.75
C THR A 1113 -7.52 -19.86 5.40
N ALA A 1114 -6.34 -19.97 4.77
CA ALA A 1114 -5.69 -21.26 4.49
C ALA A 1114 -5.44 -22.07 5.77
N HIS A 1115 -4.97 -21.41 6.83
CA HIS A 1115 -4.71 -22.03 8.13
C HIS A 1115 -5.98 -22.52 8.83
N LYS A 1116 -7.03 -21.67 8.93
CA LYS A 1116 -8.30 -22.07 9.55
C LYS A 1116 -8.90 -23.28 8.83
N ASN A 1117 -8.92 -23.25 7.50
CA ASN A 1117 -9.43 -24.36 6.71
C ASN A 1117 -8.62 -25.64 6.91
N LYS A 1118 -7.30 -25.58 7.08
CA LYS A 1118 -6.52 -26.76 7.50
C LYS A 1118 -6.99 -27.30 8.86
N GLN A 1119 -7.18 -26.44 9.85
CA GLN A 1119 -7.58 -26.87 11.20
C GLN A 1119 -9.00 -27.46 11.24
N GLN A 1120 -9.95 -26.89 10.48
CA GLN A 1120 -11.36 -27.34 10.51
C GLN A 1120 -11.71 -28.40 9.45
N ARG A 1121 -11.01 -28.45 8.31
CA ARG A 1121 -11.28 -29.36 7.18
C ARG A 1121 -10.19 -30.43 6.97
N GLY A 1122 -9.07 -30.34 7.67
CA GLY A 1122 -7.92 -31.24 7.52
C GLY A 1122 -7.03 -30.91 6.31
N THR A 1123 -6.16 -31.86 5.95
CA THR A 1123 -5.33 -31.82 4.73
C THR A 1123 -6.21 -31.85 3.48
N LEU A 1124 -5.81 -31.17 2.39
CA LEU A 1124 -6.50 -31.34 1.10
C LEU A 1124 -6.22 -32.73 0.51
N LYS A 1125 -7.14 -33.25 -0.28
CA LYS A 1125 -7.01 -34.55 -0.96
C LYS A 1125 -5.76 -34.61 -1.85
N GLU A 1126 -5.42 -33.49 -2.46
CA GLU A 1126 -4.25 -33.28 -3.31
C GLU A 1126 -2.91 -33.23 -2.51
N ASP A 1127 -2.98 -33.02 -1.19
CA ASP A 1127 -1.86 -33.00 -0.25
C ASP A 1127 -1.76 -34.28 0.63
N GLU A 1128 -2.73 -35.21 0.53
CA GLU A 1128 -2.74 -36.47 1.29
C GLU A 1128 -1.47 -37.31 1.03
N GLY A 1129 -0.87 -37.84 2.11
CA GLY A 1129 0.36 -38.63 2.03
C GLY A 1129 1.63 -37.85 1.65
N THR A 1130 1.56 -36.52 1.49
CA THR A 1130 2.72 -35.70 1.09
C THR A 1130 3.56 -35.19 2.27
N ASP A 1131 3.07 -35.30 3.51
CA ASP A 1131 3.64 -34.69 4.72
C ASP A 1131 3.75 -33.15 4.68
N ALA A 1132 2.99 -32.49 3.80
CA ALA A 1132 2.98 -31.04 3.55
C ALA A 1132 1.59 -30.53 3.12
N ASP A 1133 1.50 -29.23 2.82
CA ASP A 1133 0.32 -28.51 2.34
C ASP A 1133 0.61 -27.78 1.01
N ASN A 1134 1.51 -28.33 0.18
CA ASN A 1134 2.03 -27.66 -1.02
C ASN A 1134 0.92 -27.25 -1.99
N PHE A 1135 -0.09 -28.10 -2.18
CA PHE A 1135 -1.20 -27.82 -3.09
C PHE A 1135 -2.12 -26.75 -2.50
N ARG A 1136 -2.46 -26.82 -1.20
CA ARG A 1136 -3.18 -25.73 -0.51
C ARG A 1136 -2.41 -24.41 -0.59
N VAL A 1137 -1.10 -24.41 -0.37
CA VAL A 1137 -0.26 -23.20 -0.43
C VAL A 1137 -0.25 -22.60 -1.84
N LYS A 1138 -0.13 -23.42 -2.90
CA LYS A 1138 -0.27 -22.97 -4.30
C LYS A 1138 -1.67 -22.43 -4.59
N ARG A 1139 -2.73 -23.11 -4.12
CA ARG A 1139 -4.13 -22.66 -4.24
C ARG A 1139 -4.33 -21.29 -3.61
N TYR A 1140 -3.79 -21.04 -2.42
CA TYR A 1140 -3.97 -19.76 -1.73
C TYR A 1140 -3.05 -18.63 -2.22
N LEU A 1141 -1.77 -18.89 -2.50
CA LEU A 1141 -0.88 -17.87 -3.05
C LEU A 1141 -1.37 -17.37 -4.42
N SER A 1142 -1.94 -18.26 -5.24
CA SER A 1142 -2.50 -17.87 -6.54
C SER A 1142 -3.60 -16.79 -6.43
N LYS A 1143 -4.32 -16.73 -5.30
CA LYS A 1143 -5.44 -15.78 -5.09
C LYS A 1143 -5.01 -14.31 -5.05
N TYR A 1144 -3.79 -14.01 -4.58
CA TYR A 1144 -3.27 -12.62 -4.49
C TYR A 1144 -2.09 -12.35 -5.44
N THR A 1145 -1.73 -13.30 -6.31
CA THR A 1145 -0.59 -13.16 -7.24
C THR A 1145 -1.03 -13.33 -8.69
N ILE A 1146 -1.12 -14.58 -9.18
CA ILE A 1146 -1.33 -14.85 -10.60
C ILE A 1146 -2.78 -14.70 -11.04
N ASN A 1147 -3.76 -15.00 -10.19
CA ASN A 1147 -5.18 -14.93 -10.57
C ASN A 1147 -5.65 -13.48 -10.78
N PRO A 1148 -5.35 -12.51 -9.89
CA PRO A 1148 -5.57 -11.09 -10.17
C PRO A 1148 -4.84 -10.63 -11.45
N ALA A 1149 -3.61 -11.09 -11.67
CA ALA A 1149 -2.86 -10.75 -12.88
C ALA A 1149 -3.53 -11.27 -14.16
N ILE A 1150 -4.08 -12.49 -14.15
CA ILE A 1150 -4.80 -13.07 -15.29
C ILE A 1150 -6.13 -12.34 -15.49
N ALA A 1151 -6.91 -12.15 -14.44
CA ALA A 1151 -8.22 -11.50 -14.50
C ALA A 1151 -8.15 -10.04 -15.02
N GLN A 1152 -7.05 -9.33 -14.74
CA GLN A 1152 -6.84 -7.93 -15.15
C GLN A 1152 -5.92 -7.76 -16.36
N GLY A 1153 -5.57 -8.85 -17.08
CA GLY A 1153 -4.72 -8.78 -18.28
C GLY A 1153 -3.26 -8.36 -18.04
N MET A 1154 -2.80 -8.35 -16.78
CA MET A 1154 -1.45 -7.97 -16.33
C MET A 1154 -0.47 -9.14 -16.24
N SER A 1155 -0.96 -10.38 -16.33
CA SER A 1155 -0.19 -11.64 -16.17
C SER A 1155 0.98 -11.80 -17.14
N HIS A 1156 0.99 -11.04 -18.24
CA HIS A 1156 2.08 -11.02 -19.20
C HIS A 1156 3.31 -10.22 -18.73
N LEU A 1157 3.22 -9.52 -17.59
CA LEU A 1157 4.32 -8.75 -16.98
C LEU A 1157 4.52 -9.03 -15.48
N VAL A 1158 3.46 -9.36 -14.73
CA VAL A 1158 3.51 -9.52 -13.26
C VAL A 1158 2.75 -10.76 -12.76
N GLY A 1159 2.70 -10.94 -11.44
CA GLY A 1159 1.85 -11.93 -10.75
C GLY A 1159 2.48 -13.29 -10.47
N SER A 1160 3.75 -13.51 -10.76
CA SER A 1160 4.47 -14.77 -10.43
C SER A 1160 5.98 -14.64 -10.61
N VAL A 1161 6.73 -15.57 -10.01
CA VAL A 1161 8.19 -15.70 -10.15
C VAL A 1161 8.51 -16.52 -11.41
N GLU A 1162 8.33 -15.92 -12.58
CA GLU A 1162 8.54 -16.56 -13.89
C GLU A 1162 9.48 -15.76 -14.80
N VAL A 1163 10.28 -16.44 -15.62
CA VAL A 1163 11.21 -15.79 -16.56
C VAL A 1163 10.45 -14.98 -17.61
N GLY A 1164 10.95 -13.78 -17.92
CA GLY A 1164 10.33 -12.79 -18.79
C GLY A 1164 9.39 -11.80 -18.08
N LYS A 1165 9.04 -12.05 -16.80
CA LYS A 1165 8.25 -11.11 -15.99
C LYS A 1165 9.11 -10.07 -15.30
N VAL A 1166 8.49 -8.96 -14.91
CA VAL A 1166 9.12 -7.91 -14.09
C VAL A 1166 9.55 -8.51 -12.75
N ALA A 1167 10.76 -8.19 -12.31
CA ALA A 1167 11.30 -8.60 -11.02
C ALA A 1167 10.68 -7.79 -9.87
N ASP A 1168 9.36 -7.98 -9.68
CA ASP A 1168 8.57 -7.54 -8.54
C ASP A 1168 8.48 -8.70 -7.54
N LEU A 1169 9.42 -8.74 -6.60
CA LEU A 1169 9.70 -9.89 -5.75
C LEU A 1169 9.67 -9.49 -4.28
N VAL A 1170 9.27 -10.41 -3.41
CA VAL A 1170 9.21 -10.19 -1.95
C VAL A 1170 9.98 -11.30 -1.23
N LEU A 1171 10.93 -10.89 -0.39
CA LEU A 1171 11.67 -11.80 0.47
C LEU A 1171 11.09 -11.77 1.87
N TRP A 1172 10.83 -12.96 2.41
CA TRP A 1172 10.27 -13.19 3.73
C TRP A 1172 11.23 -14.05 4.56
N LYS A 1173 11.52 -13.66 5.81
CA LYS A 1173 11.96 -14.64 6.81
C LYS A 1173 10.81 -15.66 7.01
N PRO A 1174 11.03 -16.98 7.00
CA PRO A 1174 9.98 -17.98 7.17
C PRO A 1174 9.12 -17.75 8.43
N SER A 1175 9.72 -17.24 9.50
CA SER A 1175 9.03 -16.89 10.75
C SER A 1175 8.09 -15.69 10.64
N MET A 1176 8.30 -14.80 9.67
CA MET A 1176 7.52 -13.59 9.38
C MET A 1176 6.67 -13.70 8.09
N PHE A 1177 6.66 -14.89 7.46
CA PHE A 1177 5.94 -15.13 6.22
C PHE A 1177 4.45 -14.81 6.37
N GLY A 1178 3.91 -14.04 5.42
CA GLY A 1178 2.51 -13.60 5.43
C GLY A 1178 2.17 -12.47 6.40
N THR A 1179 3.14 -11.92 7.15
CA THR A 1179 2.93 -10.75 8.03
C THR A 1179 3.78 -9.56 7.63
N LYS A 1180 5.11 -9.67 7.73
CA LYS A 1180 6.03 -8.55 7.55
C LYS A 1180 7.20 -8.96 6.64
N PRO A 1181 7.28 -8.34 5.45
CA PRO A 1181 8.45 -8.17 4.63
C PRO A 1181 9.78 -8.30 5.33
N SER A 1182 10.80 -9.00 4.80
CA SER A 1182 12.17 -8.50 5.03
C SER A 1182 12.55 -7.45 3.99
N LEU A 1183 12.16 -7.67 2.72
CA LEU A 1183 12.53 -6.83 1.59
C LEU A 1183 11.50 -6.95 0.45
N VAL A 1184 11.20 -5.83 -0.22
CA VAL A 1184 10.36 -5.76 -1.43
C VAL A 1184 11.16 -5.13 -2.57
N VAL A 1185 11.25 -5.87 -3.68
CA VAL A 1185 11.86 -5.46 -4.95
C VAL A 1185 10.76 -4.94 -5.88
N LYS A 1186 11.02 -3.83 -6.58
CA LYS A 1186 10.23 -3.34 -7.72
C LYS A 1186 11.13 -3.20 -8.94
N GLY A 1187 10.76 -3.83 -10.06
CA GLY A 1187 11.53 -3.76 -11.31
C GLY A 1187 13.01 -4.05 -11.12
N GLY A 1188 13.34 -5.09 -10.32
CA GLY A 1188 14.70 -5.52 -10.02
C GLY A 1188 15.46 -4.71 -8.97
N MET A 1189 14.91 -3.61 -8.45
CA MET A 1189 15.58 -2.72 -7.48
C MET A 1189 14.81 -2.66 -6.15
N ILE A 1190 15.52 -2.52 -5.02
CA ILE A 1190 14.93 -2.55 -3.68
C ILE A 1190 14.05 -1.30 -3.44
N SER A 1191 12.75 -1.51 -3.22
CA SER A 1191 11.73 -0.46 -3.03
C SER A 1191 11.40 -0.22 -1.56
N SER A 1192 11.42 -1.25 -0.72
CA SER A 1192 11.27 -1.12 0.74
C SER A 1192 11.94 -2.28 1.47
N ALA A 1193 12.42 -2.04 2.69
CA ALA A 1193 13.06 -3.07 3.51
C ALA A 1193 12.91 -2.79 5.01
N GLN A 1194 13.00 -3.84 5.82
CA GLN A 1194 13.13 -3.71 7.28
C GLN A 1194 14.51 -3.16 7.59
N MET A 1195 14.56 -1.91 8.06
CA MET A 1195 15.79 -1.13 8.20
C MET A 1195 15.85 -0.47 9.58
N GLY A 1196 17.00 -0.63 10.22
CA GLY A 1196 17.35 -0.08 11.53
C GLY A 1196 17.51 1.45 11.57
N ASP A 1197 18.14 1.92 12.64
CA ASP A 1197 18.60 3.31 12.82
C ASP A 1197 19.54 3.72 11.67
N PRO A 1198 19.18 4.73 10.83
CA PRO A 1198 20.02 5.17 9.71
C PRO A 1198 21.37 5.82 10.09
N ASN A 1199 21.60 6.14 11.37
CA ASN A 1199 22.89 6.62 11.88
C ASN A 1199 23.81 5.48 12.34
N ALA A 1200 23.29 4.26 12.52
CA ALA A 1200 24.03 3.18 13.16
C ALA A 1200 25.18 2.61 12.31
N SER A 1201 26.13 1.95 12.97
CA SER A 1201 27.26 1.26 12.35
C SER A 1201 26.85 0.09 11.45
N ILE A 1202 25.68 -0.51 11.70
CA ILE A 1202 25.09 -1.62 10.93
C ILE A 1202 23.56 -1.50 10.81
N PRO A 1203 22.94 -1.94 9.71
CA PRO A 1203 21.52 -1.70 9.39
C PRO A 1203 20.50 -2.45 10.26
N THR A 1204 20.95 -3.25 11.22
CA THR A 1204 20.13 -4.10 12.10
C THR A 1204 19.90 -3.53 13.50
N VAL A 1205 20.47 -2.35 13.80
CA VAL A 1205 20.30 -1.64 15.07
C VAL A 1205 18.88 -1.08 15.21
N GLN A 1206 18.27 -1.24 16.38
CA GLN A 1206 16.89 -0.81 16.61
C GLN A 1206 16.72 0.73 16.66
N PRO A 1207 15.58 1.28 16.19
CA PRO A 1207 14.38 0.60 15.67
C PRO A 1207 14.52 0.07 14.24
N VAL A 1208 14.25 -1.23 14.07
CA VAL A 1208 14.05 -1.86 12.77
C VAL A 1208 12.57 -1.74 12.40
N ILE A 1209 12.30 -0.95 11.36
CA ILE A 1209 10.95 -0.74 10.80
C ILE A 1209 11.00 -0.83 9.28
N MET A 1210 9.85 -1.02 8.63
CA MET A 1210 9.76 -1.03 7.17
C MET A 1210 9.93 0.40 6.63
N ARG A 1211 10.98 0.64 5.83
CA ARG A 1211 11.31 1.97 5.29
C ARG A 1211 11.37 1.93 3.76
N PRO A 1212 10.99 3.01 3.05
CA PRO A 1212 11.22 3.14 1.61
C PRO A 1212 12.71 3.17 1.29
N MET A 1213 13.07 2.55 0.17
CA MET A 1213 14.45 2.37 -0.31
C MET A 1213 14.62 3.00 -1.70
N PHE A 1214 15.82 3.00 -2.27
CA PHE A 1214 16.16 3.78 -3.47
C PHE A 1214 15.25 3.57 -4.68
N ALA A 1215 14.70 2.37 -4.94
CA ALA A 1215 13.77 2.16 -6.05
C ALA A 1215 12.45 2.94 -5.88
N ALA A 1216 12.07 3.29 -4.65
CA ALA A 1216 10.89 4.10 -4.40
C ALA A 1216 11.01 5.55 -4.91
N HIS A 1217 12.23 5.97 -5.28
CA HIS A 1217 12.52 7.26 -5.91
C HIS A 1217 12.75 7.16 -7.43
N VAL A 1218 12.51 5.99 -8.03
CA VAL A 1218 12.71 5.74 -9.47
C VAL A 1218 11.38 5.28 -10.11
N PRO A 1219 10.52 6.20 -10.59
CA PRO A 1219 9.20 5.88 -11.15
C PRO A 1219 9.19 4.77 -12.21
N SER A 1220 10.22 4.71 -13.06
CA SER A 1220 10.39 3.70 -14.12
C SER A 1220 10.78 2.29 -13.61
N ARG A 1221 10.73 2.02 -12.29
CA ARG A 1221 10.71 0.68 -11.69
C ARG A 1221 9.29 0.16 -11.39
N SER A 1222 8.27 0.96 -11.67
CA SER A 1222 6.86 0.60 -11.57
C SER A 1222 6.12 0.80 -12.90
N ILE A 1223 4.93 0.23 -13.01
CA ILE A 1223 4.10 0.25 -14.22
C ILE A 1223 2.76 0.97 -13.98
N THR A 1224 2.35 1.79 -14.95
CA THR A 1224 0.99 2.30 -15.11
C THR A 1224 0.29 1.47 -16.20
N PHE A 1225 -0.63 0.61 -15.79
CA PHE A 1225 -1.49 -0.18 -16.66
C PHE A 1225 -2.67 0.65 -17.16
N VAL A 1226 -2.88 0.66 -18.48
CA VAL A 1226 -3.92 1.43 -19.18
C VAL A 1226 -4.62 0.60 -20.28
N SER A 1227 -5.64 1.13 -20.95
CA SER A 1227 -6.20 0.47 -22.15
C SER A 1227 -5.20 0.46 -23.31
N GLN A 1228 -5.26 -0.57 -24.17
CA GLN A 1228 -4.47 -0.61 -25.40
C GLN A 1228 -4.75 0.59 -26.32
N HIS A 1229 -6.00 1.05 -26.38
CA HIS A 1229 -6.41 2.21 -27.17
C HIS A 1229 -5.70 3.49 -26.73
N SER A 1230 -5.63 3.76 -25.41
CA SER A 1230 -5.04 5.00 -24.84
C SER A 1230 -3.55 5.17 -25.11
N VAL A 1231 -2.85 4.06 -25.38
CA VAL A 1231 -1.46 4.01 -25.85
C VAL A 1231 -1.40 4.31 -27.35
N THR A 1232 -2.18 3.60 -28.17
CA THR A 1232 -2.13 3.73 -29.64
C THR A 1232 -2.65 5.08 -30.15
N SER A 1233 -3.56 5.73 -29.43
CA SER A 1233 -4.04 7.08 -29.72
C SER A 1233 -3.07 8.18 -29.29
N GLY A 1234 -2.03 7.85 -28.51
CA GLY A 1234 -1.10 8.82 -27.92
C GLY A 1234 -1.68 9.65 -26.78
N VAL A 1235 -2.91 9.38 -26.33
CA VAL A 1235 -3.60 10.17 -25.29
C VAL A 1235 -2.84 10.14 -23.97
N VAL A 1236 -2.46 8.96 -23.48
CA VAL A 1236 -1.70 8.84 -22.21
C VAL A 1236 -0.26 9.37 -22.36
N ALA A 1237 0.34 9.28 -23.55
CA ALA A 1237 1.65 9.89 -23.81
C ALA A 1237 1.61 11.43 -23.62
N SER A 1238 0.48 12.08 -23.94
CA SER A 1238 0.28 13.52 -23.71
C SER A 1238 0.25 13.93 -22.22
N TYR A 1239 0.21 12.96 -21.29
CA TYR A 1239 0.18 13.21 -19.85
C TYR A 1239 1.60 13.33 -19.25
N ASN A 1240 2.65 12.98 -20.02
CA ASN A 1240 4.07 13.08 -19.63
C ASN A 1240 4.39 12.34 -18.31
N LEU A 1241 3.96 11.09 -18.21
CA LEU A 1241 4.24 10.21 -17.06
C LEU A 1241 5.71 9.74 -17.07
N SER A 1242 6.30 9.62 -15.88
CA SER A 1242 7.67 9.14 -15.63
C SER A 1242 7.71 7.62 -15.39
N LYS A 1243 6.59 7.05 -14.95
CA LYS A 1243 6.37 5.61 -14.75
C LYS A 1243 6.24 4.90 -16.11
N ARG A 1244 6.63 3.61 -16.18
CA ARG A 1244 6.52 2.81 -17.41
C ARG A 1244 5.03 2.60 -17.73
N VAL A 1245 4.57 3.03 -18.90
CA VAL A 1245 3.17 2.81 -19.32
C VAL A 1245 3.07 1.52 -20.13
N GLU A 1246 2.13 0.65 -19.77
CA GLU A 1246 1.87 -0.63 -20.46
C GLU A 1246 0.36 -0.87 -20.63
N PRO A 1247 -0.09 -1.48 -21.73
CA PRO A 1247 -1.49 -1.80 -21.90
C PRO A 1247 -1.85 -3.18 -21.33
N VAL A 1248 -3.04 -3.30 -20.71
CA VAL A 1248 -3.66 -4.60 -20.36
C VAL A 1248 -4.08 -5.37 -21.61
N LYS A 1249 -4.07 -6.70 -21.54
CA LYS A 1249 -4.26 -7.61 -22.70
C LYS A 1249 -4.94 -8.92 -22.30
N ASN A 1250 -5.79 -9.46 -23.18
CA ASN A 1250 -6.53 -10.72 -23.02
C ASN A 1250 -7.52 -10.73 -21.84
N CYS A 1251 -8.17 -9.60 -21.55
CA CYS A 1251 -9.13 -9.49 -20.45
C CYS A 1251 -10.48 -10.18 -20.75
N ARG A 1252 -10.78 -10.44 -22.04
CA ARG A 1252 -12.10 -10.91 -22.52
C ARG A 1252 -12.15 -12.39 -22.91
N THR A 1253 -11.01 -13.07 -22.96
CA THR A 1253 -10.89 -14.48 -23.40
C THR A 1253 -10.65 -15.45 -22.24
N VAL A 1254 -10.36 -14.93 -21.04
CA VAL A 1254 -10.17 -15.68 -19.80
C VAL A 1254 -11.52 -15.97 -19.12
N GLY A 1255 -11.61 -17.12 -18.46
CA GLY A 1255 -12.74 -17.52 -17.62
C GLY A 1255 -12.27 -18.28 -16.38
N LYS A 1256 -13.21 -18.85 -15.62
CA LYS A 1256 -12.95 -19.55 -14.35
C LYS A 1256 -11.86 -20.63 -14.47
N LYS A 1257 -11.90 -21.40 -15.58
CA LYS A 1257 -10.91 -22.43 -15.98
C LYS A 1257 -9.45 -21.95 -16.01
N ASP A 1258 -9.20 -20.65 -16.18
CA ASP A 1258 -7.86 -20.10 -16.38
C ASP A 1258 -7.19 -19.69 -15.05
N MET A 1259 -7.99 -19.58 -13.99
CA MET A 1259 -7.59 -19.26 -12.61
C MET A 1259 -6.81 -20.41 -12.00
N LYS A 1260 -5.50 -20.21 -11.78
CA LYS A 1260 -4.57 -21.25 -11.31
C LYS A 1260 -5.02 -21.78 -9.95
N PHE A 1261 -5.13 -23.11 -9.86
CA PHE A 1261 -5.58 -23.88 -8.69
C PHE A 1261 -6.99 -23.52 -8.15
N ASN A 1262 -7.74 -22.66 -8.85
CA ASN A 1262 -8.99 -22.08 -8.37
C ASN A 1262 -10.04 -21.94 -9.48
N ASP A 1263 -10.20 -23.03 -10.21
CA ASP A 1263 -11.04 -23.23 -11.39
C ASP A 1263 -12.35 -23.99 -11.09
N ALA A 1264 -12.60 -24.36 -9.83
CA ALA A 1264 -13.76 -25.15 -9.43
C ALA A 1264 -15.08 -24.40 -9.69
N MET A 1265 -16.04 -25.08 -10.33
CA MET A 1265 -17.39 -24.59 -10.62
C MET A 1265 -18.40 -25.56 -10.02
N PRO A 1266 -18.51 -25.64 -8.67
CA PRO A 1266 -19.53 -26.47 -8.04
C PRO A 1266 -20.91 -25.91 -8.39
N ARG A 1267 -21.91 -26.76 -8.55
CA ARG A 1267 -23.30 -26.30 -8.68
C ARG A 1267 -23.76 -25.73 -7.35
N MET A 1268 -24.21 -24.48 -7.34
CA MET A 1268 -24.57 -23.76 -6.13
C MET A 1268 -26.06 -23.85 -5.84
N LYS A 1269 -26.39 -23.72 -4.56
CA LYS A 1269 -27.73 -23.41 -4.05
C LYS A 1269 -27.58 -22.57 -2.79
N VAL A 1270 -28.35 -21.49 -2.69
CA VAL A 1270 -28.51 -20.72 -1.45
C VAL A 1270 -29.97 -20.80 -1.07
N ASP A 1271 -30.26 -21.02 0.21
CA ASP A 1271 -31.60 -21.04 0.74
C ASP A 1271 -32.08 -19.61 1.06
N ALA A 1272 -33.21 -19.19 0.49
CA ALA A 1272 -33.64 -17.78 0.57
C ALA A 1272 -34.13 -17.33 1.96
N GLU A 1273 -34.55 -18.28 2.82
CA GLU A 1273 -35.03 -17.98 4.17
C GLU A 1273 -33.96 -18.25 5.24
N SER A 1274 -33.15 -19.29 5.07
CA SER A 1274 -32.15 -19.73 6.06
C SER A 1274 -30.69 -19.45 5.67
N TYR A 1275 -30.44 -18.84 4.52
CA TYR A 1275 -29.12 -18.48 3.94
C TYR A 1275 -28.12 -19.64 3.78
N ARG A 1276 -28.55 -20.89 4.06
CA ARG A 1276 -27.78 -22.12 3.92
C ARG A 1276 -27.23 -22.25 2.49
N VAL A 1277 -25.90 -22.28 2.38
CA VAL A 1277 -25.18 -22.45 1.11
C VAL A 1277 -24.82 -23.91 0.89
N GLU A 1278 -25.11 -24.44 -0.28
CA GLU A 1278 -24.75 -25.80 -0.70
C GLU A 1278 -23.95 -25.75 -2.01
N ALA A 1279 -22.84 -26.49 -2.06
CA ALA A 1279 -22.00 -26.68 -3.24
C ALA A 1279 -22.03 -28.17 -3.62
N ASP A 1280 -22.48 -28.48 -4.83
CA ASP A 1280 -22.75 -29.86 -5.32
C ASP A 1280 -23.63 -30.68 -4.36
N GLY A 1281 -24.53 -30.01 -3.63
CA GLY A 1281 -25.42 -30.62 -2.63
C GLY A 1281 -24.78 -30.84 -1.25
N VAL A 1282 -23.53 -30.42 -1.04
CA VAL A 1282 -22.85 -30.46 0.26
C VAL A 1282 -22.97 -29.09 0.95
N HIS A 1283 -23.41 -29.07 2.20
CA HIS A 1283 -23.54 -27.85 3.01
C HIS A 1283 -22.16 -27.21 3.27
N CYS A 1284 -21.94 -26.01 2.76
CA CYS A 1284 -20.73 -25.23 2.97
C CYS A 1284 -20.81 -24.45 4.28
N THR A 1285 -20.28 -25.03 5.36
CA THR A 1285 -20.28 -24.41 6.70
C THR A 1285 -18.93 -24.55 7.39
N ALA A 1286 -18.62 -23.59 8.26
CA ALA A 1286 -17.39 -23.50 9.04
C ALA A 1286 -17.69 -22.79 10.37
N ALA A 1287 -17.14 -23.28 11.48
CA ALA A 1287 -17.31 -22.62 12.78
C ALA A 1287 -16.47 -21.33 12.85
N PRO A 1288 -16.91 -20.26 13.52
CA PRO A 1288 -16.08 -19.06 13.68
C PRO A 1288 -14.79 -19.39 14.44
N ALA A 1289 -13.64 -18.89 13.97
CA ALA A 1289 -12.38 -19.03 14.69
C ALA A 1289 -12.30 -18.06 15.88
N GLU A 1290 -11.81 -18.53 17.03
CA GLU A 1290 -11.57 -17.69 18.22
C GLU A 1290 -10.21 -16.96 18.16
N VAL A 1291 -9.21 -17.57 17.51
CA VAL A 1291 -7.83 -17.05 17.41
C VAL A 1291 -7.30 -17.31 16.01
N VAL A 1292 -6.43 -16.42 15.50
CA VAL A 1292 -5.64 -16.64 14.27
C VAL A 1292 -4.14 -16.40 14.55
N PRO A 1293 -3.23 -17.23 14.00
CA PRO A 1293 -1.83 -17.30 14.45
C PRO A 1293 -0.98 -16.09 14.07
N LEU A 1294 -1.37 -15.38 13.00
CA LEU A 1294 -0.65 -14.23 12.45
C LEU A 1294 -1.10 -12.87 13.05
N GLY A 1295 -1.94 -12.86 14.09
CA GLY A 1295 -2.43 -11.66 14.77
C GLY A 1295 -1.48 -11.14 15.86
N GLN A 1296 -1.95 -11.15 17.11
CA GLN A 1296 -1.28 -10.55 18.29
C GLN A 1296 0.16 -11.01 18.53
N THR A 1297 0.59 -12.15 17.98
CA THR A 1297 1.98 -12.63 18.00
C THR A 1297 2.95 -11.71 17.26
N TYR A 1298 2.45 -10.91 16.29
CA TYR A 1298 3.25 -10.13 15.34
C TYR A 1298 3.03 -8.61 15.42
N PHE A 1299 1.85 -8.15 15.82
CA PHE A 1299 1.46 -6.74 15.77
C PHE A 1299 1.44 -6.10 17.17
N VAL A 1300 1.67 -4.78 17.22
CA VAL A 1300 1.77 -4.00 18.48
C VAL A 1300 0.39 -3.52 18.96
N TYR A 1301 -0.56 -3.43 18.04
CA TYR A 1301 -1.96 -3.10 18.24
C TYR A 1301 -2.80 -4.09 17.42
#